data_AF-A4IBZ5-F1
#
_entry.id   AF-A4IBZ5-F1
#
_cell.length_a   1.000
_cell.length_b   1.000
_cell.length_c   1.000
_cell.angle_alpha   90.00
_cell.angle_beta   90.00
_cell.angle_gamma   90.00
#
_symmetry.space_group_name_H-M   'P 1'
#
loop_
_entity.id
_entity.type
_entity.pdbx_description
1 polymer ?
#
loop_
_entity_poly.entity_id
_entity_poly.type
_entity_poly.pdbx_seq_one_letter_code
_entity_poly.pdbx_strand_id
1 'polypeptide(L)'
;MKAATAFVVGDIVLPLPRTFSVFENQLVLPDGITVRHGDDFNVTIISHFLVAVKPLSADAEIVVNFNLCFYDLLKSSMPPAMSASEREGTHTPNAKSAHTFERPVVPGFRYLKEEAKQELYRFADEQVRQQAIDDGFLPRGSDEGQLTVMRAKAGEPVAVSTKEHEEGDVVFETTGVPLPFPIRSTVELPGDLHLRLTGGSEFLQHSCLPNVRLEINGVHIRGIALRAIEADEKLTYNYLTTEWEISKVFHCSCNVYCCYGLIKGFRFLDREQQEHLLPHCSPAVCEKHRSPLLSGATFGALNGSTALFTTAEGRLTSQRDLAAGTVLFEVCGTPQLQQSELVLERLRLSHSCNANTVLVNGRVVASRPLSVGDAVTCNLNLLYYTLSPALPCACGSVSCTGHVEGFKALPVKTKQLWWSSAPNAVRAAALEDGYEIVSSSAFADVRRTSTIGNATFASRNIAAGTRIFHVHGLVLPFPTVYTIYLGEGKHLLFADGAQCLAHSCDPNTRVVVNAETGSFDCFALRNIAADELISFNYLTTEWDMSEPFTCACGSSNCHGRIAGFRHVKREGQLKLWSTATRAVQSLFAQSIRQTASTLATLNSTLVAPADMSGALSLSQDLPSGTLLFEAAAGFAVEGDHVCFGDIFLAHSCNASAVLLEGRVLLSDACTAGTVVTLNVNQLCYKLAKPFTCHCNGADCTHVVGGFAALSEKEKERILLCTAPDVRAEATAAGFRTPCTCPLVTVKANGAMGQATFAARSIPKGTRFFKVNGLVLPFPTVYTIQLERGRHLQFADGAQCLAHSCTPNVRIMVDAESRSLDCLALRDIEEGELVAFNYLTTEWDLSSPFSCVCGADGACFGRIHGLKYLSGEQRQRLWWMLTPAMRQLADQSFNWRALSGAQLRTDQDGRVRAAKELKEGLIILEALQVQLRVGCALVGGVQLRHSCVPTAAIVERRVIVIGTVCAQTEITLDLNCLAFTLAEPFTCTCAADAAPHTVKGFAALSAAAQATRLILTEPSVRAAALRDGYQVPCSCPLVEVHANGEMGQATFAAVDIAAGICFFQVKGLCIPYPTLDTIMLDEGRHLLFADGAQCLAHSCDPNVRVRVDAMNNMLECQALRPIKAGELIAFNYNATEWDMSTPFRCLCGSPQCLYEIRGFKHLSQAQRALLQRQATPAIKALASAYADVQLPATLLRAAPDGRLKSARAVAKGDILLEVMYLDVQPNQICVGRHYVVPHDTDRYNCVLVEGRLIASRPVASDEQLSVNMNFFVYDMTAIFPHTFDDACKGFKFMDESVKQECLYLCEPPVRAHAMWDGWIVKSSQDALVVRPNGDMGQTAYARKDIPAGTRLFHCTGLVIPFPTMYTICVGVHRHLLFGDAAECIAHHCDPNVEVRVGESGEGTFDFVSIRDIARDEMIAFNYTTTEWDMNTPFVCLCGSPKCAGTIQGFKHLQEAEQQRLWPITSKVVKDQWKLYTASA
;
A
#
# COMPACT_ATOMS: atom_id res chain seq x y z
N MET A 1 -25.89 14.56 21.52
CA MET A 1 -26.65 13.33 21.23
C MET A 1 -27.36 12.89 22.49
N LYS A 2 -28.41 12.07 22.38
CA LYS A 2 -29.09 11.47 23.53
C LYS A 2 -28.90 9.96 23.55
N ALA A 3 -28.92 9.35 24.72
CA ALA A 3 -28.86 7.90 24.89
C ALA A 3 -30.12 7.24 24.28
N ALA A 4 -29.95 6.30 23.35
CA ALA A 4 -31.08 5.61 22.72
C ALA A 4 -31.76 4.59 23.64
N THR A 5 -31.00 4.07 24.61
CA THR A 5 -31.45 3.11 25.62
C THR A 5 -30.90 3.53 26.98
N ALA A 6 -31.35 2.87 28.05
CA ALA A 6 -30.67 3.01 29.33
C ALA A 6 -29.28 2.34 29.26
N PHE A 7 -28.27 2.95 29.89
CA PHE A 7 -26.91 2.41 30.02
C PHE A 7 -26.52 2.41 31.50
N VAL A 8 -25.85 1.36 31.96
CA VAL A 8 -25.22 1.30 33.29
C VAL A 8 -23.77 1.76 33.22
N VAL A 9 -23.16 2.03 34.38
CA VAL A 9 -21.76 2.46 34.45
C VAL A 9 -20.85 1.36 33.87
N GLY A 10 -19.99 1.74 32.92
CA GLY A 10 -19.12 0.83 32.19
C GLY A 10 -19.64 0.42 30.80
N ASP A 11 -20.90 0.71 30.45
CA ASP A 11 -21.40 0.38 29.12
C ASP A 11 -20.76 1.24 28.01
N ILE A 12 -20.53 0.64 26.84
CA ILE A 12 -20.22 1.40 25.61
C ILE A 12 -21.51 2.04 25.09
N VAL A 13 -21.55 3.37 25.09
CA VAL A 13 -22.63 4.15 24.47
C VAL A 13 -22.48 4.14 22.95
N LEU A 14 -21.26 4.30 22.44
CA LEU A 14 -20.94 4.35 21.01
C LEU A 14 -19.42 4.17 20.77
N PRO A 15 -18.97 3.40 19.76
CA PRO A 15 -17.59 3.45 19.26
C PRO A 15 -17.31 4.75 18.48
N LEU A 16 -16.18 5.41 18.76
CA LEU A 16 -15.78 6.65 18.09
C LEU A 16 -14.98 6.37 16.80
N PRO A 17 -15.32 7.03 15.68
CA PRO A 17 -14.52 6.98 14.47
C PRO A 17 -13.12 7.59 14.66
N ARG A 18 -12.16 7.17 13.83
CA ARG A 18 -10.76 7.67 13.89
C ARG A 18 -10.63 9.17 13.60
N THR A 19 -11.65 9.79 13.00
CA THR A 19 -11.72 11.22 12.69
C THR A 19 -13.00 11.80 13.31
N PHE A 20 -12.87 12.94 13.99
CA PHE A 20 -13.97 13.77 14.49
C PHE A 20 -13.41 15.18 14.69
N SER A 21 -14.29 16.18 14.67
CA SER A 21 -13.93 17.59 14.85
C SER A 21 -14.37 18.07 16.22
N VAL A 22 -13.66 19.03 16.82
CA VAL A 22 -14.12 19.74 18.01
C VAL A 22 -14.35 21.19 17.62
N PHE A 23 -15.58 21.65 17.78
CA PHE A 23 -15.98 23.03 17.53
C PHE A 23 -16.64 23.60 18.79
N GLU A 24 -16.04 24.63 19.39
CA GLU A 24 -16.51 25.24 20.64
C GLU A 24 -16.70 24.19 21.75
N ASN A 25 -17.94 24.00 22.21
CA ASN A 25 -18.31 23.02 23.23
C ASN A 25 -18.89 21.72 22.62
N GLN A 26 -18.67 21.45 21.32
CA GLN A 26 -19.22 20.30 20.62
C GLN A 26 -18.12 19.43 19.99
N LEU A 27 -18.19 18.13 20.24
CA LEU A 27 -17.45 17.11 19.51
C LEU A 27 -18.37 16.60 18.40
N VAL A 28 -17.99 16.83 17.15
CA VAL A 28 -18.75 16.52 15.94
C VAL A 28 -18.18 15.30 15.24
N LEU A 29 -18.94 14.22 15.22
CA LEU A 29 -18.60 12.99 14.52
C LEU A 29 -18.85 13.13 13.00
N PRO A 30 -18.21 12.31 12.14
CA PRO A 30 -18.33 12.38 10.67
C PRO A 30 -19.76 12.19 10.14
N ASP A 31 -20.61 11.52 10.89
CA ASP A 31 -22.04 11.32 10.58
C ASP A 31 -22.92 12.52 11.02
N GLY A 32 -22.30 13.57 11.57
CA GLY A 32 -22.97 14.76 12.06
C GLY A 32 -23.49 14.66 13.50
N ILE A 33 -23.30 13.52 14.17
CA ILE A 33 -23.67 13.39 15.60
C ILE A 33 -22.78 14.31 16.42
N THR A 34 -23.39 15.18 17.22
CA THR A 34 -22.67 16.09 18.12
C THR A 34 -22.77 15.63 19.57
N VAL A 35 -21.68 15.75 20.33
CA VAL A 35 -21.61 15.46 21.77
C VAL A 35 -21.12 16.71 22.50
N ARG A 36 -21.78 17.11 23.59
CA ARG A 36 -21.52 18.39 24.25
C ARG A 36 -20.45 18.25 25.34
N HIS A 37 -19.62 19.27 25.49
CA HIS A 37 -18.73 19.45 26.62
C HIS A 37 -19.47 19.90 27.88
N GLY A 38 -19.14 19.33 29.03
CA GLY A 38 -19.48 19.87 30.33
C GLY A 38 -18.67 19.25 31.47
N ASP A 39 -18.53 19.99 32.58
CA ASP A 39 -17.84 19.50 33.78
C ASP A 39 -18.61 18.36 34.47
N ASP A 40 -19.95 18.39 34.42
CA ASP A 40 -20.83 17.31 34.90
C ASP A 40 -21.03 16.23 33.83
N PHE A 41 -19.93 15.66 33.34
CA PHE A 41 -19.95 14.63 32.31
C PHE A 41 -20.57 13.32 32.85
N ASN A 42 -21.28 12.62 31.97
CA ASN A 42 -21.89 11.31 32.25
C ASN A 42 -21.29 10.20 31.37
N VAL A 43 -20.51 10.58 30.37
CA VAL A 43 -19.76 9.70 29.48
C VAL A 43 -18.35 10.25 29.31
N THR A 44 -17.35 9.38 29.17
CA THR A 44 -15.98 9.77 28.83
C THR A 44 -15.48 8.97 27.63
N ILE A 45 -14.32 9.34 27.08
CA ILE A 45 -13.66 8.63 25.99
C ILE A 45 -12.54 7.78 26.57
N ILE A 46 -12.58 6.46 26.34
CA ILE A 46 -11.51 5.54 26.72
C ILE A 46 -11.26 4.58 25.55
N SER A 47 -10.04 4.60 25.01
CA SER A 47 -9.59 3.67 23.96
C SER A 47 -10.51 3.62 22.72
N HIS A 48 -10.96 4.79 22.26
CA HIS A 48 -11.89 5.00 21.14
C HIS A 48 -13.37 4.60 21.39
N PHE A 49 -13.79 4.42 22.64
CA PHE A 49 -15.20 4.21 22.97
C PHE A 49 -15.73 5.33 23.86
N LEU A 50 -16.98 5.75 23.64
CA LEU A 50 -17.75 6.52 24.60
C LEU A 50 -18.27 5.57 25.68
N VAL A 51 -17.74 5.67 26.90
CA VAL A 51 -18.08 4.79 28.02
C VAL A 51 -18.87 5.55 29.07
N ALA A 52 -20.01 5.01 29.49
CA ALA A 52 -20.84 5.61 30.54
C ALA A 52 -20.12 5.57 31.90
N VAL A 53 -19.94 6.72 32.53
CA VAL A 53 -19.36 6.84 33.88
C VAL A 53 -20.42 7.08 34.97
N LYS A 54 -21.66 7.33 34.54
CA LYS A 54 -22.86 7.44 35.38
C LYS A 54 -24.00 6.65 34.71
N PRO A 55 -24.98 6.12 35.46
CA PRO A 55 -26.17 5.53 34.86
C PRO A 55 -26.90 6.55 33.98
N LEU A 56 -27.25 6.15 32.76
CA LEU A 56 -27.98 6.97 31.80
C LEU A 56 -29.36 6.36 31.59
N SER A 57 -30.43 7.16 31.69
CA SER A 57 -31.75 6.73 31.19
C SER A 57 -31.77 6.82 29.67
N ALA A 58 -32.73 6.13 29.04
CA ALA A 58 -33.10 6.48 27.67
C ALA A 58 -33.44 7.99 27.61
N ASP A 59 -33.05 8.63 26.51
CA ASP A 59 -33.16 10.07 26.23
C ASP A 59 -32.27 11.01 27.07
N ALA A 60 -31.40 10.50 27.96
CA ALA A 60 -30.42 11.32 28.66
C ALA A 60 -29.44 11.97 27.67
N GLU A 61 -29.14 13.26 27.82
CA GLU A 61 -28.14 13.94 26.99
C GLU A 61 -26.74 13.40 27.30
N ILE A 62 -25.98 13.03 26.27
CA ILE A 62 -24.58 12.60 26.42
C ILE A 62 -23.68 13.82 26.54
N VAL A 63 -22.98 13.92 27.68
CA VAL A 63 -22.06 15.01 28.01
C VAL A 63 -20.69 14.42 28.33
N VAL A 64 -19.64 14.97 27.71
CA VAL A 64 -18.23 14.55 27.88
C VAL A 64 -17.39 15.70 28.44
N ASN A 65 -16.29 15.42 29.13
CA ASN A 65 -15.33 16.46 29.53
C ASN A 65 -14.13 16.46 28.57
N PHE A 66 -13.99 17.50 27.74
CA PHE A 66 -12.93 17.60 26.74
C PHE A 66 -11.52 17.57 27.37
N ASN A 67 -11.35 18.00 28.63
CA ASN A 67 -10.06 17.87 29.32
C ASN A 67 -9.65 16.40 29.51
N LEU A 68 -10.60 15.46 29.55
CA LEU A 68 -10.31 14.02 29.66
C LEU A 68 -9.92 13.39 28.32
N CYS A 69 -10.27 14.06 27.21
CA CYS A 69 -10.07 13.56 25.85
C CYS A 69 -8.83 14.15 25.18
N PHE A 70 -8.38 15.33 25.62
CA PHE A 70 -7.27 16.06 25.00
C PHE A 70 -6.28 16.57 26.04
N TYR A 71 -5.00 16.29 25.86
CA TYR A 71 -3.96 16.68 26.80
C TYR A 71 -3.61 18.18 26.71
N ASP A 72 -3.40 18.72 25.51
CA ASP A 72 -2.98 20.12 25.29
C ASP A 72 -3.63 20.68 24.02
N LEU A 73 -4.80 21.31 24.17
CA LEU A 73 -5.54 21.98 23.07
C LEU A 73 -4.98 23.37 22.75
N LEU A 74 -4.11 23.91 23.62
CA LEU A 74 -3.43 25.18 23.35
C LEU A 74 -2.25 25.00 22.40
N LYS A 75 -1.58 23.84 22.41
CA LYS A 75 -0.53 23.51 21.42
C LYS A 75 -1.03 23.46 19.98
N SER A 76 -2.30 23.12 19.76
CA SER A 76 -2.92 23.14 18.43
C SER A 76 -3.43 24.52 18.01
N SER A 77 -3.44 25.50 18.92
CA SER A 77 -3.89 26.89 18.66
C SER A 77 -2.79 27.96 18.77
N MET A 78 -1.55 27.58 19.13
CA MET A 78 -0.41 28.50 19.15
C MET A 78 0.34 28.49 17.81
N PRO A 79 0.53 29.64 17.14
CA PRO A 79 1.52 29.78 16.09
C PRO A 79 2.91 29.52 16.70
N PRO A 80 3.81 28.74 16.08
CA PRO A 80 5.10 28.44 16.67
C PRO A 80 6.00 29.68 16.63
N ALA A 81 6.04 30.42 17.75
CA ALA A 81 6.97 31.50 18.01
C ALA A 81 8.01 31.09 19.08
N MET A 82 9.26 31.00 18.63
CA MET A 82 10.53 31.24 19.36
C MET A 82 11.04 30.28 20.47
N SER A 83 12.28 29.84 20.18
CA SER A 83 13.40 29.40 21.02
C SER A 83 13.44 27.99 21.63
N ALA A 84 14.57 27.35 21.30
CA ALA A 84 15.01 26.02 21.66
C ALA A 84 15.87 26.04 22.93
N SER A 85 15.63 25.07 23.80
CA SER A 85 16.65 24.31 24.52
C SER A 85 15.93 23.25 25.36
N GLU A 86 16.52 22.06 25.47
CA GLU A 86 16.11 20.98 26.39
C GLU A 86 14.95 20.07 25.92
N ARG A 87 15.29 18.96 25.28
CA ARG A 87 15.11 17.58 25.82
C ARG A 87 15.17 16.55 24.69
N GLU A 88 16.31 15.86 24.65
CA GLU A 88 16.49 14.56 24.01
C GLU A 88 15.68 13.50 24.78
N GLY A 89 15.05 12.57 24.04
CA GLY A 89 14.27 11.49 24.62
C GLY A 89 13.55 10.70 23.52
N THR A 90 14.11 9.55 23.20
CA THR A 90 13.66 8.59 22.18
C THR A 90 12.24 8.06 22.46
N HIS A 91 11.22 8.56 21.75
CA HIS A 91 9.96 7.85 21.56
C HIS A 91 9.38 8.15 20.17
N THR A 92 9.05 7.07 19.46
CA THR A 92 8.35 7.05 18.17
C THR A 92 7.08 7.91 18.20
N PRO A 93 6.90 8.89 17.30
CA PRO A 93 5.68 9.69 17.26
C PRO A 93 4.55 8.91 16.61
N ASN A 94 3.61 8.45 17.44
CA ASN A 94 2.29 7.96 17.02
C ASN A 94 1.50 9.10 16.35
N ALA A 95 0.81 8.76 15.25
CA ALA A 95 -0.32 9.44 14.61
C ALA A 95 -0.41 10.98 14.78
N LYS A 96 0.06 11.73 13.78
CA LYS A 96 -0.35 13.14 13.60
C LYS A 96 -1.89 13.19 13.52
N SER A 97 -2.49 13.89 14.47
CA SER A 97 -3.92 13.99 14.72
C SER A 97 -4.71 14.36 13.46
N ALA A 98 -5.64 13.50 13.07
CA ALA A 98 -6.62 13.76 12.01
C ALA A 98 -7.85 14.55 12.52
N HIS A 99 -7.70 15.24 13.66
CA HIS A 99 -8.76 16.00 14.33
C HIS A 99 -8.58 17.49 14.06
N THR A 100 -9.64 18.15 13.61
CA THR A 100 -9.74 19.61 13.47
C THR A 100 -10.31 20.20 14.76
N PHE A 101 -9.58 21.15 15.35
CA PHE A 101 -9.98 21.88 16.56
C PHE A 101 -10.24 23.34 16.18
N GLU A 102 -11.46 23.82 16.42
CA GLU A 102 -11.83 25.22 16.25
C GLU A 102 -12.44 25.76 17.56
N ARG A 103 -11.84 26.84 18.09
CA ARG A 103 -12.27 27.53 19.32
C ARG A 103 -12.53 26.60 20.52
N PRO A 104 -11.57 25.75 20.95
CA PRO A 104 -11.79 24.85 22.07
C PRO A 104 -12.15 25.63 23.34
N VAL A 105 -13.25 25.23 24.01
CA VAL A 105 -13.74 25.90 25.24
C VAL A 105 -12.91 25.59 26.49
N VAL A 106 -12.02 24.60 26.42
CA VAL A 106 -11.08 24.24 27.48
C VAL A 106 -9.67 24.06 26.92
N PRO A 107 -8.62 24.35 27.70
CA PRO A 107 -7.23 24.27 27.23
C PRO A 107 -6.67 22.83 27.18
N GLY A 108 -7.37 21.83 27.74
CA GLY A 108 -6.94 20.43 27.83
C GLY A 108 -6.37 20.06 29.21
N PHE A 109 -6.16 18.76 29.44
CA PHE A 109 -5.75 18.18 30.74
C PHE A 109 -4.51 18.83 31.36
N ARG A 110 -3.53 19.22 30.53
CA ARG A 110 -2.23 19.78 30.95
C ARG A 110 -2.38 20.97 31.90
N TYR A 111 -3.39 21.81 31.66
CA TYR A 111 -3.58 23.09 32.34
C TYR A 111 -4.58 23.03 33.51
N LEU A 112 -5.11 21.84 33.81
CA LEU A 112 -5.85 21.63 35.05
C LEU A 112 -4.93 21.84 36.25
N LYS A 113 -5.48 22.36 37.35
CA LYS A 113 -4.75 22.39 38.63
C LYS A 113 -4.46 20.96 39.08
N GLU A 114 -3.38 20.76 39.83
CA GLU A 114 -2.95 19.40 40.23
C GLU A 114 -4.05 18.63 40.97
N GLU A 115 -4.85 19.29 41.82
CA GLU A 115 -5.98 18.66 42.51
C GLU A 115 -7.04 18.15 41.52
N ALA A 116 -7.36 18.94 40.49
CA ALA A 116 -8.31 18.55 39.45
C ALA A 116 -7.73 17.44 38.54
N LYS A 117 -6.42 17.44 38.27
CA LYS A 117 -5.76 16.34 37.56
C LYS A 117 -5.89 15.04 38.35
N GLN A 118 -5.62 15.05 39.66
CA GLN A 118 -5.76 13.86 40.52
C GLN A 118 -7.17 13.28 40.47
N GLU A 119 -8.20 14.13 40.55
CA GLU A 119 -9.60 13.71 40.51
C GLU A 119 -10.02 13.13 39.15
N LEU A 120 -9.61 13.78 38.06
CA LEU A 120 -10.07 13.50 36.70
C LEU A 120 -9.26 12.43 35.97
N TYR A 121 -7.99 12.22 36.35
CA TYR A 121 -7.05 11.32 35.67
C TYR A 121 -7.57 9.89 35.48
N ARG A 122 -8.38 9.38 36.42
CA ARG A 122 -9.00 8.03 36.32
C ARG A 122 -9.92 7.86 35.10
N PHE A 123 -10.55 8.94 34.65
CA PHE A 123 -11.50 8.95 33.52
C PHE A 123 -10.89 9.41 32.20
N ALA A 124 -9.62 9.85 32.21
CA ALA A 124 -8.92 10.34 31.04
C ALA A 124 -8.61 9.21 30.04
N ASP A 125 -8.62 9.54 28.76
CA ASP A 125 -8.23 8.61 27.70
C ASP A 125 -6.78 8.16 27.87
N GLU A 126 -6.43 6.97 27.36
CA GLU A 126 -5.10 6.38 27.56
C GLU A 126 -3.97 7.29 27.04
N GLN A 127 -4.20 8.01 25.94
CA GLN A 127 -3.22 8.94 25.40
C GLN A 127 -2.99 10.14 26.32
N VAL A 128 -4.07 10.67 26.93
CA VAL A 128 -3.99 11.79 27.88
C VAL A 128 -3.27 11.36 29.15
N ARG A 129 -3.54 10.15 29.65
CA ARG A 129 -2.85 9.62 30.83
C ARG A 129 -1.38 9.37 30.59
N GLN A 130 -1.03 8.75 29.47
CA GLN A 130 0.37 8.51 29.12
C GLN A 130 1.13 9.84 28.99
N GLN A 131 0.58 10.81 28.27
CA GLN A 131 1.22 12.12 28.14
C GLN A 131 1.32 12.87 29.48
N ALA A 132 0.34 12.72 30.38
CA ALA A 132 0.42 13.26 31.74
C ALA A 132 1.59 12.66 32.52
N ILE A 133 1.73 11.32 32.50
CA ILE A 133 2.85 10.62 33.14
C ILE A 133 4.18 11.09 32.55
N ASP A 134 4.29 11.14 31.22
CA ASP A 134 5.50 11.54 30.51
C ASP A 134 5.94 12.97 30.90
N ASP A 135 4.97 13.87 31.08
CA ASP A 135 5.16 15.25 31.55
C ASP A 135 5.37 15.37 33.07
N GLY A 136 5.45 14.24 33.79
CA GLY A 136 5.83 14.18 35.20
C GLY A 136 4.68 14.05 36.20
N PHE A 137 3.42 13.99 35.75
CA PHE A 137 2.28 13.76 36.63
C PHE A 137 2.31 12.34 37.20
N LEU A 138 2.22 12.22 38.53
CA LEU A 138 2.11 10.95 39.23
C LEU A 138 0.76 10.93 39.97
N PRO A 139 -0.17 10.03 39.63
CA PRO A 139 -1.43 9.94 40.35
C PRO A 139 -1.17 9.43 41.78
N ARG A 140 -1.90 9.98 42.73
CA ARG A 140 -1.86 9.60 44.14
C ARG A 140 -3.11 8.79 44.46
N GLY A 141 -3.00 7.87 45.42
CA GLY A 141 -4.17 7.22 46.00
C GLY A 141 -5.04 8.22 46.76
N SER A 142 -6.31 7.88 46.98
CA SER A 142 -7.19 8.65 47.86
C SER A 142 -6.55 8.83 49.25
N ASP A 143 -6.79 9.98 49.88
CA ASP A 143 -6.17 10.45 51.14
C ASP A 143 -6.24 9.47 52.33
N GLU A 144 -6.96 8.35 52.21
CA GLU A 144 -7.18 7.36 53.28
C GLU A 144 -6.44 6.02 53.09
N GLY A 145 -5.50 5.88 52.14
CA GLY A 145 -4.89 4.57 51.86
C GLY A 145 -3.55 4.56 51.10
N GLN A 146 -2.54 5.26 51.61
CA GLN A 146 -1.09 4.94 51.66
C GLN A 146 -0.33 4.26 50.48
N LEU A 147 -0.83 4.27 49.24
CA LEU A 147 -0.04 3.91 48.05
C LEU A 147 0.69 5.12 47.47
N THR A 148 2.02 5.07 47.42
CA THR A 148 2.84 6.14 46.81
C THR A 148 3.46 5.65 45.51
N VAL A 149 3.34 6.46 44.46
CA VAL A 149 4.01 6.23 43.17
C VAL A 149 5.26 7.09 43.11
N MET A 150 6.42 6.49 42.88
CA MET A 150 7.69 7.18 42.71
C MET A 150 8.36 6.77 41.39
N ARG A 151 9.17 7.64 40.79
CA ARG A 151 9.97 7.27 39.61
C ARG A 151 11.22 6.53 40.05
N ALA A 152 11.38 5.28 39.62
CA ALA A 152 12.61 4.52 39.83
C ALA A 152 13.79 5.15 39.06
N LYS A 153 15.04 4.74 39.34
CA LYS A 153 16.27 5.25 38.66
C LYS A 153 16.23 5.18 37.12
N ALA A 154 15.32 4.38 36.53
CA ALA A 154 15.11 4.27 35.09
C ALA A 154 14.02 5.21 34.52
N GLY A 155 13.40 6.06 35.34
CA GLY A 155 12.36 7.00 34.93
C GLY A 155 10.92 6.47 34.98
N GLU A 156 10.71 5.16 35.09
CA GLU A 156 9.39 4.54 35.16
C GLU A 156 8.73 4.71 36.55
N PRO A 157 7.44 5.10 36.62
CA PRO A 157 6.67 5.13 37.87
C PRO A 157 6.43 3.72 38.42
N VAL A 158 6.64 3.56 39.73
CA VAL A 158 6.46 2.30 40.47
C VAL A 158 5.70 2.58 41.77
N ALA A 159 4.74 1.73 42.12
CA ALA A 159 4.04 1.79 43.40
C ALA A 159 4.88 1.15 44.52
N VAL A 160 5.05 1.85 45.64
CA VAL A 160 5.76 1.37 46.84
C VAL A 160 4.89 1.51 48.09
N SER A 161 5.24 0.74 49.12
CA SER A 161 4.65 0.91 50.46
C SER A 161 5.15 2.19 51.11
N THR A 162 4.29 2.90 51.82
CA THR A 162 4.69 4.10 52.59
C THR A 162 5.17 3.79 54.01
N LYS A 163 4.87 2.59 54.52
CA LYS A 163 5.25 2.13 55.86
C LYS A 163 5.47 0.62 55.87
N GLU A 164 5.91 0.11 57.02
CA GLU A 164 5.97 -1.33 57.26
C GLU A 164 4.56 -1.92 57.44
N HIS A 165 4.35 -3.13 56.90
CA HIS A 165 3.11 -3.90 57.04
C HIS A 165 3.44 -5.34 57.42
N GLU A 166 2.64 -5.93 58.31
CA GLU A 166 2.70 -7.36 58.64
C GLU A 166 1.90 -8.19 57.63
N GLU A 167 2.15 -9.50 57.57
CA GLU A 167 1.36 -10.40 56.73
C GLU A 167 -0.14 -10.33 57.07
N GLY A 168 -0.98 -10.14 56.06
CA GLY A 168 -2.43 -10.00 56.21
C GLY A 168 -2.93 -8.56 56.35
N ASP A 169 -2.05 -7.57 56.55
CA ASP A 169 -2.44 -6.16 56.64
C ASP A 169 -2.99 -5.62 55.31
N VAL A 170 -3.88 -4.63 55.38
CA VAL A 170 -4.27 -3.82 54.21
C VAL A 170 -3.17 -2.80 53.94
N VAL A 171 -2.52 -2.92 52.79
CA VAL A 171 -1.45 -2.02 52.34
C VAL A 171 -2.02 -0.75 51.74
N PHE A 172 -3.05 -0.88 50.89
CA PHE A 172 -3.74 0.25 50.28
C PHE A 172 -5.19 -0.09 49.96
N GLU A 173 -6.01 0.94 49.78
CA GLU A 173 -7.38 0.85 49.30
C GLU A 173 -7.63 1.95 48.25
N THR A 174 -8.24 1.58 47.12
CA THR A 174 -8.53 2.50 46.01
C THR A 174 -9.80 2.07 45.28
N THR A 175 -10.23 2.86 44.30
CA THR A 175 -11.34 2.51 43.40
C THR A 175 -10.86 2.42 41.95
N GLY A 176 -11.54 1.61 41.14
CA GLY A 176 -11.30 1.51 39.71
C GLY A 176 -12.45 2.04 38.85
N VAL A 177 -12.22 2.14 37.54
CA VAL A 177 -13.27 2.49 36.57
C VAL A 177 -13.66 1.22 35.81
N PRO A 178 -14.92 0.76 35.89
CA PRO A 178 -15.37 -0.42 35.15
C PRO A 178 -15.40 -0.14 33.64
N LEU A 179 -14.92 -1.09 32.85
CA LEU A 179 -14.84 -1.06 31.40
C LEU A 179 -15.36 -2.39 30.84
N PRO A 180 -15.96 -2.42 29.64
CA PRO A 180 -16.44 -3.64 29.00
C PRO A 180 -15.39 -4.27 28.06
N PHE A 181 -14.13 -3.87 28.20
CA PHE A 181 -13.00 -4.35 27.41
C PHE A 181 -11.70 -4.24 28.23
N PRO A 182 -10.72 -5.13 27.99
CA PRO A 182 -9.43 -5.06 28.64
C PRO A 182 -8.55 -3.95 28.04
N ILE A 183 -7.78 -3.27 28.89
CA ILE A 183 -6.63 -2.44 28.51
C ILE A 183 -5.42 -2.82 29.38
N ARG A 184 -4.24 -2.23 29.14
CA ARG A 184 -3.00 -2.62 29.87
C ARG A 184 -3.11 -2.53 31.40
N SER A 185 -3.92 -1.61 31.91
CA SER A 185 -4.07 -1.29 33.33
C SER A 185 -5.40 -1.79 33.93
N THR A 186 -6.08 -2.73 33.29
CA THR A 186 -7.27 -3.37 33.86
C THR A 186 -6.93 -4.65 34.61
N VAL A 187 -7.87 -5.08 35.46
CA VAL A 187 -7.99 -6.42 36.01
C VAL A 187 -9.36 -6.96 35.67
N GLU A 188 -9.53 -8.28 35.58
CA GLU A 188 -10.79 -8.89 35.21
C GLU A 188 -11.80 -8.89 36.36
N LEU A 189 -13.07 -8.60 36.04
CA LEU A 189 -14.23 -8.74 36.94
C LEU A 189 -15.11 -9.91 36.45
N PRO A 190 -15.95 -10.49 37.32
CA PRO A 190 -17.01 -11.41 36.89
C PRO A 190 -17.86 -10.85 35.74
N GLY A 191 -18.26 -11.70 34.79
CA GLY A 191 -19.19 -11.35 33.69
C GLY A 191 -18.65 -10.39 32.60
N ASP A 192 -17.53 -10.73 31.95
CA ASP A 192 -16.89 -10.01 30.80
C ASP A 192 -16.62 -8.50 31.01
N LEU A 193 -16.65 -8.06 32.27
CA LEU A 193 -16.26 -6.72 32.67
C LEU A 193 -14.80 -6.71 33.12
N HIS A 194 -14.19 -5.54 33.00
CA HIS A 194 -12.83 -5.27 33.45
C HIS A 194 -12.86 -4.04 34.36
N LEU A 195 -11.95 -3.97 35.34
CA LEU A 195 -11.79 -2.82 36.21
C LEU A 195 -10.46 -2.16 35.92
N ARG A 196 -10.47 -0.93 35.39
CA ARG A 196 -9.25 -0.13 35.23
C ARG A 196 -8.73 0.26 36.61
N LEU A 197 -7.50 -0.15 36.91
CA LEU A 197 -6.78 0.23 38.12
C LEU A 197 -6.50 1.74 38.12
N THR A 198 -6.68 2.40 39.27
CA THR A 198 -6.47 3.85 39.42
C THR A 198 -5.93 4.20 40.81
N GLY A 199 -5.55 5.45 41.04
CA GLY A 199 -5.01 5.89 42.33
C GLY A 199 -3.60 5.35 42.62
N GLY A 200 -2.84 5.04 41.56
CA GLY A 200 -1.47 4.53 41.62
C GLY A 200 -1.38 3.01 41.58
N SER A 201 -2.46 2.27 41.82
CA SER A 201 -2.45 0.79 41.75
C SER A 201 -2.18 0.29 40.33
N GLU A 202 -2.37 1.11 39.29
CA GLU A 202 -1.98 0.81 37.92
C GLU A 202 -0.46 0.66 37.70
N PHE A 203 0.37 1.06 38.67
CA PHE A 203 1.82 0.92 38.64
C PHE A 203 2.35 -0.21 39.53
N LEU A 204 1.46 -1.03 40.10
CA LEU A 204 1.84 -2.28 40.74
C LEU A 204 2.40 -3.22 39.67
N GLN A 205 3.59 -3.76 39.91
CA GLN A 205 4.26 -4.63 38.94
C GLN A 205 3.94 -6.11 39.21
N HIS A 206 4.07 -6.92 38.16
CA HIS A 206 3.96 -8.36 38.28
C HIS A 206 5.15 -8.95 39.05
N SER A 207 4.88 -9.83 40.00
CA SER A 207 5.87 -10.79 40.51
C SER A 207 5.23 -12.17 40.65
N CYS A 208 5.95 -13.22 40.25
CA CYS A 208 5.53 -14.60 40.50
C CYS A 208 5.61 -14.96 42.00
N LEU A 209 6.41 -14.22 42.77
CA LEU A 209 6.43 -14.24 44.23
C LEU A 209 6.03 -12.84 44.73
N PRO A 210 4.74 -12.51 44.69
CA PRO A 210 4.25 -11.18 45.05
C PRO A 210 4.35 -10.91 46.55
N ASN A 211 4.33 -9.63 46.93
CA ASN A 211 4.21 -9.22 48.33
C ASN A 211 2.79 -8.73 48.68
N VAL A 212 1.93 -8.45 47.69
CA VAL A 212 0.51 -8.15 47.89
C VAL A 212 -0.39 -9.00 46.99
N ARG A 213 -1.59 -9.35 47.47
CA ARG A 213 -2.71 -9.83 46.65
C ARG A 213 -3.76 -8.74 46.53
N LEU A 214 -4.51 -8.72 45.43
CA LEU A 214 -5.62 -7.78 45.23
C LEU A 214 -6.95 -8.43 45.59
N GLU A 215 -7.65 -7.87 46.58
CA GLU A 215 -9.06 -8.15 46.83
C GLU A 215 -9.91 -7.11 46.08
N ILE A 216 -10.70 -7.57 45.11
CA ILE A 216 -11.52 -6.69 44.26
C ILE A 216 -13.00 -7.02 44.50
N ASN A 217 -13.78 -6.02 44.91
CA ASN A 217 -15.22 -6.14 45.12
C ASN A 217 -15.97 -4.98 44.44
N GLY A 218 -16.59 -5.26 43.29
CA GLY A 218 -17.18 -4.23 42.45
C GLY A 218 -16.11 -3.26 41.94
N VAL A 219 -16.20 -1.99 42.33
CA VAL A 219 -15.20 -0.97 41.98
C VAL A 219 -14.13 -0.76 43.05
N HIS A 220 -14.24 -1.42 44.21
CA HIS A 220 -13.29 -1.26 45.33
C HIS A 220 -12.15 -2.28 45.22
N ILE A 221 -10.91 -1.82 45.48
CA ILE A 221 -9.68 -2.61 45.37
C ILE A 221 -8.88 -2.44 46.67
N ARG A 222 -8.56 -3.55 47.35
CA ARG A 222 -7.68 -3.59 48.53
C ARG A 222 -6.45 -4.43 48.23
N GLY A 223 -5.26 -3.91 48.54
CA GLY A 223 -4.01 -4.69 48.51
C GLY A 223 -3.76 -5.33 49.88
N ILE A 224 -3.74 -6.66 49.97
CA ILE A 224 -3.49 -7.39 51.23
C ILE A 224 -2.06 -7.94 51.22
N ALA A 225 -1.28 -7.66 52.25
CA ALA A 225 0.09 -8.14 52.39
C ALA A 225 0.15 -9.69 52.46
N LEU A 226 1.00 -10.29 51.65
CA LEU A 226 1.26 -11.75 51.60
C LEU A 226 2.46 -12.18 52.46
N ARG A 227 3.21 -11.21 52.96
CA ARG A 227 4.33 -11.34 53.91
C ARG A 227 4.56 -9.98 54.55
N ALA A 228 5.48 -9.88 55.51
CA ALA A 228 5.96 -8.57 55.95
C ALA A 228 6.52 -7.76 54.76
N ILE A 229 6.14 -6.48 54.66
CA ILE A 229 6.56 -5.53 53.62
C ILE A 229 7.26 -4.37 54.31
N GLU A 230 8.48 -4.03 53.88
CA GLU A 230 9.22 -2.90 54.42
C GLU A 230 8.70 -1.55 53.88
N ALA A 231 8.95 -0.46 54.60
CA ALA A 231 8.73 0.88 54.06
C ALA A 231 9.57 1.09 52.78
N ASP A 232 9.01 1.77 51.78
CA ASP A 232 9.59 1.97 50.44
C ASP A 232 9.80 0.69 49.60
N GLU A 233 9.36 -0.47 50.08
CA GLU A 233 9.39 -1.69 49.31
C GLU A 233 8.40 -1.62 48.13
N LYS A 234 8.83 -2.06 46.94
CA LYS A 234 7.98 -2.10 45.74
C LYS A 234 6.82 -3.05 45.93
N LEU A 235 5.61 -2.56 45.72
CA LEU A 235 4.40 -3.39 45.81
C LEU A 235 4.20 -4.15 44.50
N THR A 236 4.08 -5.47 44.61
CA THR A 236 3.94 -6.39 43.48
C THR A 236 2.85 -7.41 43.75
N TYR A 237 2.05 -7.71 42.73
CA TYR A 237 1.04 -8.76 42.78
C TYR A 237 1.22 -9.72 41.61
N ASN A 238 0.71 -10.95 41.71
CA ASN A 238 0.80 -11.90 40.61
C ASN A 238 -0.38 -11.65 39.64
N TYR A 239 -0.11 -11.09 38.46
CA TYR A 239 -1.15 -10.81 37.46
C TYR A 239 -1.98 -12.05 37.08
N LEU A 240 -1.43 -13.26 37.19
CA LEU A 240 -2.16 -14.51 36.94
C LEU A 240 -3.30 -14.71 37.94
N THR A 241 -3.30 -14.01 39.09
CA THR A 241 -4.39 -14.07 40.07
C THR A 241 -5.57 -13.18 39.71
N THR A 242 -5.45 -12.24 38.77
CA THR A 242 -6.54 -11.31 38.41
C THR A 242 -6.94 -11.36 36.95
N GLU A 243 -6.25 -12.16 36.14
CA GLU A 243 -6.43 -12.24 34.68
C GLU A 243 -6.50 -13.70 34.23
N TRP A 244 -7.63 -14.12 33.67
CA TRP A 244 -7.77 -15.45 33.05
C TRP A 244 -6.91 -15.57 31.79
N GLU A 245 -6.86 -14.50 30.99
CA GLU A 245 -6.00 -14.29 29.83
C GLU A 245 -5.54 -12.84 29.79
N ILE A 246 -4.22 -12.60 29.79
CA ILE A 246 -3.72 -11.21 29.80
C ILE A 246 -3.74 -10.61 28.38
N SER A 247 -4.16 -9.35 28.26
CA SER A 247 -4.24 -8.64 26.97
C SER A 247 -2.91 -8.51 26.23
N LYS A 248 -1.78 -8.48 26.94
CA LYS A 248 -0.43 -8.43 26.37
C LYS A 248 0.48 -9.43 27.09
N VAL A 249 0.73 -10.55 26.43
CA VAL A 249 1.67 -11.58 26.89
C VAL A 249 3.08 -10.99 27.03
N PHE A 250 3.77 -11.27 28.14
CA PHE A 250 5.15 -10.83 28.37
C PHE A 250 5.96 -11.85 29.19
N HIS A 251 7.29 -11.79 29.07
CA HIS A 251 8.19 -12.62 29.87
C HIS A 251 8.42 -11.99 31.24
N CYS A 252 8.21 -12.74 32.33
CA CYS A 252 8.47 -12.26 33.69
C CYS A 252 9.97 -12.01 33.86
N SER A 253 10.31 -10.80 34.30
CA SER A 253 11.67 -10.42 34.70
C SER A 253 11.84 -10.42 36.22
N CYS A 254 10.92 -11.06 36.95
CA CYS A 254 10.89 -11.12 38.41
C CYS A 254 12.12 -11.84 39.02
N ASN A 255 12.82 -12.70 38.26
CA ASN A 255 14.03 -13.41 38.67
C ASN A 255 13.90 -14.31 39.93
N VAL A 256 12.69 -14.62 40.36
CA VAL A 256 12.42 -15.53 41.48
C VAL A 256 12.48 -16.99 41.02
N TYR A 257 12.88 -17.90 41.91
CA TYR A 257 13.09 -19.32 41.57
C TYR A 257 11.81 -20.06 41.11
N CYS A 258 10.63 -19.58 41.53
CA CYS A 258 9.31 -20.10 41.18
C CYS A 258 8.64 -19.32 40.05
N CYS A 259 9.42 -18.66 39.19
CA CYS A 259 8.92 -17.87 38.08
C CYS A 259 8.19 -18.73 37.03
N TYR A 260 6.97 -18.34 36.65
CA TYR A 260 6.19 -19.00 35.58
C TYR A 260 6.74 -18.73 34.16
N GLY A 261 7.75 -17.88 34.03
CA GLY A 261 8.41 -17.55 32.77
C GLY A 261 7.56 -16.63 31.91
N LEU A 262 6.66 -17.18 31.09
CA LEU A 262 5.85 -16.43 30.14
C LEU A 262 4.44 -16.20 30.71
N ILE A 263 4.13 -14.96 31.07
CA ILE A 263 2.85 -14.57 31.68
C ILE A 263 1.80 -14.43 30.59
N LYS A 264 0.89 -15.41 30.49
CA LYS A 264 -0.21 -15.44 29.49
C LYS A 264 -1.61 -15.28 30.10
N GLY A 265 -1.75 -15.44 31.41
CA GLY A 265 -3.03 -15.53 32.11
C GLY A 265 -3.21 -16.89 32.79
N PHE A 266 -4.11 -16.95 33.78
CA PHE A 266 -4.31 -18.11 34.64
C PHE A 266 -4.62 -19.40 33.86
N ARG A 267 -5.37 -19.32 32.75
CA ARG A 267 -5.81 -20.52 32.00
C ARG A 267 -4.67 -21.36 31.42
N PHE A 268 -3.51 -20.74 31.22
CA PHE A 268 -2.36 -21.35 30.55
C PHE A 268 -1.40 -22.05 31.52
N LEU A 269 -1.66 -21.93 32.82
CA LEU A 269 -0.97 -22.66 33.86
C LEU A 269 -1.39 -24.13 33.83
N ASP A 270 -0.46 -25.02 34.18
CA ASP A 270 -0.81 -26.42 34.39
C ASP A 270 -1.69 -26.58 35.65
N ARG A 271 -2.28 -27.76 35.84
CA ARG A 271 -3.22 -28.00 36.92
C ARG A 271 -2.60 -27.78 38.32
N GLU A 272 -1.35 -28.17 38.53
CA GLU A 272 -0.67 -28.01 39.81
C GLU A 272 -0.43 -26.53 40.12
N GLN A 273 -0.02 -25.75 39.10
CA GLN A 273 0.15 -24.32 39.18
C GLN A 273 -1.17 -23.57 39.41
N GLN A 274 -2.25 -24.00 38.75
CA GLN A 274 -3.60 -23.45 38.96
C GLN A 274 -4.05 -23.71 40.40
N GLU A 275 -3.96 -24.95 40.88
CA GLU A 275 -4.33 -25.32 42.25
C GLU A 275 -3.51 -24.52 43.29
N HIS A 276 -2.23 -24.23 43.01
CA HIS A 276 -1.37 -23.41 43.86
C HIS A 276 -1.80 -21.93 43.94
N LEU A 277 -2.18 -21.31 42.81
CA LEU A 277 -2.54 -19.89 42.77
C LEU A 277 -4.02 -19.62 43.08
N LEU A 278 -4.90 -20.62 42.93
CA LEU A 278 -6.34 -20.48 43.10
C LEU A 278 -6.77 -19.79 44.41
N PRO A 279 -6.14 -20.04 45.58
CA PRO A 279 -6.51 -19.37 46.84
C PRO A 279 -6.28 -17.84 46.84
N HIS A 280 -5.42 -17.33 45.96
CA HIS A 280 -5.08 -15.92 45.86
C HIS A 280 -5.77 -15.21 44.69
N CYS A 281 -6.58 -15.94 43.91
CA CYS A 281 -7.23 -15.43 42.71
C CYS A 281 -8.42 -14.51 43.01
N SER A 282 -8.67 -13.56 42.10
CA SER A 282 -9.84 -12.69 42.13
C SER A 282 -11.13 -13.49 41.89
N PRO A 283 -12.30 -12.96 42.27
CA PRO A 283 -13.58 -13.59 41.98
C PRO A 283 -13.78 -13.90 40.50
N ALA A 284 -13.23 -13.10 39.58
CA ALA A 284 -13.34 -13.33 38.14
C ALA A 284 -12.56 -14.57 37.68
N VAL A 285 -11.31 -14.71 38.12
CA VAL A 285 -10.49 -15.89 37.81
C VAL A 285 -11.05 -17.14 38.49
N CYS A 286 -11.51 -17.03 39.73
CA CYS A 286 -12.22 -18.11 40.42
C CYS A 286 -13.53 -18.48 39.72
N GLU A 287 -14.30 -17.49 39.26
CA GLU A 287 -15.49 -17.70 38.45
C GLU A 287 -15.13 -18.42 37.17
N LYS A 288 -14.15 -17.98 36.38
CA LYS A 288 -13.75 -18.63 35.12
C LYS A 288 -13.12 -20.02 35.31
N HIS A 289 -12.40 -20.25 36.40
CA HIS A 289 -11.91 -21.59 36.79
C HIS A 289 -13.08 -22.52 37.19
N ARG A 290 -14.03 -22.03 38.00
CA ARG A 290 -15.19 -22.82 38.44
C ARG A 290 -16.27 -22.91 37.37
N SER A 291 -16.29 -21.93 36.46
CA SER A 291 -17.11 -21.89 35.28
C SER A 291 -16.69 -23.12 34.52
N PRO A 292 -17.61 -24.07 34.32
CA PRO A 292 -17.20 -25.36 33.80
C PRO A 292 -16.57 -25.06 32.44
N LEU A 293 -15.29 -25.46 32.29
CA LEU A 293 -14.48 -25.30 31.07
C LEU A 293 -15.39 -25.48 29.87
N LEU A 294 -15.75 -24.37 29.20
CA LEU A 294 -16.79 -24.32 28.16
C LEU A 294 -17.82 -25.42 28.35
N SER A 295 -18.66 -25.17 29.34
CA SER A 295 -19.22 -26.18 30.23
C SER A 295 -19.67 -27.45 29.55
N GLY A 296 -19.38 -28.58 30.21
CA GLY A 296 -20.01 -29.88 29.95
C GLY A 296 -21.45 -29.67 29.48
N ALA A 297 -21.87 -30.37 28.43
CA ALA A 297 -23.08 -30.17 27.64
C ALA A 297 -24.36 -29.78 28.44
N THR A 298 -24.39 -28.53 28.90
CA THR A 298 -25.39 -27.95 29.81
C THR A 298 -25.88 -26.65 29.21
N PHE A 299 -27.07 -26.19 29.61
CA PHE A 299 -27.60 -24.92 29.16
C PHE A 299 -26.71 -23.71 29.52
N GLY A 300 -25.85 -23.83 30.53
CA GLY A 300 -24.83 -22.82 30.87
C GLY A 300 -23.79 -22.63 29.76
N ALA A 301 -23.47 -23.70 29.01
CA ALA A 301 -22.50 -23.67 27.92
C ALA A 301 -22.98 -22.78 26.78
N LEU A 302 -24.30 -22.78 26.57
CA LEU A 302 -24.96 -21.98 25.56
C LEU A 302 -25.07 -20.52 25.99
N ASN A 303 -25.31 -20.24 27.27
CA ASN A 303 -25.37 -18.86 27.76
C ASN A 303 -24.01 -18.15 27.72
N GLY A 304 -22.90 -18.89 27.86
CA GLY A 304 -21.55 -18.33 27.75
C GLY A 304 -20.95 -18.37 26.35
N SER A 305 -21.58 -19.08 25.41
CA SER A 305 -21.10 -19.23 24.04
C SER A 305 -21.94 -18.40 23.08
N THR A 306 -21.38 -17.32 22.53
CA THR A 306 -22.02 -16.52 21.48
C THR A 306 -22.14 -17.27 20.13
N ALA A 307 -21.85 -18.58 20.12
CA ALA A 307 -21.79 -19.41 18.94
C ALA A 307 -23.09 -20.18 18.69
N LEU A 308 -23.82 -20.56 19.74
CA LEU A 308 -24.99 -21.45 19.66
C LEU A 308 -26.16 -20.90 20.45
N PHE A 309 -27.37 -21.12 19.94
CA PHE A 309 -28.62 -20.86 20.67
C PHE A 309 -29.60 -22.02 20.48
N THR A 310 -30.69 -22.05 21.25
CA THR A 310 -31.76 -23.03 21.09
C THR A 310 -32.98 -22.42 20.42
N THR A 311 -33.54 -23.07 19.40
CA THR A 311 -34.82 -22.67 18.80
C THR A 311 -35.99 -22.89 19.78
N ALA A 312 -37.18 -22.37 19.43
CA ALA A 312 -38.41 -22.58 20.23
C ALA A 312 -38.76 -24.09 20.40
N GLU A 313 -38.34 -24.92 19.46
CA GLU A 313 -38.49 -26.38 19.49
C GLU A 313 -37.37 -27.10 20.25
N GLY A 314 -36.41 -26.36 20.83
CA GLY A 314 -35.30 -26.90 21.61
C GLY A 314 -34.11 -27.43 20.79
N ARG A 315 -34.03 -27.13 19.49
CA ARG A 315 -32.89 -27.54 18.65
C ARG A 315 -31.73 -26.58 18.83
N LEU A 316 -30.51 -27.11 18.90
CA LEU A 316 -29.28 -26.30 18.89
C LEU A 316 -29.02 -25.76 17.49
N THR A 317 -28.83 -24.46 17.35
CA THR A 317 -28.56 -23.78 16.08
C THR A 317 -27.41 -22.79 16.21
N SER A 318 -26.66 -22.59 15.12
CA SER A 318 -25.57 -21.61 15.07
C SER A 318 -26.11 -20.18 15.12
N GLN A 319 -25.58 -19.34 16.02
CA GLN A 319 -25.96 -17.93 16.15
C GLN A 319 -25.12 -17.00 15.25
N ARG A 320 -23.94 -17.45 14.86
CA ARG A 320 -22.99 -16.78 13.96
C ARG A 320 -22.39 -17.81 13.02
N ASP A 321 -21.65 -17.36 12.01
CA ASP A 321 -20.90 -18.28 11.17
C ASP A 321 -19.72 -18.87 11.97
N LEU A 322 -19.55 -20.20 11.91
CA LEU A 322 -18.49 -20.94 12.60
C LEU A 322 -17.67 -21.74 11.59
N ALA A 323 -16.35 -21.67 11.68
CA ALA A 323 -15.46 -22.44 10.82
C ALA A 323 -15.46 -23.93 11.18
N ALA A 324 -15.12 -24.80 10.22
CA ALA A 324 -14.80 -26.20 10.51
C ALA A 324 -13.65 -26.27 11.53
N GLY A 325 -13.71 -27.24 12.45
CA GLY A 325 -12.73 -27.39 13.52
C GLY A 325 -13.05 -26.65 14.81
N THR A 326 -14.08 -25.78 14.80
CA THR A 326 -14.52 -25.06 15.99
C THR A 326 -15.04 -26.05 17.04
N VAL A 327 -14.47 -26.02 18.25
CA VAL A 327 -14.99 -26.74 19.41
C VAL A 327 -16.23 -26.01 19.92
N LEU A 328 -17.37 -26.70 19.90
CA LEU A 328 -18.65 -26.15 20.35
C LEU A 328 -18.79 -26.23 21.88
N PHE A 329 -18.47 -27.39 22.46
CA PHE A 329 -18.44 -27.64 23.90
C PHE A 329 -17.75 -28.98 24.20
N GLU A 330 -17.29 -29.16 25.44
CA GLU A 330 -16.78 -30.45 25.94
C GLU A 330 -17.92 -31.31 26.50
N VAL A 331 -17.73 -32.62 26.48
CA VAL A 331 -18.66 -33.63 27.00
C VAL A 331 -18.00 -34.28 28.20
N CYS A 332 -18.52 -34.00 29.39
CA CYS A 332 -17.97 -34.54 30.63
C CYS A 332 -18.63 -35.88 31.01
N GLY A 333 -19.88 -36.10 30.58
CA GLY A 333 -20.64 -37.33 30.80
C GLY A 333 -20.53 -38.38 29.67
N THR A 334 -21.08 -39.58 29.90
CA THR A 334 -21.23 -40.60 28.86
C THR A 334 -22.40 -40.24 27.92
N PRO A 335 -22.22 -40.21 26.60
CA PRO A 335 -23.31 -39.97 25.65
C PRO A 335 -24.44 -41.00 25.80
N GLN A 336 -25.70 -40.54 25.89
CA GLN A 336 -26.89 -41.40 25.96
C GLN A 336 -27.72 -41.28 24.69
N LEU A 337 -28.28 -42.39 24.22
CA LEU A 337 -29.18 -42.40 23.07
C LEU A 337 -30.63 -42.46 23.57
N GLN A 338 -31.46 -41.46 23.22
CA GLN A 338 -32.89 -41.46 23.48
C GLN A 338 -33.65 -41.32 22.15
N GLN A 339 -34.43 -42.33 21.79
CA GLN A 339 -35.11 -42.42 20.49
C GLN A 339 -34.11 -42.24 19.33
N SER A 340 -34.17 -41.13 18.59
CA SER A 340 -33.29 -40.79 17.46
C SER A 340 -32.38 -39.57 17.74
N GLU A 341 -32.17 -39.24 19.01
CA GLU A 341 -31.34 -38.10 19.44
C GLU A 341 -30.21 -38.54 20.39
N LEU A 342 -29.05 -37.93 20.21
CA LEU A 342 -27.93 -38.05 21.14
C LEU A 342 -28.11 -37.05 22.27
N VAL A 343 -28.26 -37.56 23.49
CA VAL A 343 -28.32 -36.76 24.71
C VAL A 343 -26.93 -36.70 25.31
N LEU A 344 -26.34 -35.51 25.25
CA LEU A 344 -25.09 -35.17 25.91
C LEU A 344 -25.45 -34.34 27.13
N GLU A 345 -25.49 -34.99 28.31
CA GLU A 345 -25.91 -34.38 29.57
C GLU A 345 -27.32 -33.76 29.50
N ARG A 346 -27.46 -32.46 29.21
CA ARG A 346 -28.77 -31.78 29.03
C ARG A 346 -29.06 -31.33 27.60
N LEU A 347 -28.08 -31.42 26.70
CA LEU A 347 -28.19 -31.01 25.31
C LEU A 347 -28.58 -32.20 24.42
N ARG A 348 -29.41 -31.93 23.41
CA ARG A 348 -29.89 -32.93 22.46
C ARG A 348 -29.38 -32.59 21.06
N LEU A 349 -28.73 -33.57 20.42
CA LEU A 349 -28.28 -33.46 19.04
C LEU A 349 -29.06 -34.47 18.19
N SER A 350 -29.82 -33.96 17.23
CA SER A 350 -30.58 -34.82 16.32
C SER A 350 -29.65 -35.54 15.35
N HIS A 351 -30.05 -36.76 14.97
CA HIS A 351 -29.33 -37.53 13.96
C HIS A 351 -29.41 -36.86 12.57
N SER A 352 -28.27 -36.81 11.88
CA SER A 352 -28.22 -36.57 10.43
C SER A 352 -27.21 -37.52 9.76
N CYS A 353 -27.61 -38.14 8.64
CA CYS A 353 -26.68 -38.90 7.80
C CYS A 353 -25.61 -38.01 7.16
N ASN A 354 -25.87 -36.70 7.05
CA ASN A 354 -24.93 -35.68 6.60
C ASN A 354 -24.66 -34.67 7.72
N ALA A 355 -24.25 -35.18 8.89
CA ALA A 355 -23.98 -34.40 10.08
C ALA A 355 -22.91 -33.33 9.87
N ASN A 356 -23.05 -32.23 10.58
CA ASN A 356 -22.12 -31.11 10.57
C ASN A 356 -21.25 -31.03 11.84
N THR A 357 -21.39 -31.99 12.76
CA THR A 357 -20.52 -32.13 13.93
C THR A 357 -20.06 -33.57 14.16
N VAL A 358 -18.91 -33.71 14.82
CA VAL A 358 -18.31 -34.97 15.27
C VAL A 358 -17.87 -34.87 16.73
N LEU A 359 -17.76 -36.01 17.41
CA LEU A 359 -17.25 -36.11 18.78
C LEU A 359 -15.80 -36.61 18.74
N VAL A 360 -14.84 -35.73 19.04
CA VAL A 360 -13.39 -36.03 19.02
C VAL A 360 -12.80 -35.81 20.41
N ASN A 361 -12.23 -36.85 21.03
CA ASN A 361 -11.66 -36.80 22.39
C ASN A 361 -12.55 -36.07 23.43
N GLY A 362 -13.85 -36.39 23.44
CA GLY A 362 -14.82 -35.77 24.35
C GLY A 362 -15.24 -34.35 23.99
N ARG A 363 -14.91 -33.84 22.80
CA ARG A 363 -15.29 -32.50 22.33
C ARG A 363 -16.23 -32.59 21.14
N VAL A 364 -17.33 -31.86 21.16
CA VAL A 364 -18.18 -31.71 19.98
C VAL A 364 -17.57 -30.65 19.08
N VAL A 365 -17.17 -31.03 17.88
CA VAL A 365 -16.45 -30.19 16.92
C VAL A 365 -17.25 -30.05 15.63
N ALA A 366 -17.34 -28.84 15.10
CA ALA A 366 -17.90 -28.60 13.77
C ALA A 366 -17.04 -29.31 12.71
N SER A 367 -17.60 -30.30 12.00
CA SER A 367 -16.88 -31.07 10.97
C SER A 367 -16.79 -30.35 9.63
N ARG A 368 -17.62 -29.31 9.45
CA ARG A 368 -17.66 -28.40 8.31
C ARG A 368 -18.13 -27.02 8.80
N PRO A 369 -17.99 -25.94 8.00
CA PRO A 369 -18.52 -24.63 8.39
C PRO A 369 -20.03 -24.68 8.69
N LEU A 370 -20.45 -23.96 9.73
CA LEU A 370 -21.86 -23.77 10.11
C LEU A 370 -22.24 -22.32 9.81
N SER A 371 -23.34 -22.10 9.10
CA SER A 371 -23.89 -20.76 8.86
C SER A 371 -24.90 -20.39 9.95
N VAL A 372 -25.17 -19.10 10.12
CA VAL A 372 -26.26 -18.63 11.01
C VAL A 372 -27.57 -19.39 10.74
N GLY A 373 -28.14 -20.00 11.78
CA GLY A 373 -29.38 -20.77 11.72
C GLY A 373 -29.21 -22.26 11.43
N ASP A 374 -28.01 -22.74 11.06
CA ASP A 374 -27.76 -24.17 10.85
C ASP A 374 -27.99 -24.96 12.14
N ALA A 375 -28.78 -26.04 12.07
CA ALA A 375 -28.98 -26.95 13.19
C ALA A 375 -27.73 -27.80 13.45
N VAL A 376 -27.31 -27.89 14.71
CA VAL A 376 -26.22 -28.75 15.15
C VAL A 376 -26.68 -30.21 15.15
N THR A 377 -26.06 -31.03 14.31
CA THR A 377 -26.47 -32.43 14.09
C THR A 377 -25.28 -33.38 14.19
N CYS A 378 -25.54 -34.62 14.60
CA CYS A 378 -24.52 -35.66 14.76
C CYS A 378 -24.89 -36.92 13.94
N ASN A 379 -23.89 -37.68 13.48
CA ASN A 379 -24.15 -38.95 12.81
C ASN A 379 -23.98 -40.10 13.81
N LEU A 380 -25.10 -40.57 14.37
CA LEU A 380 -25.16 -41.70 15.29
C LEU A 380 -24.45 -42.98 14.79
N ASN A 381 -24.33 -43.19 13.47
CA ASN A 381 -23.56 -44.33 12.95
C ASN A 381 -22.06 -44.23 13.25
N LEU A 382 -21.53 -43.07 13.64
CA LEU A 382 -20.13 -42.90 14.02
C LEU A 382 -19.85 -43.23 15.49
N LEU A 383 -20.89 -43.30 16.34
CA LEU A 383 -20.75 -43.48 17.80
C LEU A 383 -20.88 -44.93 18.26
N TYR A 384 -21.56 -45.78 17.48
CA TYR A 384 -21.81 -47.18 17.80
C TYR A 384 -21.35 -48.08 16.65
N TYR A 385 -20.68 -49.19 16.94
CA TYR A 385 -20.27 -50.15 15.90
C TYR A 385 -21.48 -50.85 15.26
N THR A 386 -22.41 -51.32 16.08
CA THR A 386 -23.71 -51.88 15.70
C THR A 386 -24.80 -51.31 16.60
N LEU A 387 -25.95 -50.97 16.03
CA LEU A 387 -27.12 -50.45 16.75
C LEU A 387 -28.31 -51.41 16.54
N SER A 388 -28.77 -52.05 17.61
CA SER A 388 -29.87 -53.04 17.56
C SER A 388 -30.91 -52.76 18.66
N PRO A 389 -32.20 -52.56 18.32
CA PRO A 389 -32.75 -52.52 16.96
C PRO A 389 -32.31 -51.27 16.18
N ALA A 390 -32.35 -51.35 14.84
CA ALA A 390 -32.10 -50.21 13.96
C ALA A 390 -33.13 -49.10 14.19
N LEU A 391 -32.70 -47.84 14.16
CA LEU A 391 -33.60 -46.68 14.32
C LEU A 391 -34.05 -46.14 12.95
N PRO A 392 -35.32 -45.73 12.77
CA PRO A 392 -35.75 -45.06 11.55
C PRO A 392 -35.06 -43.68 11.39
N CYS A 393 -34.50 -43.41 10.21
CA CYS A 393 -33.90 -42.12 9.82
C CYS A 393 -34.95 -41.24 9.14
N ALA A 394 -35.18 -40.04 9.70
CA ALA A 394 -36.01 -39.00 9.10
C ALA A 394 -35.21 -37.69 8.87
N CYS A 395 -33.88 -37.77 8.68
CA CYS A 395 -33.01 -36.59 8.70
C CYS A 395 -33.11 -35.69 7.45
N GLY A 396 -33.79 -36.12 6.40
CA GLY A 396 -33.94 -35.35 5.16
C GLY A 396 -32.67 -35.19 4.32
N SER A 397 -31.53 -35.78 4.72
CA SER A 397 -30.32 -35.79 3.89
C SER A 397 -30.56 -36.53 2.57
N VAL A 398 -30.03 -35.99 1.47
CA VAL A 398 -29.99 -36.63 0.15
C VAL A 398 -29.31 -38.01 0.15
N SER A 399 -28.51 -38.29 1.20
CA SER A 399 -27.80 -39.56 1.41
C SER A 399 -28.37 -40.42 2.55
N CYS A 400 -29.58 -40.15 3.07
CA CYS A 400 -30.17 -40.95 4.14
C CYS A 400 -30.51 -42.37 3.64
N THR A 401 -30.11 -43.38 4.43
CA THR A 401 -30.35 -44.81 4.18
C THR A 401 -31.71 -45.29 4.72
N GLY A 402 -32.52 -44.39 5.26
CA GLY A 402 -33.80 -44.69 5.93
C GLY A 402 -33.66 -45.33 7.32
N HIS A 403 -32.49 -45.87 7.68
CA HIS A 403 -32.23 -46.55 8.94
C HIS A 403 -30.83 -46.20 9.49
N VAL A 404 -30.71 -46.16 10.83
CA VAL A 404 -29.45 -46.00 11.58
C VAL A 404 -29.12 -47.33 12.24
N GLU A 405 -28.04 -47.98 11.80
CA GLU A 405 -27.66 -49.35 12.17
C GLU A 405 -26.26 -49.43 12.80
N GLY A 406 -25.54 -48.31 12.91
CA GLY A 406 -24.17 -48.24 13.41
C GLY A 406 -23.11 -48.25 12.30
N PHE A 407 -21.85 -48.08 12.71
CA PHE A 407 -20.70 -47.93 11.81
C PHE A 407 -20.56 -49.12 10.85
N LYS A 408 -20.89 -50.34 11.31
CA LYS A 408 -20.81 -51.57 10.53
C LYS A 408 -21.61 -51.50 9.23
N ALA A 409 -22.79 -50.88 9.25
CA ALA A 409 -23.69 -50.79 8.09
C ALA A 409 -23.33 -49.68 7.10
N LEU A 410 -22.40 -48.77 7.45
CA LEU A 410 -22.01 -47.68 6.56
C LEU A 410 -21.29 -48.19 5.30
N PRO A 411 -21.51 -47.57 4.12
CA PRO A 411 -20.72 -47.83 2.92
C PRO A 411 -19.21 -47.65 3.18
N VAL A 412 -18.36 -48.44 2.52
CA VAL A 412 -16.89 -48.40 2.69
C VAL A 412 -16.33 -46.99 2.51
N LYS A 413 -16.79 -46.25 1.50
CA LYS A 413 -16.38 -44.85 1.26
C LYS A 413 -16.70 -43.93 2.45
N THR A 414 -17.83 -44.14 3.10
CA THR A 414 -18.25 -43.37 4.28
C THR A 414 -17.40 -43.76 5.51
N LYS A 415 -17.08 -45.05 5.68
CA LYS A 415 -16.16 -45.52 6.72
C LYS A 415 -14.77 -44.90 6.56
N GLN A 416 -14.25 -44.84 5.34
CA GLN A 416 -12.96 -44.21 5.02
C GLN A 416 -12.96 -42.72 5.37
N LEU A 417 -14.00 -41.99 4.99
CA LEU A 417 -14.13 -40.54 5.23
C LEU A 417 -14.14 -40.20 6.73
N TRP A 418 -14.85 -40.99 7.54
CA TRP A 418 -15.07 -40.68 8.95
C TRP A 418 -14.16 -41.46 9.91
N TRP A 419 -13.22 -42.26 9.39
CA TRP A 419 -12.38 -43.14 10.18
C TRP A 419 -11.65 -42.41 11.32
N SER A 420 -10.97 -41.30 11.03
CA SER A 420 -10.21 -40.53 12.02
C SER A 420 -11.08 -39.82 13.08
N SER A 421 -12.37 -39.64 12.79
CA SER A 421 -13.35 -39.02 13.69
C SER A 421 -14.15 -40.03 14.52
N ALA A 422 -14.03 -41.33 14.23
CA ALA A 422 -14.72 -42.38 14.97
C ALA A 422 -14.03 -42.63 16.33
N PRO A 423 -14.79 -42.79 17.43
CA PRO A 423 -14.24 -43.11 18.74
C PRO A 423 -13.40 -44.39 18.73
N ASN A 424 -12.40 -44.47 19.61
CA ASN A 424 -11.46 -45.61 19.69
C ASN A 424 -12.18 -46.97 19.77
N ALA A 425 -13.28 -47.06 20.53
CA ALA A 425 -14.05 -48.29 20.67
C ALA A 425 -14.66 -48.78 19.33
N VAL A 426 -15.17 -47.86 18.50
CA VAL A 426 -15.75 -48.19 17.19
C VAL A 426 -14.66 -48.65 16.22
N ARG A 427 -13.51 -47.97 16.21
CA ARG A 427 -12.36 -48.36 15.38
C ARG A 427 -11.79 -49.71 15.80
N ALA A 428 -11.65 -49.97 17.10
CA ALA A 428 -11.19 -51.26 17.61
C ALA A 428 -12.11 -52.41 17.17
N ALA A 429 -13.43 -52.25 17.37
CA ALA A 429 -14.41 -53.24 16.93
C ALA A 429 -14.40 -53.46 15.40
N ALA A 430 -14.23 -52.39 14.61
CA ALA A 430 -14.11 -52.50 13.16
C ALA A 430 -12.86 -53.27 12.74
N LEU A 431 -11.70 -53.02 13.37
CA LEU A 431 -10.46 -53.76 13.10
C LEU A 431 -10.55 -55.23 13.52
N GLU A 432 -11.26 -55.53 14.61
CA GLU A 432 -11.53 -56.91 15.06
C GLU A 432 -12.47 -57.66 14.10
N ASP A 433 -13.42 -56.96 13.49
CA ASP A 433 -14.33 -57.49 12.45
C ASP A 433 -13.73 -57.41 11.03
N GLY A 434 -12.41 -57.26 10.92
CA GLY A 434 -11.67 -57.37 9.65
C GLY A 434 -11.69 -56.13 8.74
N TYR A 435 -11.92 -54.93 9.28
CA TYR A 435 -11.81 -53.70 8.49
C TYR A 435 -10.35 -53.39 8.12
N GLU A 436 -10.07 -53.20 6.83
CA GLU A 436 -8.75 -52.82 6.31
C GLU A 436 -8.66 -51.30 6.08
N ILE A 437 -7.61 -50.68 6.63
CA ILE A 437 -7.32 -49.27 6.37
C ILE A 437 -6.71 -49.15 4.98
N VAL A 438 -7.41 -48.49 4.07
CA VAL A 438 -6.94 -48.29 2.69
C VAL A 438 -6.08 -47.03 2.61
N SER A 439 -5.03 -47.08 1.81
CA SER A 439 -4.22 -45.92 1.41
C SER A 439 -4.76 -45.32 0.10
N SER A 440 -4.89 -44.00 0.04
CA SER A 440 -5.21 -43.26 -1.19
C SER A 440 -3.99 -43.12 -2.10
N SER A 441 -2.78 -43.33 -1.56
CA SER A 441 -1.54 -43.30 -2.32
C SER A 441 -1.26 -44.65 -2.96
N ALA A 442 -1.09 -44.65 -4.28
CA ALA A 442 -0.70 -45.83 -5.06
C ALA A 442 0.73 -46.35 -4.74
N PHE A 443 1.49 -45.61 -3.91
CA PHE A 443 2.83 -45.96 -3.47
C PHE A 443 2.86 -46.68 -2.11
N ALA A 444 1.72 -46.80 -1.44
CA ALA A 444 1.68 -47.22 -0.04
C ALA A 444 0.56 -48.23 0.23
N ASP A 445 0.89 -49.30 0.95
CA ASP A 445 -0.06 -50.28 1.49
C ASP A 445 -0.01 -50.25 3.03
N VAL A 446 -1.15 -50.41 3.69
CA VAL A 446 -1.21 -50.54 5.16
C VAL A 446 -1.29 -52.01 5.54
N ARG A 447 -0.41 -52.46 6.42
CA ARG A 447 -0.36 -53.85 6.90
C ARG A 447 -0.27 -53.88 8.42
N ARG A 448 -0.86 -54.90 9.06
CA ARG A 448 -0.75 -55.09 10.50
C ARG A 448 0.55 -55.81 10.83
N THR A 449 1.32 -55.25 11.75
CA THR A 449 2.55 -55.81 12.30
C THR A 449 2.33 -56.23 13.76
N SER A 450 3.10 -57.20 14.24
CA SER A 450 3.02 -57.67 15.62
C SER A 450 3.53 -56.65 16.65
N THR A 451 4.38 -55.71 16.22
CA THR A 451 5.09 -54.76 17.12
C THR A 451 4.62 -53.32 17.03
N ILE A 452 4.26 -52.82 15.84
CA ILE A 452 3.90 -51.41 15.60
C ILE A 452 2.37 -51.24 15.45
N GLY A 453 1.64 -52.34 15.24
CA GLY A 453 0.23 -52.30 14.84
C GLY A 453 0.10 -52.07 13.33
N ASN A 454 -0.89 -51.31 12.89
CA ASN A 454 -1.06 -50.98 11.47
C ASN A 454 0.00 -49.95 11.05
N ALA A 455 0.83 -50.30 10.07
CA ALA A 455 1.91 -49.46 9.57
C ALA A 455 1.91 -49.40 8.04
N THR A 456 2.44 -48.30 7.49
CA THR A 456 2.47 -48.03 6.05
C THR A 456 3.78 -48.48 5.42
N PHE A 457 3.69 -49.31 4.38
CA PHE A 457 4.82 -49.87 3.63
C PHE A 457 4.76 -49.42 2.18
N ALA A 458 5.92 -49.33 1.53
CA ALA A 458 5.99 -49.04 0.11
C ALA A 458 5.44 -50.20 -0.72
N SER A 459 4.42 -49.96 -1.55
CA SER A 459 3.83 -50.98 -2.44
C SER A 459 4.70 -51.29 -3.66
N ARG A 460 5.68 -50.41 -3.93
CA ARG A 460 6.63 -50.46 -5.04
C ARG A 460 7.87 -49.63 -4.69
N ASN A 461 8.93 -49.72 -5.48
CA ASN A 461 10.09 -48.84 -5.33
C ASN A 461 9.68 -47.36 -5.53
N ILE A 462 10.13 -46.47 -4.63
CA ILE A 462 9.86 -45.02 -4.64
C ILE A 462 11.18 -44.27 -4.78
N ALA A 463 11.27 -43.34 -5.72
CA ALA A 463 12.47 -42.51 -5.91
C ALA A 463 12.55 -41.37 -4.89
N ALA A 464 13.78 -40.93 -4.55
CA ALA A 464 14.01 -39.75 -3.72
C ALA A 464 13.30 -38.51 -4.30
N GLY A 465 12.73 -37.66 -3.44
CA GLY A 465 11.96 -36.47 -3.83
C GLY A 465 10.51 -36.73 -4.23
N THR A 466 10.09 -37.99 -4.41
CA THR A 466 8.68 -38.33 -4.73
C THR A 466 7.75 -37.89 -3.61
N ARG A 467 6.66 -37.20 -3.97
CA ARG A 467 5.54 -36.93 -3.04
C ARG A 467 4.69 -38.19 -2.90
N ILE A 468 4.75 -38.82 -1.73
CA ILE A 468 4.04 -40.07 -1.41
C ILE A 468 2.59 -39.77 -1.00
N PHE A 469 2.37 -38.74 -0.18
CA PHE A 469 1.05 -38.33 0.29
C PHE A 469 0.85 -36.83 0.13
N HIS A 470 -0.39 -36.44 -0.15
CA HIS A 470 -0.91 -35.09 0.01
C HIS A 470 -2.25 -35.20 0.75
N VAL A 471 -2.33 -34.65 1.95
CA VAL A 471 -3.41 -34.98 2.89
C VAL A 471 -4.10 -33.72 3.38
N HIS A 472 -5.42 -33.73 3.29
CA HIS A 472 -6.31 -32.76 3.94
C HIS A 472 -7.09 -33.44 5.08
N GLY A 473 -7.65 -32.63 5.97
CA GLY A 473 -8.37 -33.12 7.12
C GLY A 473 -9.07 -32.01 7.88
N LEU A 474 -9.54 -32.34 9.09
CA LEU A 474 -10.17 -31.39 9.99
C LEU A 474 -9.09 -30.71 10.83
N VAL A 475 -8.97 -29.39 10.73
CA VAL A 475 -8.02 -28.62 11.54
C VAL A 475 -8.61 -28.38 12.93
N LEU A 476 -7.93 -28.86 13.97
CA LEU A 476 -8.34 -28.77 15.37
C LEU A 476 -7.44 -27.80 16.14
N PRO A 477 -7.95 -27.12 17.18
CA PRO A 477 -7.15 -26.27 18.06
C PRO A 477 -6.45 -27.04 19.19
N PHE A 478 -6.37 -28.38 19.10
CA PHE A 478 -5.76 -29.25 20.12
C PHE A 478 -5.13 -30.50 19.49
N PRO A 479 -4.05 -31.04 20.08
CA PRO A 479 -3.42 -32.25 19.59
C PRO A 479 -4.21 -33.51 19.95
N THR A 480 -4.11 -34.52 19.11
CA THR A 480 -4.46 -35.92 19.40
C THR A 480 -3.31 -36.82 18.93
N VAL A 481 -3.34 -38.10 19.26
CA VAL A 481 -2.36 -39.07 18.72
C VAL A 481 -2.43 -39.25 17.20
N TYR A 482 -3.48 -38.73 16.54
CA TYR A 482 -3.70 -38.79 15.09
C TYR A 482 -3.62 -37.42 14.41
N THR A 483 -2.96 -36.45 15.05
CA THR A 483 -2.79 -35.12 14.47
C THR A 483 -1.34 -34.77 14.18
N ILE A 484 -1.14 -33.89 13.19
CA ILE A 484 0.14 -33.23 12.93
C ILE A 484 0.01 -31.73 13.23
N TYR A 485 0.95 -31.16 13.98
CA TYR A 485 0.99 -29.72 14.23
C TYR A 485 1.29 -28.91 12.96
N LEU A 486 0.36 -28.03 12.59
CA LEU A 486 0.46 -27.17 11.40
C LEU A 486 1.07 -25.79 11.70
N GLY A 487 1.01 -25.34 12.96
CA GLY A 487 1.39 -23.98 13.38
C GLY A 487 0.25 -23.25 14.10
N GLU A 488 0.55 -22.22 14.90
CA GLU A 488 -0.45 -21.34 15.53
C GLU A 488 -1.50 -22.05 16.40
N GLY A 489 -1.14 -23.14 17.06
CA GLY A 489 -2.08 -23.97 17.83
C GLY A 489 -3.04 -24.82 16.97
N LYS A 490 -2.85 -24.87 15.65
CA LYS A 490 -3.64 -25.69 14.72
C LYS A 490 -2.99 -27.06 14.52
N HIS A 491 -3.81 -28.10 14.57
CA HIS A 491 -3.43 -29.51 14.42
C HIS A 491 -4.32 -30.16 13.36
N LEU A 492 -3.74 -30.83 12.36
CA LEU A 492 -4.53 -31.51 11.33
C LEU A 492 -4.95 -32.90 11.81
N LEU A 493 -6.24 -33.17 11.95
CA LEU A 493 -6.79 -34.52 12.08
C LEU A 493 -7.09 -35.07 10.68
N PHE A 494 -6.39 -36.12 10.27
CA PHE A 494 -6.53 -36.71 8.94
C PHE A 494 -6.78 -38.21 9.04
N ALA A 495 -7.42 -38.76 8.00
CA ALA A 495 -7.55 -40.19 7.78
C ALA A 495 -6.54 -40.62 6.70
N ASP A 496 -6.72 -41.82 6.13
CA ASP A 496 -5.90 -42.42 5.07
C ASP A 496 -4.69 -43.24 5.58
N GLY A 497 -4.03 -43.98 4.70
CA GLY A 497 -2.77 -44.71 4.97
C GLY A 497 -1.66 -43.80 5.51
N ALA A 498 -1.73 -42.49 5.29
CA ALA A 498 -0.81 -41.53 5.90
C ALA A 498 -0.88 -41.51 7.44
N GLN A 499 -2.03 -41.81 8.05
CA GLN A 499 -2.19 -41.86 9.51
C GLN A 499 -1.38 -43.01 10.16
N CYS A 500 -0.97 -43.99 9.35
CA CYS A 500 -0.21 -45.18 9.77
C CYS A 500 1.29 -45.06 9.47
N LEU A 501 1.79 -43.87 9.11
CA LEU A 501 3.22 -43.60 8.93
C LEU A 501 3.97 -43.76 10.26
N ALA A 502 5.00 -44.61 10.27
CA ALA A 502 5.74 -44.92 11.50
C ALA A 502 6.79 -43.83 11.84
N HIS A 503 7.17 -43.78 13.12
CA HIS A 503 8.31 -42.97 13.57
C HIS A 503 9.65 -43.66 13.26
N SER A 504 10.63 -42.90 12.76
CA SER A 504 12.04 -43.28 12.80
C SER A 504 12.91 -42.06 13.12
N CYS A 505 13.94 -42.23 13.96
CA CYS A 505 14.96 -41.19 14.19
C CYS A 505 15.88 -41.01 12.97
N ASP A 506 15.95 -42.01 12.09
CA ASP A 506 16.60 -41.95 10.78
C ASP A 506 15.56 -42.26 9.70
N PRO A 507 14.71 -41.30 9.35
CA PRO A 507 13.55 -41.53 8.50
C PRO A 507 13.92 -41.60 7.01
N ASN A 508 13.07 -42.26 6.22
CA ASN A 508 13.18 -42.24 4.76
C ASN A 508 12.25 -41.22 4.09
N THR A 509 11.42 -40.51 4.87
CA THR A 509 10.55 -39.43 4.39
C THR A 509 10.60 -38.20 5.30
N ARG A 510 10.14 -37.06 4.77
CA ARG A 510 9.89 -35.83 5.54
C ARG A 510 8.48 -35.31 5.31
N VAL A 511 7.94 -34.63 6.31
CA VAL A 511 6.64 -33.96 6.26
C VAL A 511 6.83 -32.46 6.08
N VAL A 512 6.02 -31.87 5.21
CA VAL A 512 5.92 -30.41 5.01
C VAL A 512 4.46 -30.01 5.25
N VAL A 513 4.24 -29.01 6.11
CA VAL A 513 2.89 -28.57 6.51
C VAL A 513 2.55 -27.21 5.89
N ASN A 514 1.26 -26.98 5.65
CA ASN A 514 0.72 -25.69 5.26
C ASN A 514 -0.44 -25.31 6.19
N ALA A 515 -0.22 -24.28 7.01
CA ALA A 515 -1.18 -23.78 7.99
C ALA A 515 -2.37 -23.03 7.37
N GLU A 516 -2.20 -22.45 6.18
CA GLU A 516 -3.23 -21.70 5.46
C GLU A 516 -4.26 -22.64 4.83
N THR A 517 -3.79 -23.73 4.22
CA THR A 517 -4.64 -24.71 3.54
C THR A 517 -5.12 -25.85 4.45
N GLY A 518 -4.52 -26.01 5.64
CA GLY A 518 -4.85 -27.11 6.53
C GLY A 518 -4.43 -28.48 5.97
N SER A 519 -3.22 -28.59 5.42
CA SER A 519 -2.75 -29.80 4.75
C SER A 519 -1.28 -30.11 5.05
N PHE A 520 -0.85 -31.34 4.77
CA PHE A 520 0.57 -31.68 4.70
C PHE A 520 0.90 -32.55 3.48
N ASP A 521 2.16 -32.46 3.07
CA ASP A 521 2.78 -33.29 2.04
C ASP A 521 3.88 -34.17 2.66
N CYS A 522 4.00 -35.41 2.21
CA CYS A 522 5.06 -36.34 2.62
C CYS A 522 5.96 -36.67 1.42
N PHE A 523 7.27 -36.42 1.55
CA PHE A 523 8.25 -36.60 0.48
C PHE A 523 9.33 -37.62 0.85
N ALA A 524 9.74 -38.45 -0.10
CA ALA A 524 10.88 -39.35 0.05
C ALA A 524 12.20 -38.57 0.19
N LEU A 525 13.00 -38.87 1.21
CA LEU A 525 14.34 -38.30 1.42
C LEU A 525 15.42 -39.05 0.63
N ARG A 526 15.18 -40.33 0.35
CA ARG A 526 16.05 -41.22 -0.43
C ARG A 526 15.18 -42.19 -1.23
N ASN A 527 15.80 -43.05 -2.04
CA ASN A 527 15.09 -44.16 -2.65
C ASN A 527 14.59 -45.13 -1.55
N ILE A 528 13.35 -45.60 -1.69
CA ILE A 528 12.67 -46.52 -0.76
C ILE A 528 12.32 -47.79 -1.55
N ALA A 529 12.73 -48.96 -1.07
CA ALA A 529 12.46 -50.23 -1.75
C ALA A 529 11.01 -50.66 -1.55
N ALA A 530 10.48 -51.47 -2.47
CA ALA A 530 9.21 -52.17 -2.25
C ALA A 530 9.26 -52.97 -0.94
N ASP A 531 8.14 -52.98 -0.21
CA ASP A 531 7.97 -53.56 1.13
C ASP A 531 8.78 -52.91 2.26
N GLU A 532 9.49 -51.81 2.00
CA GLU A 532 10.16 -51.02 3.06
C GLU A 532 9.14 -50.17 3.84
N LEU A 533 9.36 -50.03 5.15
CA LEU A 533 8.53 -49.19 6.05
C LEU A 533 8.67 -47.71 5.69
N ILE A 534 7.56 -47.01 5.46
CA ILE A 534 7.56 -45.57 5.23
C ILE A 534 7.50 -44.86 6.59
N SER A 535 8.52 -44.05 6.88
CA SER A 535 8.68 -43.41 8.19
C SER A 535 9.17 -41.97 8.12
N PHE A 536 8.76 -41.15 9.08
CA PHE A 536 9.26 -39.79 9.30
C PHE A 536 9.61 -39.58 10.79
N ASN A 537 10.39 -38.54 11.09
CA ASN A 537 10.77 -38.25 12.47
C ASN A 537 9.72 -37.36 13.14
N TYR A 538 8.91 -37.90 14.04
CA TYR A 538 7.83 -37.15 14.72
C TYR A 538 8.32 -35.89 15.46
N LEU A 539 9.59 -35.83 15.87
CA LEU A 539 10.18 -34.65 16.48
C LEU A 539 10.23 -33.46 15.50
N THR A 540 10.16 -33.68 14.18
CA THR A 540 10.19 -32.61 13.19
C THR A 540 8.82 -31.99 12.93
N THR A 541 7.74 -32.64 13.36
CA THR A 541 6.36 -32.15 13.20
C THR A 541 5.73 -31.71 14.51
N GLU A 542 6.02 -32.39 15.62
CA GLU A 542 5.40 -32.12 16.92
C GLU A 542 6.32 -31.27 17.81
N TRP A 543 5.81 -30.15 18.33
CA TRP A 543 6.52 -29.36 19.34
C TRP A 543 6.48 -30.02 20.72
N ASP A 544 5.28 -30.45 21.12
CA ASP A 544 4.99 -31.16 22.38
C ASP A 544 3.90 -32.20 22.06
N MET A 545 4.16 -33.49 22.32
CA MET A 545 3.26 -34.57 21.91
C MET A 545 2.15 -34.81 22.93
N SER A 546 0.94 -35.16 22.47
CA SER A 546 -0.18 -35.52 23.38
C SER A 546 0.09 -36.79 24.19
N GLU A 547 0.78 -37.77 23.60
CA GLU A 547 1.19 -39.02 24.27
C GLU A 547 2.65 -39.36 23.90
N PRO A 548 3.62 -39.04 24.76
CA PRO A 548 5.02 -39.45 24.58
C PRO A 548 5.20 -40.97 24.67
N PHE A 549 6.18 -41.52 23.94
CA PHE A 549 6.47 -42.96 23.94
C PHE A 549 7.98 -43.26 23.85
N THR A 550 8.36 -44.49 24.19
CA THR A 550 9.74 -44.97 24.04
C THR A 550 9.98 -45.43 22.61
N CYS A 551 11.00 -44.88 21.94
CA CYS A 551 11.31 -45.20 20.55
C CYS A 551 11.82 -46.64 20.39
N ALA A 552 11.30 -47.34 19.39
CA ALA A 552 11.73 -48.68 18.99
C ALA A 552 12.22 -48.74 17.53
N CYS A 553 12.70 -47.61 16.97
CA CYS A 553 13.04 -47.53 15.54
C CYS A 553 14.32 -48.30 15.13
N GLY A 554 15.21 -48.62 16.07
CA GLY A 554 16.45 -49.36 15.81
C GLY A 554 17.60 -48.56 15.17
N SER A 555 17.45 -47.26 14.91
CA SER A 555 18.53 -46.41 14.37
C SER A 555 19.69 -46.22 15.36
N SER A 556 20.93 -46.18 14.86
CA SER A 556 22.11 -45.79 15.65
C SER A 556 22.08 -44.32 16.11
N ASN A 557 21.27 -43.48 15.47
CA ASN A 557 21.06 -42.07 15.80
C ASN A 557 19.78 -41.84 16.63
N CYS A 558 19.31 -42.86 17.37
CA CYS A 558 18.05 -42.80 18.12
C CYS A 558 18.07 -41.77 19.27
N HIS A 559 16.98 -41.02 19.40
CA HIS A 559 16.77 -40.04 20.49
C HIS A 559 16.19 -40.65 21.79
N GLY A 560 15.87 -41.94 21.82
CA GLY A 560 15.34 -42.62 23.00
C GLY A 560 13.84 -42.35 23.22
N ARG A 561 13.49 -41.37 24.07
CA ARG A 561 12.09 -41.03 24.36
C ARG A 561 11.59 -39.94 23.39
N ILE A 562 10.50 -40.20 22.68
CA ILE A 562 9.90 -39.25 21.75
C ILE A 562 8.77 -38.51 22.46
N ALA A 563 8.96 -37.21 22.69
CA ALA A 563 8.03 -36.36 23.42
C ALA A 563 7.70 -35.02 22.72
N GLY A 564 8.32 -34.74 21.57
CA GLY A 564 8.22 -33.47 20.84
C GLY A 564 9.56 -32.71 20.78
N PHE A 565 9.72 -31.82 19.79
CA PHE A 565 10.97 -31.09 19.52
C PHE A 565 11.47 -30.27 20.72
N ARG A 566 10.55 -29.77 21.54
CA ARG A 566 10.85 -29.00 22.77
C ARG A 566 11.77 -29.77 23.73
N HIS A 567 11.67 -31.09 23.76
CA HIS A 567 12.36 -31.96 24.73
C HIS A 567 13.72 -32.47 24.22
N VAL A 568 14.15 -32.06 23.01
CA VAL A 568 15.43 -32.45 22.42
C VAL A 568 16.56 -31.51 22.89
N LYS A 569 17.74 -32.04 23.20
CA LYS A 569 18.93 -31.23 23.54
C LYS A 569 19.37 -30.34 22.36
N ARG A 570 20.02 -29.20 22.64
CA ARG A 570 20.39 -28.16 21.64
C ARG A 570 21.11 -28.72 20.41
N GLU A 571 22.10 -29.58 20.60
CA GLU A 571 22.84 -30.21 19.48
C GLU A 571 21.91 -31.04 18.57
N GLY A 572 20.95 -31.76 19.16
CA GLY A 572 19.94 -32.52 18.43
C GLY A 572 18.94 -31.61 17.71
N GLN A 573 18.56 -30.48 18.33
CA GLN A 573 17.69 -29.48 17.68
C GLN A 573 18.35 -28.87 16.44
N LEU A 574 19.65 -28.58 16.50
CA LEU A 574 20.43 -28.10 15.34
C LEU A 574 20.47 -29.14 14.21
N LYS A 575 20.71 -30.42 14.56
CA LYS A 575 20.72 -31.53 13.58
C LYS A 575 19.37 -31.75 12.90
N LEU A 576 18.26 -31.55 13.63
CA LEU A 576 16.91 -31.71 13.11
C LEU A 576 16.37 -30.44 12.42
N TRP A 577 17.02 -29.29 12.58
CA TRP A 577 16.51 -27.99 12.13
C TRP A 577 16.10 -27.94 10.66
N SER A 578 16.95 -28.48 9.77
CA SER A 578 16.73 -28.49 8.32
C SER A 578 15.55 -29.37 7.87
N THR A 579 15.10 -30.30 8.73
CA THR A 579 13.98 -31.21 8.46
C THR A 579 12.72 -30.92 9.29
N ALA A 580 12.83 -30.03 10.28
CA ALA A 580 11.71 -29.51 11.06
C ALA A 580 10.71 -28.74 10.18
N THR A 581 9.42 -28.88 10.46
CA THR A 581 8.38 -28.10 9.80
C THR A 581 8.51 -26.62 10.20
N ARG A 582 8.07 -25.71 9.33
CA ARG A 582 8.03 -24.26 9.64
C ARG A 582 7.28 -23.95 10.94
N ALA A 583 6.28 -24.76 11.25
CA ALA A 583 5.51 -24.68 12.50
C ALA A 583 6.38 -24.89 13.74
N VAL A 584 7.16 -25.97 13.77
CA VAL A 584 8.10 -26.30 14.84
C VAL A 584 9.26 -25.29 14.88
N GLN A 585 9.79 -24.91 13.72
CA GLN A 585 10.84 -23.89 13.61
C GLN A 585 10.41 -22.54 14.20
N SER A 586 9.14 -22.15 13.98
CA SER A 586 8.57 -20.91 14.53
C SER A 586 8.46 -20.96 16.05
N LEU A 587 8.02 -22.09 16.63
CA LEU A 587 7.96 -22.25 18.09
C LEU A 587 9.36 -22.29 18.73
N PHE A 588 10.34 -22.93 18.06
CA PHE A 588 11.73 -22.88 18.48
C PHE A 588 12.26 -21.45 18.47
N ALA A 589 12.08 -20.71 17.38
CA ALA A 589 12.48 -19.30 17.29
C ALA A 589 11.79 -18.45 18.37
N GLN A 590 10.51 -18.68 18.67
CA GLN A 590 9.81 -18.01 19.76
C GLN A 590 10.41 -18.35 21.14
N SER A 591 10.75 -19.62 21.37
CA SER A 591 11.37 -20.07 22.63
C SER A 591 12.77 -19.48 22.87
N ILE A 592 13.49 -19.11 21.79
CA ILE A 592 14.87 -18.58 21.86
C ILE A 592 14.92 -17.07 21.60
N ARG A 593 13.83 -16.42 21.14
CA ARG A 593 13.75 -14.95 21.14
C ARG A 593 13.86 -14.34 22.55
N GLN A 594 13.78 -15.17 23.58
CA GLN A 594 14.13 -14.82 24.95
C GLN A 594 15.65 -14.87 25.25
N THR A 595 16.45 -15.47 24.38
CA THR A 595 17.89 -15.74 24.51
C THR A 595 18.61 -15.48 23.18
N ALA A 596 18.76 -14.20 22.78
CA ALA A 596 19.63 -13.64 21.72
C ALA A 596 20.31 -14.61 20.69
N SER A 597 19.55 -15.52 20.08
CA SER A 597 20.08 -16.51 19.14
C SER A 597 20.05 -15.93 17.73
N THR A 598 21.24 -15.75 17.16
CA THR A 598 21.41 -15.31 15.79
C THR A 598 20.80 -16.35 14.84
N LEU A 599 20.89 -17.65 15.16
CA LEU A 599 20.32 -18.73 14.35
C LEU A 599 18.80 -18.60 14.14
N ALA A 600 18.06 -18.21 15.18
CA ALA A 600 16.60 -18.03 15.11
C ALA A 600 16.16 -16.81 14.27
N THR A 601 17.11 -15.92 13.95
CA THR A 601 16.90 -14.72 13.11
C THR A 601 17.41 -14.88 11.67
N LEU A 602 18.07 -16.00 11.36
CA LEU A 602 18.55 -16.24 10.00
C LEU A 602 17.39 -16.35 9.02
N ASN A 603 17.52 -15.65 7.89
CA ASN A 603 16.64 -15.86 6.77
C ASN A 603 17.09 -17.11 6.00
N SER A 604 16.39 -18.23 6.19
CA SER A 604 16.72 -19.52 5.57
C SER A 604 16.57 -19.54 4.05
N THR A 605 16.04 -18.48 3.42
CA THR A 605 16.06 -18.34 1.95
C THR A 605 17.38 -17.75 1.45
N LEU A 606 18.17 -17.12 2.32
CA LEU A 606 19.48 -16.55 2.00
C LEU A 606 20.61 -17.47 2.46
N VAL A 607 20.55 -17.95 3.71
CA VAL A 607 21.61 -18.74 4.35
C VAL A 607 21.05 -19.86 5.20
N ALA A 608 21.65 -21.04 5.11
CA ALA A 608 21.30 -22.20 5.93
C ALA A 608 22.55 -23.05 6.23
N PRO A 609 22.53 -23.87 7.29
CA PRO A 609 23.57 -24.88 7.52
C PRO A 609 23.66 -25.85 6.32
N ALA A 610 24.84 -25.98 5.73
CA ALA A 610 25.07 -26.72 4.48
C ALA A 610 24.91 -28.25 4.65
N ASP A 611 25.30 -28.76 5.82
CA ASP A 611 25.36 -30.18 6.14
C ASP A 611 25.38 -30.37 7.67
N MET A 612 25.67 -31.59 8.12
CA MET A 612 25.79 -31.93 9.54
C MET A 612 26.99 -31.26 10.24
N SER A 613 27.86 -30.50 9.54
CA SER A 613 28.97 -29.75 10.13
C SER A 613 28.54 -28.45 10.81
N GLY A 614 27.38 -27.90 10.43
CA GLY A 614 26.87 -26.62 10.95
C GLY A 614 27.40 -25.37 10.24
N ALA A 615 28.27 -25.48 9.23
CA ALA A 615 28.75 -24.35 8.44
C ALA A 615 27.59 -23.69 7.66
N LEU A 616 27.48 -22.36 7.71
CA LEU A 616 26.45 -21.63 6.95
C LEU A 616 26.87 -21.46 5.49
N SER A 617 25.99 -21.85 4.56
CA SER A 617 26.13 -21.65 3.13
C SER A 617 24.97 -20.87 2.54
N LEU A 618 25.23 -20.21 1.40
CA LEU A 618 24.20 -19.51 0.65
C LEU A 618 23.18 -20.49 0.06
N SER A 619 21.89 -20.20 0.20
CA SER A 619 20.82 -21.05 -0.34
C SER A 619 20.46 -20.74 -1.79
N GLN A 620 20.91 -19.60 -2.32
CA GLN A 620 20.68 -19.13 -3.69
C GLN A 620 21.83 -18.22 -4.16
N ASP A 621 21.86 -17.92 -5.46
CA ASP A 621 22.79 -16.92 -6.02
C ASP A 621 22.40 -15.52 -5.53
N LEU A 622 23.35 -14.79 -4.97
CA LEU A 622 23.11 -13.48 -4.34
C LEU A 622 24.15 -12.43 -4.77
N PRO A 623 23.73 -11.18 -5.06
CA PRO A 623 24.65 -10.11 -5.41
C PRO A 623 25.42 -9.60 -4.18
N SER A 624 26.52 -8.88 -4.42
CA SER A 624 27.26 -8.16 -3.38
C SER A 624 26.37 -7.15 -2.64
N GLY A 625 26.65 -6.96 -1.35
CA GLY A 625 25.88 -6.06 -0.48
C GLY A 625 24.59 -6.67 0.10
N THR A 626 24.25 -7.91 -0.26
CA THR A 626 23.08 -8.59 0.32
C THR A 626 23.30 -8.80 1.82
N LEU A 627 22.38 -8.27 2.64
CA LEU A 627 22.34 -8.50 4.08
C LEU A 627 21.96 -9.96 4.37
N LEU A 628 22.88 -10.74 4.94
CA LEU A 628 22.64 -12.14 5.28
C LEU A 628 21.91 -12.28 6.61
N PHE A 629 22.37 -11.55 7.64
CA PHE A 629 21.74 -11.46 8.96
C PHE A 629 22.31 -10.30 9.78
N GLU A 630 21.56 -9.87 10.80
CA GLU A 630 22.02 -8.90 11.80
C GLU A 630 22.61 -9.65 13.02
N ALA A 631 23.80 -9.25 13.46
CA ALA A 631 24.43 -9.76 14.66
C ALA A 631 24.00 -8.90 15.86
N ALA A 632 22.92 -9.28 16.53
CA ALA A 632 22.33 -8.53 17.65
C ALA A 632 23.24 -8.44 18.90
N ALA A 633 24.33 -9.22 18.95
CA ALA A 633 25.34 -9.21 20.01
C ALA A 633 26.73 -8.88 19.43
N GLY A 634 27.63 -8.37 20.28
CA GLY A 634 29.05 -8.24 19.91
C GLY A 634 29.65 -9.59 19.48
N PHE A 635 30.75 -9.55 18.74
CA PHE A 635 31.45 -10.76 18.28
C PHE A 635 32.66 -11.07 19.15
N ALA A 636 33.03 -12.35 19.21
CA ALA A 636 34.31 -12.79 19.75
C ALA A 636 35.12 -13.52 18.67
N VAL A 637 36.44 -13.40 18.70
CA VAL A 637 37.33 -14.18 17.84
C VAL A 637 37.91 -15.32 18.68
N GLU A 638 37.54 -16.56 18.35
CA GLU A 638 38.01 -17.77 19.02
C GLU A 638 38.77 -18.64 18.01
N GLY A 639 40.10 -18.63 18.12
CA GLY A 639 40.97 -19.30 17.15
C GLY A 639 40.79 -18.69 15.76
N ASP A 640 40.44 -19.52 14.79
CA ASP A 640 40.16 -19.17 13.39
C ASP A 640 38.67 -18.90 13.10
N HIS A 641 37.83 -18.73 14.13
CA HIS A 641 36.39 -18.47 14.00
C HIS A 641 35.96 -17.12 14.60
N VAL A 642 34.98 -16.47 13.95
CA VAL A 642 34.24 -15.33 14.46
C VAL A 642 32.89 -15.81 14.99
N CYS A 643 32.63 -15.58 16.28
CA CYS A 643 31.48 -16.13 17.00
C CYS A 643 30.42 -15.04 17.23
N PHE A 644 29.17 -15.31 16.81
CA PHE A 644 27.99 -14.46 17.01
C PHE A 644 26.90 -15.23 17.76
N GLY A 645 27.04 -15.35 19.08
CA GLY A 645 26.13 -16.15 19.90
C GLY A 645 26.24 -17.63 19.57
N ASP A 646 25.26 -18.19 18.84
CA ASP A 646 25.20 -19.59 18.44
C ASP A 646 25.59 -19.86 16.97
N ILE A 647 26.13 -18.85 16.27
CA ILE A 647 26.69 -18.97 14.92
C ILE A 647 28.20 -18.80 14.96
N PHE A 648 28.92 -19.68 14.28
CA PHE A 648 30.37 -19.67 14.12
C PHE A 648 30.71 -19.51 12.63
N LEU A 649 31.46 -18.46 12.27
CA LEU A 649 31.93 -18.24 10.90
C LEU A 649 33.45 -18.34 10.82
N ALA A 650 33.96 -19.13 9.89
CA ALA A 650 35.41 -19.32 9.73
C ALA A 650 36.09 -18.07 9.12
N HIS A 651 37.37 -17.90 9.47
CA HIS A 651 38.23 -16.89 8.88
C HIS A 651 38.62 -17.21 7.42
N SER A 652 38.54 -16.21 6.54
CA SER A 652 39.19 -16.23 5.23
C SER A 652 39.85 -14.88 4.92
N CYS A 653 41.03 -14.87 4.31
CA CYS A 653 41.66 -13.64 3.80
C CYS A 653 40.90 -13.10 2.57
N ASN A 654 40.27 -13.99 1.79
CA ASN A 654 39.33 -13.69 0.71
C ASN A 654 37.90 -14.03 1.19
N ALA A 655 37.42 -13.26 2.17
CA ALA A 655 36.13 -13.50 2.80
C ALA A 655 34.97 -13.28 1.82
N SER A 656 33.98 -14.18 1.87
CA SER A 656 32.72 -14.06 1.11
C SER A 656 31.77 -13.02 1.71
N ALA A 657 31.97 -12.66 2.98
CA ALA A 657 31.18 -11.66 3.67
C ALA A 657 32.04 -10.65 4.45
N VAL A 658 31.42 -9.54 4.84
CA VAL A 658 31.97 -8.48 5.69
C VAL A 658 30.99 -8.17 6.82
N LEU A 659 31.52 -7.80 8.00
CA LEU A 659 30.71 -7.28 9.11
C LEU A 659 30.84 -5.75 9.15
N LEU A 660 29.74 -5.04 8.92
CA LEU A 660 29.67 -3.57 9.01
C LEU A 660 28.48 -3.18 9.88
N GLU A 661 28.69 -2.32 10.90
CA GLU A 661 27.62 -1.79 11.76
C GLU A 661 26.69 -2.89 12.35
N GLY A 662 27.29 -4.00 12.82
CA GLY A 662 26.56 -5.14 13.39
C GLY A 662 25.83 -6.02 12.37
N ARG A 663 26.11 -5.87 11.06
CA ARG A 663 25.42 -6.58 9.98
C ARG A 663 26.40 -7.36 9.12
N VAL A 664 26.10 -8.63 8.85
CA VAL A 664 26.91 -9.50 7.97
C VAL A 664 26.35 -9.43 6.55
N LEU A 665 27.16 -8.96 5.60
CA LEU A 665 26.77 -8.80 4.19
C LEU A 665 27.77 -9.48 3.25
N LEU A 666 27.31 -9.88 2.08
CA LEU A 666 28.23 -10.35 1.03
C LEU A 666 29.14 -9.21 0.54
N SER A 667 30.45 -9.48 0.49
CA SER A 667 31.45 -8.56 -0.09
C SER A 667 31.40 -8.56 -1.62
N ASP A 668 31.12 -9.72 -2.22
CA ASP A 668 31.04 -9.96 -3.66
C ASP A 668 29.80 -10.78 -4.02
N ALA A 669 29.45 -10.82 -5.31
CA ALA A 669 28.40 -11.72 -5.77
C ALA A 669 28.88 -13.18 -5.62
N CYS A 670 28.03 -14.05 -5.07
CA CYS A 670 28.37 -15.43 -4.76
C CYS A 670 27.26 -16.38 -5.21
N THR A 671 27.63 -17.60 -5.58
CA THR A 671 26.67 -18.63 -6.02
C THR A 671 26.11 -19.43 -4.83
N ALA A 672 24.98 -20.09 -5.03
CA ALA A 672 24.41 -21.05 -4.08
C ALA A 672 25.46 -22.10 -3.66
N GLY A 673 25.47 -22.45 -2.38
CA GLY A 673 26.43 -23.37 -1.77
C GLY A 673 27.74 -22.72 -1.27
N THR A 674 28.01 -21.45 -1.60
CA THR A 674 29.19 -20.74 -1.08
C THR A 674 29.13 -20.65 0.44
N VAL A 675 30.20 -21.07 1.14
CA VAL A 675 30.31 -20.98 2.60
C VAL A 675 30.54 -19.53 3.02
N VAL A 676 29.81 -19.07 4.04
CA VAL A 676 29.93 -17.71 4.59
C VAL A 676 31.18 -17.63 5.47
N THR A 677 32.12 -16.74 5.13
CA THR A 677 33.40 -16.53 5.83
C THR A 677 33.66 -15.04 6.06
N LEU A 678 34.44 -14.69 7.10
CA LEU A 678 34.81 -13.31 7.45
C LEU A 678 36.33 -13.11 7.52
N ASN A 679 36.82 -11.89 7.28
CA ASN A 679 38.23 -11.57 7.43
C ASN A 679 38.51 -10.88 8.77
N VAL A 680 39.14 -11.58 9.72
CA VAL A 680 39.45 -11.07 11.06
C VAL A 680 40.32 -9.80 11.01
N ASN A 681 41.19 -9.64 10.01
CA ASN A 681 42.01 -8.44 9.85
C ASN A 681 41.18 -7.18 9.51
N GLN A 682 39.93 -7.33 9.04
CA GLN A 682 38.98 -6.22 8.82
C GLN A 682 38.21 -5.84 10.10
N LEU A 683 38.19 -6.72 11.12
CA LEU A 683 37.38 -6.60 12.34
C LEU A 683 38.19 -6.18 13.57
N CYS A 684 39.50 -6.43 13.59
CA CYS A 684 40.37 -6.11 14.71
C CYS A 684 41.59 -5.30 14.23
N TYR A 685 41.90 -4.17 14.88
CA TYR A 685 43.14 -3.43 14.61
C TYR A 685 44.37 -4.23 15.03
N LYS A 686 44.35 -4.83 16.22
CA LYS A 686 45.39 -5.75 16.72
C LYS A 686 44.74 -6.93 17.45
N LEU A 687 45.11 -8.16 17.06
CA LEU A 687 44.59 -9.38 17.67
C LEU A 687 45.46 -9.79 18.87
N ALA A 688 44.84 -10.11 20.00
CA ALA A 688 45.57 -10.47 21.23
C ALA A 688 46.41 -11.76 21.10
N LYS A 689 45.92 -12.72 20.29
CA LYS A 689 46.60 -13.98 19.99
C LYS A 689 46.56 -14.23 18.47
N PRO A 690 47.58 -13.79 17.71
CA PRO A 690 47.69 -14.10 16.29
C PRO A 690 47.70 -15.61 16.03
N PHE A 691 47.16 -16.04 14.89
CA PHE A 691 47.11 -17.46 14.49
C PHE A 691 47.53 -17.66 13.04
N THR A 692 47.97 -18.87 12.71
CA THR A 692 48.34 -19.25 11.34
C THR A 692 47.08 -19.38 10.48
N CYS A 693 47.05 -18.71 9.34
CA CYS A 693 45.93 -18.76 8.40
C CYS A 693 45.95 -20.05 7.57
N HIS A 694 44.84 -20.77 7.53
CA HIS A 694 44.67 -21.99 6.71
C HIS A 694 43.59 -21.83 5.62
N CYS A 695 43.22 -20.60 5.27
CA CYS A 695 42.09 -20.34 4.35
C CYS A 695 42.36 -20.70 2.88
N ASN A 696 43.63 -20.87 2.49
CA ASN A 696 44.08 -21.11 1.09
C ASN A 696 43.59 -20.07 0.06
N GLY A 697 43.18 -18.87 0.50
CA GLY A 697 42.79 -17.77 -0.39
C GLY A 697 43.96 -17.20 -1.19
N ALA A 698 43.68 -16.66 -2.39
CA ALA A 698 44.67 -16.06 -3.28
C ALA A 698 45.46 -14.90 -2.64
N ASP A 699 44.86 -14.20 -1.67
CA ASP A 699 45.44 -13.09 -0.93
C ASP A 699 45.78 -13.45 0.53
N CYS A 700 46.05 -14.73 0.81
CA CYS A 700 46.38 -15.21 2.15
C CYS A 700 47.59 -14.47 2.74
N THR A 701 47.44 -13.99 3.97
CA THR A 701 48.49 -13.26 4.72
C THR A 701 49.41 -14.18 5.53
N HIS A 702 49.15 -15.50 5.51
CA HIS A 702 49.81 -16.56 6.29
C HIS A 702 49.66 -16.46 7.82
N VAL A 703 49.67 -15.25 8.40
CA VAL A 703 49.49 -14.98 9.83
C VAL A 703 48.43 -13.91 10.02
N VAL A 704 47.41 -14.21 10.83
CA VAL A 704 46.31 -13.29 11.13
C VAL A 704 46.59 -12.58 12.45
N GLY A 705 46.99 -11.31 12.38
CA GLY A 705 47.37 -10.48 13.53
C GLY A 705 46.50 -9.23 13.76
N GLY A 706 45.49 -8.99 12.92
CA GLY A 706 44.74 -7.74 12.86
C GLY A 706 45.28 -6.76 11.80
N PHE A 707 44.55 -5.68 11.53
CA PHE A 707 44.88 -4.68 10.51
C PHE A 707 46.29 -4.09 10.64
N ALA A 708 46.80 -3.92 11.86
CA ALA A 708 48.12 -3.38 12.14
C ALA A 708 49.28 -4.29 11.66
N ALA A 709 49.03 -5.59 11.49
CA ALA A 709 50.03 -6.56 11.04
C ALA A 709 50.19 -6.63 9.50
N LEU A 710 49.29 -5.97 8.76
CA LEU A 710 49.30 -5.96 7.29
C LEU A 710 50.34 -4.98 6.74
N SER A 711 50.89 -5.27 5.56
CA SER A 711 51.65 -4.30 4.77
C SER A 711 50.75 -3.18 4.23
N GLU A 712 51.33 -2.04 3.83
CA GLU A 712 50.53 -0.91 3.31
C GLU A 712 49.68 -1.32 2.10
N LYS A 713 50.23 -2.09 1.15
CA LYS A 713 49.47 -2.59 0.00
C LYS A 713 48.27 -3.48 0.40
N GLU A 714 48.42 -4.27 1.47
CA GLU A 714 47.34 -5.11 1.99
C GLU A 714 46.28 -4.29 2.72
N LYS A 715 46.68 -3.25 3.47
CA LYS A 715 45.77 -2.29 4.10
C LYS A 715 44.92 -1.56 3.07
N GLU A 716 45.54 -1.08 1.98
CA GLU A 716 44.84 -0.42 0.87
C GLU A 716 43.77 -1.33 0.25
N ARG A 717 44.10 -2.61 0.01
CA ARG A 717 43.21 -3.59 -0.63
C ARG A 717 41.94 -3.87 0.20
N ILE A 718 42.06 -3.98 1.52
CA ILE A 718 40.92 -4.35 2.37
C ILE A 718 40.15 -3.14 2.91
N LEU A 719 40.68 -1.92 2.72
CA LEU A 719 40.18 -0.70 3.36
C LEU A 719 38.66 -0.53 3.19
N LEU A 720 38.12 -0.79 1.99
CA LEU A 720 36.69 -0.69 1.67
C LEU A 720 35.79 -1.48 2.65
N CYS A 721 36.25 -2.64 3.09
CA CYS A 721 35.52 -3.58 3.95
C CYS A 721 35.97 -3.54 5.43
N THR A 722 36.96 -2.71 5.78
CA THR A 722 37.43 -2.57 7.17
C THR A 722 36.40 -1.81 8.01
N ALA A 723 36.11 -2.32 9.21
CA ALA A 723 35.17 -1.73 10.15
C ALA A 723 35.55 -0.28 10.54
N PRO A 724 34.59 0.64 10.72
CA PRO A 724 34.87 2.06 11.02
C PRO A 724 35.82 2.27 12.21
N ASP A 725 35.65 1.52 13.31
CA ASP A 725 36.49 1.63 14.50
C ASP A 725 37.96 1.28 14.22
N VAL A 726 38.19 0.25 13.39
CA VAL A 726 39.54 -0.15 12.96
C VAL A 726 40.17 0.92 12.08
N ARG A 727 39.39 1.58 11.21
CA ARG A 727 39.87 2.71 10.39
C ARG A 727 40.22 3.92 11.26
N ALA A 728 39.40 4.22 12.27
CA ALA A 728 39.64 5.32 13.21
C ALA A 728 40.93 5.08 14.00
N GLU A 729 41.13 3.86 14.53
CA GLU A 729 42.34 3.47 15.26
C GLU A 729 43.59 3.49 14.34
N ALA A 730 43.48 2.99 13.11
CA ALA A 730 44.57 3.06 12.14
C ALA A 730 44.98 4.50 11.82
N THR A 731 44.00 5.40 11.65
CA THR A 731 44.24 6.83 11.39
C THR A 731 44.90 7.50 12.59
N ALA A 732 44.44 7.20 13.81
CA ALA A 732 45.06 7.68 15.05
C ALA A 732 46.50 7.19 15.21
N ALA A 733 46.81 5.98 14.73
CA ALA A 733 48.16 5.42 14.67
C ALA A 733 49.01 5.92 13.48
N GLY A 734 48.52 6.88 12.68
CA GLY A 734 49.28 7.54 11.62
C GLY A 734 49.07 7.00 10.21
N PHE A 735 48.12 6.08 9.99
CA PHE A 735 47.76 5.64 8.64
C PHE A 735 47.19 6.80 7.82
N ARG A 736 47.73 7.03 6.62
CA ARG A 736 47.24 8.05 5.67
C ARG A 736 46.41 7.38 4.60
N THR A 737 45.18 7.84 4.44
CA THR A 737 44.27 7.32 3.41
C THR A 737 44.86 7.58 2.02
N PRO A 738 45.06 6.54 1.18
CA PRO A 738 45.52 6.72 -0.19
C PRO A 738 44.45 7.38 -1.06
N CYS A 739 44.86 8.02 -2.16
CA CYS A 739 43.96 8.56 -3.17
C CYS A 739 44.60 8.44 -4.56
N THR A 740 43.92 7.79 -5.50
CA THR A 740 44.41 7.63 -6.88
C THR A 740 44.15 8.83 -7.79
N CYS A 741 43.26 9.75 -7.40
CA CYS A 741 42.88 10.88 -8.25
C CYS A 741 43.95 11.99 -8.26
N PRO A 742 44.56 12.34 -9.41
CA PRO A 742 45.67 13.31 -9.47
C PRO A 742 45.24 14.78 -9.32
N LEU A 743 43.93 15.05 -9.16
CA LEU A 743 43.40 16.41 -8.93
C LEU A 743 43.22 16.72 -7.45
N VAL A 744 43.32 15.72 -6.57
CA VAL A 744 43.08 15.87 -5.15
C VAL A 744 44.16 15.18 -4.32
N THR A 745 44.22 15.54 -3.04
CA THR A 745 45.14 14.94 -2.08
C THR A 745 44.48 14.91 -0.69
N VAL A 746 44.73 13.85 0.08
CA VAL A 746 44.21 13.72 1.45
C VAL A 746 45.28 14.14 2.45
N LYS A 747 44.93 15.06 3.35
CA LYS A 747 45.82 15.61 4.40
C LYS A 747 45.10 15.64 5.74
N ALA A 748 45.87 15.69 6.84
CA ALA A 748 45.29 15.94 8.16
C ALA A 748 44.66 17.34 8.23
N ASN A 749 43.50 17.45 8.87
CA ASN A 749 42.70 18.67 8.98
C ASN A 749 42.18 18.89 10.41
N GLY A 750 43.08 18.80 11.40
CA GLY A 750 42.77 19.04 12.82
C GLY A 750 41.67 18.13 13.35
N ALA A 751 40.65 18.72 13.99
CA ALA A 751 39.52 17.99 14.57
C ALA A 751 38.64 17.27 13.53
N MET A 752 38.76 17.60 12.24
CA MET A 752 38.06 16.90 11.15
C MET A 752 38.77 15.60 10.73
N GLY A 753 39.89 15.23 11.35
CA GLY A 753 40.65 14.04 10.99
C GLY A 753 41.44 14.24 9.70
N GLN A 754 41.08 13.53 8.63
CA GLN A 754 41.68 13.69 7.30
C GLN A 754 40.64 14.26 6.33
N ALA A 755 41.04 15.21 5.48
CA ALA A 755 40.17 15.84 4.50
C ALA A 755 40.82 15.89 3.10
N THR A 756 39.98 15.94 2.07
CA THR A 756 40.39 16.04 0.67
C THR A 756 40.54 17.49 0.23
N PHE A 757 41.71 17.84 -0.31
CA PHE A 757 42.05 19.16 -0.84
C PHE A 757 42.37 19.08 -2.33
N ALA A 758 42.19 20.16 -3.07
CA ALA A 758 42.64 20.28 -4.45
C ALA A 758 44.18 20.19 -4.50
N ALA A 759 44.71 19.27 -5.29
CA ALA A 759 46.16 19.13 -5.51
C ALA A 759 46.68 20.13 -6.55
N ARG A 760 45.79 20.73 -7.33
CA ARG A 760 45.99 21.78 -8.34
C ARG A 760 44.63 22.43 -8.64
N SER A 761 44.61 23.62 -9.24
CA SER A 761 43.37 24.33 -9.54
C SER A 761 42.41 23.53 -10.44
N ILE A 762 41.10 23.60 -10.16
CA ILE A 762 40.04 22.87 -10.87
C ILE A 762 39.00 23.86 -11.42
N PRO A 763 38.82 23.98 -12.75
CA PRO A 763 37.85 24.90 -13.35
C PRO A 763 36.39 24.53 -13.08
N LYS A 764 35.50 25.54 -13.01
CA LYS A 764 34.04 25.39 -12.93
C LYS A 764 33.53 24.46 -14.03
N GLY A 765 32.62 23.56 -13.68
CA GLY A 765 32.01 22.60 -14.61
C GLY A 765 32.83 21.33 -14.86
N THR A 766 34.05 21.23 -14.31
CA THR A 766 34.85 20.00 -14.39
C THR A 766 34.22 18.87 -13.57
N ARG A 767 34.05 17.70 -14.18
CA ARG A 767 33.71 16.44 -13.48
C ARG A 767 35.00 15.68 -13.14
N PHE A 768 35.21 15.31 -11.88
CA PHE A 768 36.43 14.65 -11.41
C PHE A 768 36.18 13.73 -10.22
N PHE A 769 37.21 12.99 -9.79
CA PHE A 769 37.20 12.13 -8.60
C PHE A 769 36.12 11.04 -8.60
N LYS A 770 36.04 10.28 -9.71
CA LYS A 770 35.10 9.16 -9.84
C LYS A 770 35.57 7.96 -9.01
N VAL A 771 34.69 7.42 -8.17
CA VAL A 771 34.94 6.21 -7.36
C VAL A 771 33.79 5.20 -7.47
N ASN A 772 34.12 3.93 -7.26
CA ASN A 772 33.18 2.81 -7.17
C ASN A 772 33.27 2.18 -5.76
N GLY A 773 32.36 1.28 -5.43
CA GLY A 773 32.42 0.58 -4.15
C GLY A 773 31.30 -0.44 -3.94
N LEU A 774 31.06 -0.78 -2.67
CA LEU A 774 30.08 -1.78 -2.24
C LEU A 774 28.72 -1.10 -1.99
N VAL A 775 27.65 -1.60 -2.61
CA VAL A 775 26.31 -1.04 -2.42
C VAL A 775 25.64 -1.72 -1.23
N LEU A 776 25.30 -0.95 -0.20
CA LEU A 776 24.70 -1.40 1.05
C LEU A 776 23.20 -1.03 1.11
N PRO A 777 22.36 -1.81 1.81
CA PRO A 777 20.96 -1.50 2.01
C PRO A 777 20.69 -0.47 3.12
N PHE A 778 21.73 0.07 3.75
CA PHE A 778 21.66 1.01 4.88
C PHE A 778 22.82 2.03 4.82
N PRO A 779 22.66 3.22 5.44
CA PRO A 779 23.73 4.21 5.51
C PRO A 779 24.80 3.82 6.54
N THR A 780 26.06 4.14 6.25
CA THR A 780 27.17 4.16 7.21
C THR A 780 27.78 5.57 7.25
N VAL A 781 28.85 5.79 8.01
CA VAL A 781 29.58 7.07 7.98
C VAL A 781 30.36 7.30 6.68
N TYR A 782 30.54 6.26 5.85
CA TYR A 782 31.30 6.30 4.59
C TYR A 782 30.45 5.96 3.38
N THR A 783 29.14 6.23 3.45
CA THR A 783 28.22 6.03 2.33
C THR A 783 27.68 7.31 1.72
N ILE A 784 27.28 7.22 0.45
CA ILE A 784 26.40 8.18 -0.22
C ILE A 784 25.20 7.44 -0.81
N GLN A 785 23.99 7.93 -0.58
CA GLN A 785 22.76 7.33 -1.10
C GLN A 785 22.64 7.47 -2.62
N LEU A 786 22.57 6.32 -3.33
CA LEU A 786 22.40 6.24 -4.79
C LEU A 786 20.92 6.27 -5.21
N GLU A 787 20.06 5.60 -4.43
CA GLU A 787 18.60 5.58 -4.57
C GLU A 787 17.95 5.07 -3.27
N ARG A 788 16.62 4.90 -3.25
CA ARG A 788 15.89 4.44 -2.06
C ARG A 788 16.41 3.07 -1.60
N GLY A 789 16.98 3.01 -0.40
CA GLY A 789 17.52 1.77 0.18
C GLY A 789 18.82 1.27 -0.45
N ARG A 790 19.56 2.09 -1.22
CA ARG A 790 20.89 1.73 -1.75
C ARG A 790 21.90 2.84 -1.48
N HIS A 791 22.93 2.51 -0.73
CA HIS A 791 23.98 3.41 -0.27
C HIS A 791 25.34 2.89 -0.77
N LEU A 792 26.12 3.71 -1.47
CA LEU A 792 27.45 3.32 -1.93
C LEU A 792 28.45 3.52 -0.81
N GLN A 793 29.02 2.45 -0.26
CA GLN A 793 30.24 2.48 0.56
C GLN A 793 31.44 2.60 -0.37
N PHE A 794 32.30 3.59 -0.18
CA PHE A 794 33.47 3.82 -1.04
C PHE A 794 34.76 4.04 -0.24
N ALA A 795 35.88 4.03 -0.96
CA ALA A 795 37.23 4.26 -0.44
C ALA A 795 38.01 5.20 -1.39
N ASP A 796 39.34 5.10 -1.40
CA ASP A 796 40.23 5.85 -2.31
C ASP A 796 40.28 7.39 -2.10
N GLY A 797 40.14 7.82 -0.84
CA GLY A 797 40.20 9.22 -0.42
C GLY A 797 38.87 9.96 -0.57
N ALA A 798 37.90 9.42 -1.32
CA ALA A 798 36.57 10.03 -1.43
C ALA A 798 35.84 10.04 -0.08
N GLN A 799 36.14 9.07 0.80
CA GLN A 799 35.65 9.04 2.18
C GLN A 799 36.12 10.21 3.05
N CYS A 800 37.05 11.03 2.55
CA CYS A 800 37.58 12.24 3.21
C CYS A 800 37.02 13.55 2.61
N LEU A 801 36.02 13.50 1.72
CA LEU A 801 35.34 14.70 1.20
C LEU A 801 34.60 15.44 2.31
N ALA A 802 34.81 16.75 2.45
CA ALA A 802 34.28 17.53 3.57
C ALA A 802 32.86 18.07 3.33
N HIS A 803 32.17 18.43 4.41
CA HIS A 803 30.89 19.14 4.37
C HIS A 803 31.09 20.67 4.27
N SER A 804 30.30 21.34 3.42
CA SER A 804 30.11 22.80 3.47
C SER A 804 28.67 23.17 3.09
N CYS A 805 28.07 24.13 3.80
CA CYS A 805 26.76 24.70 3.43
C CYS A 805 26.85 25.63 2.20
N THR A 806 28.05 26.12 1.86
CA THR A 806 28.38 26.84 0.63
C THR A 806 29.40 26.01 -0.17
N PRO A 807 28.95 24.90 -0.80
CA PRO A 807 29.85 23.93 -1.40
C PRO A 807 30.52 24.46 -2.67
N ASN A 808 31.72 23.95 -2.97
CA ASN A 808 32.40 24.20 -4.24
C ASN A 808 32.23 23.03 -5.22
N VAL A 809 31.76 21.87 -4.76
CA VAL A 809 31.42 20.72 -5.58
C VAL A 809 30.00 20.20 -5.31
N ARG A 810 29.38 19.62 -6.34
CA ARG A 810 28.15 18.81 -6.25
C ARG A 810 28.50 17.35 -6.48
N ILE A 811 27.94 16.45 -5.68
CA ILE A 811 28.06 15.01 -5.92
C ILE A 811 27.06 14.60 -6.99
N MET A 812 27.57 13.91 -8.00
CA MET A 812 26.80 13.25 -9.04
C MET A 812 26.84 11.75 -8.75
N VAL A 813 25.67 11.12 -8.74
CA VAL A 813 25.53 9.68 -8.45
C VAL A 813 25.00 8.96 -9.68
N ASP A 814 25.45 7.73 -9.88
CA ASP A 814 24.96 6.82 -10.90
C ASP A 814 24.67 5.47 -10.24
N ALA A 815 23.37 5.20 -10.04
CA ALA A 815 22.89 4.00 -9.38
C ALA A 815 23.12 2.72 -10.20
N GLU A 816 23.19 2.84 -11.53
CA GLU A 816 23.41 1.73 -12.46
C GLU A 816 24.89 1.33 -12.44
N SER A 817 25.80 2.29 -12.59
CA SER A 817 27.24 2.02 -12.57
C SER A 817 27.85 1.89 -11.17
N ARG A 818 27.04 2.03 -10.10
CA ARG A 818 27.47 1.95 -8.68
C ARG A 818 28.63 2.90 -8.38
N SER A 819 28.52 4.12 -8.89
CA SER A 819 29.59 5.11 -8.85
C SER A 819 29.11 6.50 -8.45
N LEU A 820 30.05 7.32 -8.02
CA LEU A 820 29.86 8.75 -7.80
C LEU A 820 31.05 9.53 -8.35
N ASP A 821 30.83 10.80 -8.67
CA ASP A 821 31.88 11.76 -9.03
C ASP A 821 31.52 13.20 -8.59
N CYS A 822 32.50 14.09 -8.58
CA CYS A 822 32.36 15.49 -8.17
C CYS A 822 32.24 16.41 -9.39
N LEU A 823 31.27 17.34 -9.38
CA LEU A 823 31.13 18.43 -10.35
C LEU A 823 31.49 19.78 -9.70
N ALA A 824 32.48 20.49 -10.24
CA ALA A 824 32.87 21.81 -9.75
C ALA A 824 31.77 22.88 -10.01
N LEU A 825 31.26 23.51 -8.95
CA LEU A 825 30.21 24.56 -9.01
C LEU A 825 30.78 25.95 -9.34
N ARG A 826 32.06 26.15 -9.05
CA ARG A 826 32.89 27.31 -9.38
C ARG A 826 34.34 26.87 -9.58
N ASP A 827 35.22 27.79 -9.94
CA ASP A 827 36.66 27.52 -9.93
C ASP A 827 37.12 27.24 -8.48
N ILE A 828 37.96 26.22 -8.32
CA ILE A 828 38.52 25.75 -7.04
C ILE A 828 40.03 25.93 -7.10
N GLU A 829 40.60 26.65 -6.14
CA GLU A 829 42.04 26.96 -6.12
C GLU A 829 42.89 25.78 -5.63
N GLU A 830 44.16 25.73 -6.01
CA GLU A 830 45.11 24.75 -5.47
C GLU A 830 45.21 24.87 -3.93
N GLY A 831 45.11 23.75 -3.23
CA GLY A 831 45.10 23.70 -1.78
C GLY A 831 43.75 24.03 -1.13
N GLU A 832 42.73 24.41 -1.91
CA GLU A 832 41.38 24.64 -1.39
C GLU A 832 40.71 23.31 -0.98
N LEU A 833 39.87 23.35 0.07
CA LEU A 833 39.13 22.20 0.57
C LEU A 833 38.06 21.77 -0.45
N VAL A 834 38.02 20.49 -0.83
CA VAL A 834 36.95 19.98 -1.70
C VAL A 834 35.76 19.58 -0.83
N ALA A 835 34.66 20.33 -0.95
CA ALA A 835 33.51 20.19 -0.07
C ALA A 835 32.15 20.28 -0.78
N PHE A 836 31.23 19.41 -0.39
CA PHE A 836 29.84 19.39 -0.84
C PHE A 836 28.87 19.53 0.33
N ASN A 837 27.59 19.77 0.07
CA ASN A 837 26.59 19.81 1.13
C ASN A 837 26.01 18.41 1.39
N TYR A 838 26.34 17.79 2.52
CA TYR A 838 25.87 16.43 2.86
C TYR A 838 24.34 16.28 2.88
N LEU A 839 23.59 17.37 3.07
CA LEU A 839 22.12 17.38 2.99
C LEU A 839 21.60 17.14 1.56
N THR A 840 22.47 17.14 0.54
CA THR A 840 22.10 16.88 -0.85
C THR A 840 22.33 15.44 -1.30
N THR A 841 22.87 14.58 -0.43
CA THR A 841 23.22 13.18 -0.77
C THR A 841 22.69 12.14 0.22
N GLU A 842 22.22 12.55 1.40
CA GLU A 842 21.75 11.64 2.44
C GLU A 842 20.38 12.06 3.00
N TRP A 843 19.41 11.15 2.98
CA TRP A 843 18.06 11.40 3.50
C TRP A 843 18.06 11.45 5.02
N ASP A 844 18.73 10.50 5.66
CA ASP A 844 18.89 10.36 7.12
C ASP A 844 20.35 9.97 7.37
N LEU A 845 21.14 10.90 7.90
CA LEU A 845 22.59 10.72 8.03
C LEU A 845 22.90 9.78 9.20
N SER A 846 23.77 8.78 8.99
CA SER A 846 24.13 7.78 10.01
C SER A 846 24.79 8.39 11.27
N SER A 847 25.54 9.48 11.12
CA SER A 847 26.20 10.19 12.22
C SER A 847 26.01 11.71 12.08
N PRO A 848 24.91 12.26 12.64
CA PRO A 848 24.66 13.69 12.66
C PRO A 848 25.71 14.49 13.43
N PHE A 849 26.03 15.71 12.98
CA PHE A 849 27.01 16.60 13.62
C PHE A 849 26.62 18.09 13.50
N SER A 850 27.24 18.95 14.32
CA SER A 850 27.08 20.41 14.23
C SER A 850 28.02 20.99 13.17
N CYS A 851 27.49 21.77 12.23
CA CYS A 851 28.28 22.37 11.16
C CYS A 851 29.21 23.47 11.69
N VAL A 852 30.46 23.46 11.19
CA VAL A 852 31.49 24.46 11.50
C VAL A 852 31.99 25.19 10.24
N CYS A 853 31.19 25.22 9.17
CA CYS A 853 31.63 25.78 7.88
C CYS A 853 31.76 27.32 7.86
N GLY A 854 31.17 28.03 8.82
CA GLY A 854 31.28 29.50 8.91
C GLY A 854 30.47 30.31 7.89
N ALA A 855 29.54 29.70 7.14
CA ALA A 855 28.75 30.42 6.15
C ALA A 855 27.66 31.32 6.79
N ASP A 856 27.92 32.63 6.87
CA ASP A 856 26.98 33.61 7.42
C ASP A 856 25.65 33.63 6.66
N GLY A 857 24.54 33.40 7.36
CA GLY A 857 23.17 33.40 6.82
C GLY A 857 22.79 32.19 5.93
N ALA A 858 23.77 31.43 5.43
CA ALA A 858 23.55 30.25 4.58
C ALA A 858 23.71 28.91 5.31
N CYS A 859 24.27 28.90 6.53
CA CYS A 859 24.49 27.68 7.30
C CYS A 859 23.16 27.04 7.78
N PHE A 860 23.07 25.71 7.68
CA PHE A 860 21.92 24.93 8.18
C PHE A 860 22.03 24.52 9.66
N GLY A 861 23.15 24.84 10.33
CA GLY A 861 23.37 24.50 11.74
C GLY A 861 23.70 23.02 11.93
N ARG A 862 22.72 22.19 12.32
CA ARG A 862 22.93 20.75 12.56
C ARG A 862 22.74 19.96 11.26
N ILE A 863 23.72 19.13 10.91
CA ILE A 863 23.70 18.30 9.70
C ILE A 863 23.26 16.89 10.10
N HIS A 864 22.05 16.50 9.69
CA HIS A 864 21.37 15.27 10.10
C HIS A 864 20.68 14.51 8.95
N GLY A 865 20.77 15.03 7.72
CA GLY A 865 20.08 14.48 6.54
C GLY A 865 18.89 15.35 6.10
N LEU A 866 18.53 15.24 4.82
CA LEU A 866 17.50 16.07 4.16
C LEU A 866 16.11 15.94 4.82
N LYS A 867 15.81 14.77 5.40
CA LYS A 867 14.54 14.44 6.08
C LYS A 867 14.17 15.43 7.18
N TYR A 868 15.15 16.03 7.86
CA TYR A 868 14.90 16.91 9.00
C TYR A 868 14.78 18.40 8.63
N LEU A 869 15.05 18.76 7.37
CA LEU A 869 14.85 20.12 6.88
C LEU A 869 13.37 20.45 6.72
N SER A 870 13.00 21.70 7.00
CA SER A 870 11.67 22.25 6.69
C SER A 870 11.43 22.30 5.17
N GLY A 871 10.16 22.40 4.75
CA GLY A 871 9.82 22.53 3.32
C GLY A 871 10.57 23.69 2.63
N GLU A 872 10.67 24.84 3.29
CA GLU A 872 11.42 26.01 2.79
C GLU A 872 12.91 25.69 2.59
N GLN A 873 13.55 25.07 3.59
CA GLN A 873 14.96 24.67 3.51
C GLN A 873 15.20 23.62 2.41
N ARG A 874 14.28 22.67 2.22
CA ARG A 874 14.35 21.70 1.12
C ARG A 874 14.20 22.37 -0.25
N GLN A 875 13.28 23.32 -0.38
CA GLN A 875 13.07 24.07 -1.64
C GLN A 875 14.32 24.86 -2.03
N ARG A 876 15.06 25.42 -1.07
CA ARG A 876 16.36 26.09 -1.30
C ARG A 876 17.45 25.15 -1.82
N LEU A 877 17.48 23.89 -1.36
CA LEU A 877 18.48 22.89 -1.80
C LEU A 877 18.06 22.12 -3.06
N TRP A 878 16.80 22.23 -3.49
CA TRP A 878 16.18 21.37 -4.49
C TRP A 878 16.96 21.29 -5.82
N TRP A 879 17.52 22.42 -6.26
CA TRP A 879 18.32 22.50 -7.49
C TRP A 879 19.62 21.67 -7.41
N MET A 880 20.20 21.49 -6.22
CA MET A 880 21.47 20.80 -5.97
C MET A 880 21.30 19.33 -5.56
N LEU A 881 20.11 18.93 -5.08
CA LEU A 881 19.80 17.55 -4.69
C LEU A 881 20.20 16.52 -5.77
N THR A 882 20.71 15.37 -5.35
CA THR A 882 20.85 14.20 -6.24
C THR A 882 19.48 13.68 -6.67
N PRO A 883 19.38 12.90 -7.78
CA PRO A 883 18.14 12.25 -8.17
C PRO A 883 17.49 11.44 -7.02
N ALA A 884 18.31 10.72 -6.24
CA ALA A 884 17.88 9.98 -5.06
C ALA A 884 17.19 10.86 -4.01
N MET A 885 17.79 12.01 -3.68
CA MET A 885 17.23 12.93 -2.69
C MET A 885 15.92 13.56 -3.16
N ARG A 886 15.80 13.89 -4.45
CA ARG A 886 14.54 14.39 -5.02
C ARG A 886 13.45 13.33 -4.94
N GLN A 887 13.74 12.08 -5.28
CA GLN A 887 12.79 10.98 -5.19
C GLN A 887 12.32 10.70 -3.75
N LEU A 888 13.19 10.86 -2.75
CA LEU A 888 12.83 10.66 -1.34
C LEU A 888 12.09 11.87 -0.73
N ALA A 889 12.42 13.08 -1.18
CA ALA A 889 11.74 14.31 -0.76
C ALA A 889 10.41 14.52 -1.51
N ASP A 890 10.20 13.83 -2.63
CA ASP A 890 8.99 13.84 -3.43
C ASP A 890 7.81 13.23 -2.67
N GLN A 891 7.01 14.12 -2.08
CA GLN A 891 5.81 13.78 -1.30
C GLN A 891 4.51 14.10 -2.03
N SER A 892 4.57 14.77 -3.20
CA SER A 892 3.38 15.22 -3.93
C SER A 892 3.73 15.62 -5.37
N PHE A 893 2.73 15.62 -6.25
CA PHE A 893 2.81 16.15 -7.63
C PHE A 893 3.59 17.48 -7.73
N ASN A 894 3.37 18.40 -6.79
CA ASN A 894 3.98 19.73 -6.79
C ASN A 894 5.51 19.71 -6.70
N TRP A 895 6.10 18.81 -5.90
CA TRP A 895 7.56 18.71 -5.75
C TRP A 895 8.20 18.14 -7.02
N ARG A 896 7.53 17.19 -7.69
CA ARG A 896 7.98 16.67 -9.00
C ARG A 896 8.02 17.77 -10.05
N ALA A 897 6.99 18.62 -10.07
CA ALA A 897 6.86 19.71 -11.03
C ALA A 897 8.08 20.67 -10.97
N LEU A 898 8.67 20.90 -9.78
CA LEU A 898 9.86 21.74 -9.59
C LEU A 898 11.15 21.20 -10.23
N SER A 899 11.15 19.94 -10.66
CA SER A 899 12.26 19.32 -11.42
C SER A 899 11.88 19.00 -12.86
N GLY A 900 10.66 19.36 -13.27
CA GLY A 900 10.08 19.01 -14.56
C GLY A 900 10.49 19.96 -15.68
N ALA A 901 9.92 19.72 -16.87
CA ALA A 901 10.19 20.54 -18.05
C ALA A 901 9.58 21.96 -17.98
N GLN A 902 8.69 22.23 -17.02
CA GLN A 902 7.95 23.50 -16.94
C GLN A 902 8.46 24.43 -15.83
N LEU A 903 8.87 23.89 -14.68
CA LEU A 903 9.28 24.67 -13.51
C LEU A 903 10.67 24.24 -13.02
N ARG A 904 11.40 25.18 -12.43
CA ARG A 904 12.67 24.93 -11.75
C ARG A 904 12.81 25.81 -10.52
N THR A 905 13.67 25.42 -9.59
CA THR A 905 14.10 26.27 -8.47
C THR A 905 15.45 26.91 -8.77
N ASP A 906 15.66 28.16 -8.33
CA ASP A 906 16.97 28.81 -8.32
C ASP A 906 17.69 28.63 -6.96
N GLN A 907 18.87 29.23 -6.80
CA GLN A 907 19.68 29.15 -5.59
C GLN A 907 19.01 29.76 -4.34
N ASP A 908 18.02 30.63 -4.53
CA ASP A 908 17.24 31.25 -3.45
C ASP A 908 15.98 30.44 -3.13
N GLY A 909 15.74 29.33 -3.84
CA GLY A 909 14.54 28.51 -3.74
C GLY A 909 13.32 29.11 -4.45
N ARG A 910 13.47 30.12 -5.31
CA ARG A 910 12.32 30.71 -6.04
C ARG A 910 11.90 29.79 -7.18
N VAL A 911 10.59 29.60 -7.34
CA VAL A 911 10.03 28.81 -8.43
C VAL A 911 9.99 29.66 -9.69
N ARG A 912 10.68 29.23 -10.74
CA ARG A 912 10.76 29.93 -12.03
C ARG A 912 10.26 29.05 -13.16
N ALA A 913 9.73 29.70 -14.20
CA ALA A 913 9.43 29.04 -15.46
C ALA A 913 10.73 28.52 -16.10
N ALA A 914 10.81 27.20 -16.34
CA ALA A 914 11.95 26.57 -17.00
C ALA A 914 11.96 26.84 -18.52
N LYS A 915 10.77 27.06 -19.09
CA LYS A 915 10.49 27.45 -20.49
C LYS A 915 9.33 28.44 -20.54
N GLU A 916 8.95 28.90 -21.71
CA GLU A 916 7.72 29.70 -21.87
C GLU A 916 6.46 28.87 -21.52
N LEU A 917 5.55 29.43 -20.72
CA LEU A 917 4.29 28.80 -20.28
C LEU A 917 3.09 29.58 -20.85
N LYS A 918 2.14 28.87 -21.47
CA LYS A 918 0.93 29.45 -22.06
C LYS A 918 -0.16 29.70 -21.01
N GLU A 919 -1.02 30.68 -21.28
CA GLU A 919 -2.23 30.97 -20.51
C GLU A 919 -3.14 29.72 -20.37
N GLY A 920 -3.73 29.53 -19.18
CA GLY A 920 -4.61 28.41 -18.84
C GLY A 920 -3.91 27.12 -18.39
N LEU A 921 -2.57 27.04 -18.51
CA LEU A 921 -1.80 25.85 -18.14
C LEU A 921 -1.82 25.61 -16.62
N ILE A 922 -2.15 24.38 -16.21
CA ILE A 922 -2.05 23.94 -14.81
C ILE A 922 -0.60 23.59 -14.50
N ILE A 923 -0.01 24.21 -13.47
CA ILE A 923 1.41 24.01 -13.11
C ILE A 923 1.61 23.33 -11.75
N LEU A 924 0.64 23.44 -10.83
CA LEU A 924 0.65 22.80 -9.51
C LEU A 924 -0.80 22.50 -9.06
N GLU A 925 -0.97 21.53 -8.15
CA GLU A 925 -2.23 21.26 -7.45
C GLU A 925 -2.28 22.02 -6.12
N ALA A 926 -3.43 22.59 -5.77
CA ALA A 926 -3.64 23.41 -4.59
C ALA A 926 -4.66 22.76 -3.62
N LEU A 927 -4.48 21.46 -3.34
CA LEU A 927 -5.32 20.72 -2.37
C LEU A 927 -5.17 21.23 -0.94
N GLN A 928 -4.00 21.76 -0.59
CA GLN A 928 -3.71 22.43 0.68
C GLN A 928 -2.97 23.73 0.41
N VAL A 929 -3.54 24.84 0.88
CA VAL A 929 -2.96 26.19 0.77
C VAL A 929 -2.85 26.78 2.16
N GLN A 930 -1.63 27.15 2.58
CA GLN A 930 -1.39 27.87 3.83
C GLN A 930 -0.81 29.24 3.51
N LEU A 931 -1.48 30.30 3.96
CA LEU A 931 -0.98 31.66 3.81
C LEU A 931 0.06 31.97 4.89
N ARG A 932 1.16 32.60 4.50
CA ARG A 932 2.19 33.15 5.38
C ARG A 932 2.46 34.60 4.96
N VAL A 933 3.17 35.34 5.80
CA VAL A 933 3.59 36.72 5.50
C VAL A 933 4.35 36.74 4.16
N GLY A 934 3.74 37.36 3.13
CA GLY A 934 4.35 37.53 1.81
C GLY A 934 4.36 36.30 0.87
N CYS A 935 3.86 35.13 1.27
CA CYS A 935 3.83 33.93 0.42
C CYS A 935 2.66 32.99 0.71
N ALA A 936 2.37 32.09 -0.23
CA ALA A 936 1.47 30.95 -0.04
C ALA A 936 2.25 29.64 -0.16
N LEU A 937 2.01 28.71 0.76
CA LEU A 937 2.49 27.34 0.69
C LEU A 937 1.43 26.48 0.00
N VAL A 938 1.68 26.08 -1.24
CA VAL A 938 0.77 25.32 -2.09
C VAL A 938 1.26 23.87 -2.20
N GLY A 939 0.60 22.94 -1.50
CA GLY A 939 1.04 21.54 -1.43
C GLY A 939 2.51 21.37 -1.01
N GLY A 940 2.99 22.23 -0.09
CA GLY A 940 4.37 22.25 0.39
C GLY A 940 5.35 23.10 -0.42
N VAL A 941 4.96 23.61 -1.60
CA VAL A 941 5.79 24.51 -2.43
C VAL A 941 5.46 25.96 -2.11
N GLN A 942 6.47 26.76 -1.81
CA GLN A 942 6.30 28.18 -1.50
C GLN A 942 6.29 29.04 -2.77
N LEU A 943 5.20 29.79 -2.98
CA LEU A 943 5.04 30.80 -4.03
C LEU A 943 4.87 32.19 -3.41
N ARG A 944 5.59 33.18 -3.92
CA ARG A 944 5.57 34.54 -3.36
C ARG A 944 4.38 35.36 -3.85
N HIS A 945 4.02 36.37 -3.05
CA HIS A 945 3.03 37.36 -3.42
C HIS A 945 3.52 38.28 -4.56
N SER A 946 2.64 38.59 -5.51
CA SER A 946 2.75 39.74 -6.41
C SER A 946 1.34 40.30 -6.69
N CYS A 947 1.16 41.62 -6.66
CA CYS A 947 -0.10 42.26 -7.09
C CYS A 947 -0.28 42.25 -8.62
N VAL A 948 0.78 41.89 -9.35
CA VAL A 948 0.75 41.51 -10.78
C VAL A 948 1.20 40.04 -10.87
N PRO A 949 0.33 39.09 -10.50
CA PRO A 949 0.72 37.68 -10.39
C PRO A 949 0.90 37.05 -11.77
N THR A 950 1.70 36.00 -11.86
CA THR A 950 1.84 35.18 -13.08
C THR A 950 0.88 34.00 -13.10
N ALA A 951 0.32 33.63 -11.94
CA ALA A 951 -0.58 32.52 -11.76
C ALA A 951 -1.69 32.84 -10.74
N ALA A 952 -2.78 32.08 -10.77
CA ALA A 952 -3.86 32.15 -9.80
C ALA A 952 -4.26 30.75 -9.33
N ILE A 953 -4.91 30.63 -8.18
CA ILE A 953 -5.51 29.39 -7.72
C ILE A 953 -7.00 29.42 -8.11
N VAL A 954 -7.42 28.48 -8.94
CA VAL A 954 -8.81 28.30 -9.37
C VAL A 954 -9.20 26.85 -9.14
N GLU A 955 -10.26 26.61 -8.36
CA GLU A 955 -10.77 25.26 -8.01
C GLU A 955 -9.64 24.27 -7.66
N ARG A 956 -8.82 24.64 -6.66
CA ARG A 956 -7.70 23.82 -6.13
C ARG A 956 -6.59 23.51 -7.16
N ARG A 957 -6.40 24.33 -8.19
CA ARG A 957 -5.30 24.21 -9.16
C ARG A 957 -4.61 25.55 -9.36
N VAL A 958 -3.27 25.55 -9.41
CA VAL A 958 -2.50 26.73 -9.80
C VAL A 958 -2.44 26.80 -11.32
N ILE A 959 -3.10 27.80 -11.88
CA ILE A 959 -3.16 28.04 -13.33
C ILE A 959 -2.38 29.29 -13.71
N VAL A 960 -1.73 29.25 -14.87
CA VAL A 960 -1.06 30.40 -15.48
C VAL A 960 -2.13 31.34 -16.08
N ILE A 961 -2.11 32.62 -15.72
CA ILE A 961 -3.17 33.59 -16.10
C ILE A 961 -2.81 34.48 -17.30
N GLY A 962 -1.66 34.23 -17.92
CA GLY A 962 -1.16 34.92 -19.12
C GLY A 962 0.16 34.29 -19.55
N THR A 963 0.71 34.62 -20.73
CA THR A 963 1.99 34.04 -21.17
C THR A 963 3.15 34.42 -20.25
N VAL A 964 3.87 33.42 -19.72
CA VAL A 964 5.01 33.61 -18.81
C VAL A 964 6.31 33.23 -19.51
N CYS A 965 7.24 34.17 -19.69
CA CYS A 965 8.54 33.92 -20.30
C CYS A 965 9.43 33.04 -19.39
N ALA A 966 10.37 32.29 -19.99
CA ALA A 966 11.37 31.53 -19.25
C ALA A 966 12.14 32.43 -18.25
N GLN A 967 12.52 31.88 -17.10
CA GLN A 967 13.17 32.56 -15.97
C GLN A 967 12.30 33.51 -15.14
N THR A 968 11.08 33.79 -15.57
CA THR A 968 10.12 34.57 -14.76
C THR A 968 9.72 33.77 -13.52
N GLU A 969 9.63 34.44 -12.38
CA GLU A 969 9.20 33.86 -11.10
C GLU A 969 7.69 33.58 -11.11
N ILE A 970 7.29 32.39 -10.64
CA ILE A 970 5.88 32.04 -10.47
C ILE A 970 5.36 32.67 -9.17
N THR A 971 4.39 33.57 -9.29
CA THR A 971 3.83 34.36 -8.19
C THR A 971 2.30 34.30 -8.17
N LEU A 972 1.72 34.50 -6.99
CA LEU A 972 0.26 34.54 -6.73
C LEU A 972 -0.14 35.89 -6.12
N ASP A 973 -1.38 36.34 -6.35
CA ASP A 973 -1.93 37.49 -5.63
C ASP A 973 -2.65 37.02 -4.36
N LEU A 974 -1.99 37.18 -3.21
CA LEU A 974 -2.57 36.80 -1.90
C LEU A 974 -3.86 37.56 -1.55
N ASN A 975 -4.16 38.71 -2.18
CA ASN A 975 -5.47 39.35 -2.00
C ASN A 975 -6.60 38.47 -2.57
N CYS A 976 -6.31 37.60 -3.53
CA CYS A 976 -7.28 36.68 -4.12
C CYS A 976 -7.52 35.41 -3.29
N LEU A 977 -6.71 35.17 -2.25
CA LEU A 977 -6.76 33.96 -1.41
C LEU A 977 -7.35 34.19 -0.01
N ALA A 978 -7.49 35.45 0.42
CA ALA A 978 -8.11 35.81 1.69
C ALA A 978 -8.93 37.10 1.59
N PHE A 979 -10.15 37.07 2.14
CA PHE A 979 -11.01 38.26 2.20
C PHE A 979 -10.38 39.36 3.08
N THR A 980 -9.80 38.96 4.21
CA THR A 980 -8.92 39.80 5.04
C THR A 980 -7.72 38.94 5.44
N LEU A 981 -6.50 39.46 5.24
CA LEU A 981 -5.29 38.77 5.68
C LEU A 981 -5.12 38.94 7.19
N ALA A 982 -4.85 37.84 7.90
CA ALA A 982 -4.60 37.87 9.35
C ALA A 982 -3.40 38.77 9.70
N GLU A 983 -2.36 38.74 8.86
CA GLU A 983 -1.15 39.54 9.03
C GLU A 983 -0.87 40.33 7.73
N PRO A 984 -1.27 41.61 7.66
CA PRO A 984 -0.90 42.49 6.56
C PRO A 984 0.61 42.68 6.44
N PHE A 985 1.11 42.81 5.22
CA PHE A 985 2.55 43.00 4.96
C PHE A 985 2.81 44.06 3.89
N THR A 986 4.03 44.59 3.89
CA THR A 986 4.46 45.58 2.89
C THR A 986 4.94 44.86 1.63
N CYS A 987 4.33 45.17 0.49
CA CYS A 987 4.69 44.65 -0.82
C CYS A 987 5.49 45.70 -1.61
N THR A 988 6.50 45.24 -2.35
CA THR A 988 7.35 46.05 -3.23
C THR A 988 7.29 45.57 -4.69
N CYS A 989 6.20 44.91 -5.09
CA CYS A 989 6.02 44.46 -6.47
C CYS A 989 5.76 45.66 -7.41
N ALA A 990 5.88 45.43 -8.71
CA ALA A 990 5.78 46.49 -9.73
C ALA A 990 4.36 47.07 -9.94
N ALA A 991 3.35 46.67 -9.16
CA ALA A 991 1.98 47.18 -9.29
C ALA A 991 1.87 48.67 -8.90
N ASP A 992 2.63 49.11 -7.90
CA ASP A 992 2.70 50.49 -7.46
C ASP A 992 4.16 50.95 -7.40
N ALA A 993 4.40 52.22 -7.71
CA ALA A 993 5.75 52.80 -7.68
C ALA A 993 6.33 52.90 -6.25
N ALA A 994 5.47 52.91 -5.23
CA ALA A 994 5.85 52.95 -3.82
C ALA A 994 5.43 51.64 -3.11
N PRO A 995 6.15 51.21 -2.06
CA PRO A 995 5.72 50.10 -1.22
C PRO A 995 4.31 50.35 -0.68
N HIS A 996 3.43 49.35 -0.77
CA HIS A 996 2.04 49.42 -0.32
C HIS A 996 1.69 48.25 0.58
N THR A 997 0.63 48.38 1.38
CA THR A 997 0.22 47.34 2.34
C THR A 997 -0.81 46.39 1.72
N VAL A 998 -0.51 45.10 1.70
CA VAL A 998 -1.42 44.03 1.28
C VAL A 998 -2.26 43.61 2.48
N LYS A 999 -3.59 43.76 2.40
CA LYS A 999 -4.53 43.52 3.52
C LYS A 999 -5.62 42.48 3.22
N GLY A 1000 -5.66 41.92 2.00
CA GLY A 1000 -6.72 41.00 1.56
C GLY A 1000 -7.75 41.68 0.65
N PHE A 1001 -8.66 40.88 0.06
CA PHE A 1001 -9.61 41.31 -0.96
C PHE A 1001 -10.48 42.52 -0.55
N ALA A 1002 -10.90 42.58 0.72
CA ALA A 1002 -11.77 43.64 1.24
C ALA A 1002 -11.15 45.04 1.18
N ALA A 1003 -9.81 45.15 1.15
CA ALA A 1003 -9.10 46.42 1.13
C ALA A 1003 -8.80 46.94 -0.29
N LEU A 1004 -9.12 46.15 -1.33
CA LEU A 1004 -8.95 46.55 -2.71
C LEU A 1004 -10.01 47.59 -3.10
N SER A 1005 -9.66 48.50 -4.02
CA SER A 1005 -10.66 49.42 -4.61
C SER A 1005 -11.73 48.64 -5.39
N ALA A 1006 -12.93 49.19 -5.55
CA ALA A 1006 -14.02 48.53 -6.28
C ALA A 1006 -13.61 48.09 -7.70
N ALA A 1007 -12.81 48.91 -8.40
CA ALA A 1007 -12.25 48.56 -9.71
C ALA A 1007 -11.27 47.36 -9.62
N ALA A 1008 -10.40 47.33 -8.61
CA ALA A 1008 -9.47 46.23 -8.40
C ALA A 1008 -10.17 44.92 -8.00
N GLN A 1009 -11.23 45.00 -7.19
CA GLN A 1009 -12.10 43.87 -6.84
C GLN A 1009 -12.76 43.30 -8.10
N ALA A 1010 -13.34 44.16 -8.95
CA ALA A 1010 -14.00 43.75 -10.19
C ALA A 1010 -13.08 42.95 -11.13
N THR A 1011 -11.83 43.40 -11.28
CA THR A 1011 -10.85 42.70 -12.15
C THR A 1011 -10.30 41.39 -11.57
N ARG A 1012 -10.33 41.22 -10.24
CA ARG A 1012 -9.73 40.06 -9.55
C ARG A 1012 -10.75 39.00 -9.17
N LEU A 1013 -12.03 39.37 -9.06
CA LEU A 1013 -13.09 38.52 -8.52
C LEU A 1013 -13.07 37.12 -9.14
N ILE A 1014 -12.92 37.01 -10.46
CA ILE A 1014 -12.98 35.71 -11.15
C ILE A 1014 -11.77 34.79 -10.86
N LEU A 1015 -10.63 35.36 -10.46
CA LEU A 1015 -9.42 34.63 -10.05
C LEU A 1015 -9.33 34.43 -8.53
N THR A 1016 -10.36 34.86 -7.78
CA THR A 1016 -10.38 34.72 -6.33
C THR A 1016 -11.00 33.39 -5.92
N GLU A 1017 -10.46 32.83 -4.83
CA GLU A 1017 -10.96 31.59 -4.26
C GLU A 1017 -12.47 31.70 -3.96
N PRO A 1018 -13.28 30.65 -4.20
CA PRO A 1018 -14.73 30.67 -3.99
C PRO A 1018 -15.16 31.18 -2.60
N SER A 1019 -14.36 30.88 -1.56
CA SER A 1019 -14.60 31.34 -0.19
C SER A 1019 -14.47 32.86 -0.04
N VAL A 1020 -13.53 33.49 -0.76
CA VAL A 1020 -13.30 34.93 -0.78
C VAL A 1020 -14.45 35.63 -1.53
N ARG A 1021 -14.88 35.07 -2.67
CA ARG A 1021 -16.05 35.57 -3.41
C ARG A 1021 -17.31 35.54 -2.57
N ALA A 1022 -17.56 34.43 -1.88
CA ALA A 1022 -18.70 34.29 -1.00
C ALA A 1022 -18.66 35.27 0.18
N ALA A 1023 -17.47 35.55 0.73
CA ALA A 1023 -17.29 36.56 1.77
C ALA A 1023 -17.56 37.99 1.24
N ALA A 1024 -17.05 38.34 0.06
CA ALA A 1024 -17.30 39.64 -0.56
C ALA A 1024 -18.80 39.86 -0.84
N LEU A 1025 -19.51 38.86 -1.36
CA LEU A 1025 -20.96 38.93 -1.59
C LEU A 1025 -21.74 39.11 -0.28
N ARG A 1026 -21.34 38.44 0.80
CA ARG A 1026 -21.94 38.63 2.13
C ARG A 1026 -21.68 40.02 2.73
N ASP A 1027 -20.55 40.63 2.37
CA ASP A 1027 -20.19 42.00 2.76
C ASP A 1027 -20.87 43.08 1.89
N GLY A 1028 -21.80 42.68 1.02
CA GLY A 1028 -22.60 43.60 0.19
C GLY A 1028 -21.95 43.99 -1.13
N TYR A 1029 -20.86 43.33 -1.55
CA TYR A 1029 -20.28 43.55 -2.87
C TYR A 1029 -21.30 43.23 -3.96
N GLN A 1030 -21.63 44.21 -4.81
CA GLN A 1030 -22.47 44.01 -5.99
C GLN A 1030 -21.60 43.73 -7.21
N VAL A 1031 -21.89 42.63 -7.91
CA VAL A 1031 -21.17 42.27 -9.14
C VAL A 1031 -21.46 43.34 -10.21
N PRO A 1032 -20.43 44.04 -10.73
CA PRO A 1032 -20.63 45.01 -11.78
C PRO A 1032 -20.96 44.31 -13.10
N CYS A 1033 -21.69 45.01 -13.96
CA CYS A 1033 -21.98 44.58 -15.33
C CYS A 1033 -21.79 45.75 -16.30
N SER A 1034 -21.03 45.53 -17.37
CA SER A 1034 -20.79 46.55 -18.39
C SER A 1034 -21.90 46.64 -19.45
N CYS A 1035 -22.78 45.64 -19.53
CA CYS A 1035 -23.83 45.59 -20.55
C CYS A 1035 -25.05 46.46 -20.13
N PRO A 1036 -25.39 47.53 -20.86
CA PRO A 1036 -26.44 48.47 -20.45
C PRO A 1036 -27.87 47.90 -20.59
N LEU A 1037 -28.03 46.72 -21.17
CA LEU A 1037 -29.33 46.07 -21.35
C LEU A 1037 -29.71 45.19 -20.14
N VAL A 1038 -28.79 44.98 -19.21
CA VAL A 1038 -28.99 44.13 -18.04
C VAL A 1038 -28.47 44.81 -16.78
N GLU A 1039 -28.96 44.36 -15.64
CA GLU A 1039 -28.50 44.76 -14.32
C GLU A 1039 -28.38 43.54 -13.41
N VAL A 1040 -27.47 43.60 -12.43
CA VAL A 1040 -27.28 42.53 -11.44
C VAL A 1040 -27.71 43.02 -10.08
N HIS A 1041 -28.63 42.30 -9.44
CA HIS A 1041 -29.05 42.58 -8.08
C HIS A 1041 -29.42 41.30 -7.32
N ALA A 1042 -29.68 41.42 -6.02
CA ALA A 1042 -30.06 40.28 -5.19
C ALA A 1042 -31.37 39.62 -5.67
N ASN A 1043 -31.43 38.29 -5.55
CA ASN A 1043 -32.53 37.41 -5.95
C ASN A 1043 -32.84 36.37 -4.86
N GLY A 1044 -32.99 36.83 -3.61
CA GLY A 1044 -33.31 35.98 -2.46
C GLY A 1044 -32.24 34.92 -2.17
N GLU A 1045 -32.67 33.68 -1.94
CA GLU A 1045 -31.79 32.54 -1.66
C GLU A 1045 -30.90 32.14 -2.86
N MET A 1046 -31.18 32.65 -4.07
CA MET A 1046 -30.34 32.42 -5.27
C MET A 1046 -29.12 33.35 -5.36
N GLY A 1047 -28.88 34.22 -4.37
CA GLY A 1047 -27.74 35.13 -4.38
C GLY A 1047 -28.00 36.36 -5.27
N GLN A 1048 -27.04 36.76 -6.09
CA GLN A 1048 -27.23 37.82 -7.10
C GLN A 1048 -27.52 37.19 -8.46
N ALA A 1049 -28.45 37.76 -9.20
CA ALA A 1049 -28.81 37.30 -10.54
C ALA A 1049 -28.92 38.46 -11.53
N THR A 1050 -28.79 38.16 -12.82
CA THR A 1050 -28.89 39.13 -13.90
C THR A 1050 -30.34 39.30 -14.37
N PHE A 1051 -30.83 40.54 -14.46
CA PHE A 1051 -32.16 40.91 -14.90
C PHE A 1051 -32.09 41.86 -16.11
N ALA A 1052 -33.15 41.93 -16.91
CA ALA A 1052 -33.24 42.88 -18.01
C ALA A 1052 -33.42 44.30 -17.46
N ALA A 1053 -32.51 45.23 -17.77
CA ALA A 1053 -32.63 46.63 -17.37
C ALA A 1053 -33.64 47.39 -18.26
N VAL A 1054 -33.87 46.89 -19.49
CA VAL A 1054 -34.79 47.44 -20.49
C VAL A 1054 -35.54 46.31 -21.19
N ASP A 1055 -36.58 46.62 -21.94
CA ASP A 1055 -37.23 45.64 -22.82
C ASP A 1055 -36.25 45.18 -23.92
N ILE A 1056 -36.02 43.88 -24.05
CA ILE A 1056 -35.14 43.27 -25.05
C ILE A 1056 -36.00 42.51 -26.07
N ALA A 1057 -35.90 42.90 -27.34
CA ALA A 1057 -36.65 42.25 -28.42
C ALA A 1057 -36.12 40.83 -28.72
N ALA A 1058 -37.02 39.94 -29.13
CA ALA A 1058 -36.65 38.59 -29.55
C ALA A 1058 -35.59 38.60 -30.67
N GLY A 1059 -34.62 37.70 -30.58
CA GLY A 1059 -33.58 37.52 -31.59
C GLY A 1059 -32.34 38.41 -31.42
N ILE A 1060 -32.39 39.46 -30.60
CA ILE A 1060 -31.23 40.32 -30.30
C ILE A 1060 -30.14 39.49 -29.61
N CYS A 1061 -28.90 39.64 -30.08
CA CYS A 1061 -27.71 39.17 -29.37
C CYS A 1061 -27.16 40.31 -28.52
N PHE A 1062 -26.92 40.05 -27.25
CA PHE A 1062 -26.46 41.00 -26.25
C PHE A 1062 -25.53 40.32 -25.25
N PHE A 1063 -24.95 41.10 -24.34
CA PHE A 1063 -24.10 40.62 -23.25
C PHE A 1063 -22.92 39.76 -23.71
N GLN A 1064 -22.01 40.36 -24.50
CA GLN A 1064 -20.81 39.71 -25.01
C GLN A 1064 -19.70 39.75 -23.96
N VAL A 1065 -19.14 38.58 -23.59
CA VAL A 1065 -18.14 38.48 -22.54
C VAL A 1065 -16.97 37.61 -23.00
N LYS A 1066 -15.75 38.10 -22.76
CA LYS A 1066 -14.49 37.35 -22.91
C LYS A 1066 -13.98 36.89 -21.54
N GLY A 1067 -13.15 35.86 -21.53
CA GLY A 1067 -12.61 35.29 -20.29
C GLY A 1067 -11.35 34.45 -20.50
N LEU A 1068 -10.89 33.84 -19.40
CA LEU A 1068 -9.74 32.95 -19.37
C LEU A 1068 -10.15 31.52 -19.77
N CYS A 1069 -9.50 30.94 -20.77
CA CYS A 1069 -9.78 29.55 -21.17
C CYS A 1069 -8.98 28.57 -20.30
N ILE A 1070 -9.68 27.67 -19.60
CA ILE A 1070 -9.09 26.65 -18.72
C ILE A 1070 -9.52 25.23 -19.15
N PRO A 1071 -8.73 24.18 -18.85
CA PRO A 1071 -8.97 22.84 -19.37
C PRO A 1071 -9.95 21.98 -18.54
N TYR A 1072 -10.77 22.59 -17.68
CA TYR A 1072 -11.69 21.90 -16.77
C TYR A 1072 -12.91 22.75 -16.43
N PRO A 1073 -14.08 22.15 -16.14
CA PRO A 1073 -15.27 22.89 -15.72
C PRO A 1073 -15.16 23.35 -14.26
N THR A 1074 -15.74 24.51 -13.96
CA THR A 1074 -15.97 25.07 -12.61
C THR A 1074 -17.43 25.49 -12.47
N LEU A 1075 -17.84 26.11 -11.37
CA LEU A 1075 -19.19 26.69 -11.24
C LEU A 1075 -19.40 27.86 -12.22
N ASP A 1076 -18.34 28.62 -12.52
CA ASP A 1076 -18.39 29.88 -13.27
C ASP A 1076 -17.81 29.73 -14.68
N THR A 1077 -17.94 28.54 -15.27
CA THR A 1077 -17.48 28.28 -16.63
C THR A 1077 -18.58 27.86 -17.57
N ILE A 1078 -18.35 28.12 -18.86
CA ILE A 1078 -19.14 27.60 -19.98
C ILE A 1078 -18.20 26.92 -20.95
N MET A 1079 -18.55 25.70 -21.34
CA MET A 1079 -17.81 24.93 -22.34
C MET A 1079 -17.82 25.64 -23.70
N LEU A 1080 -16.63 25.95 -24.21
CA LEU A 1080 -16.41 26.48 -25.55
C LEU A 1080 -16.23 25.35 -26.57
N ASP A 1081 -15.46 24.33 -26.18
CA ASP A 1081 -15.09 23.17 -26.98
C ASP A 1081 -14.65 22.02 -26.06
N GLU A 1082 -14.37 20.83 -26.61
CA GLU A 1082 -13.86 19.71 -25.83
C GLU A 1082 -12.58 20.07 -25.06
N GLY A 1083 -12.61 19.90 -23.74
CA GLY A 1083 -11.50 20.27 -22.85
C GLY A 1083 -11.22 21.77 -22.78
N ARG A 1084 -12.13 22.65 -23.22
CA ARG A 1084 -11.96 24.11 -23.18
C ARG A 1084 -13.17 24.77 -22.53
N HIS A 1085 -12.97 25.31 -21.35
CA HIS A 1085 -13.99 25.98 -20.56
C HIS A 1085 -13.62 27.45 -20.36
N LEU A 1086 -14.54 28.35 -20.68
CA LEU A 1086 -14.35 29.78 -20.49
C LEU A 1086 -14.69 30.15 -19.06
N LEU A 1087 -13.74 30.70 -18.32
CA LEU A 1087 -13.96 31.34 -17.02
C LEU A 1087 -14.18 32.84 -17.26
N PHE A 1088 -15.37 33.35 -16.99
CA PHE A 1088 -15.81 34.70 -17.38
C PHE A 1088 -16.39 35.52 -16.23
N ALA A 1089 -16.42 36.85 -16.40
CA ALA A 1089 -16.86 37.80 -15.38
C ALA A 1089 -17.90 38.80 -15.92
N ASP A 1090 -17.97 40.01 -15.36
CA ASP A 1090 -18.79 41.14 -15.83
C ASP A 1090 -20.32 40.96 -15.73
N GLY A 1091 -20.77 40.21 -14.73
CA GLY A 1091 -22.17 39.92 -14.46
C GLY A 1091 -22.70 38.70 -15.22
N ALA A 1092 -21.97 38.19 -16.22
CA ALA A 1092 -22.37 36.96 -16.91
C ALA A 1092 -22.30 35.74 -15.99
N GLN A 1093 -21.42 35.76 -14.98
CA GLN A 1093 -21.36 34.75 -13.92
C GLN A 1093 -22.63 34.72 -13.04
N CYS A 1094 -23.51 35.72 -13.15
CA CYS A 1094 -24.78 35.80 -12.42
C CYS A 1094 -25.99 35.41 -13.29
N LEU A 1095 -25.79 34.89 -14.52
CA LEU A 1095 -26.87 34.41 -15.37
C LEU A 1095 -27.52 33.17 -14.77
N ALA A 1096 -28.85 33.20 -14.58
CA ALA A 1096 -29.56 32.14 -13.88
C ALA A 1096 -29.89 30.94 -14.79
N HIS A 1097 -30.11 29.78 -14.16
CA HIS A 1097 -30.68 28.61 -14.83
C HIS A 1097 -32.21 28.72 -14.92
N SER A 1098 -32.78 28.39 -16.09
CA SER A 1098 -34.20 28.05 -16.22
C SER A 1098 -34.41 26.87 -17.16
N CYS A 1099 -35.32 25.97 -16.81
CA CYS A 1099 -35.79 24.92 -17.73
C CYS A 1099 -36.72 25.48 -18.82
N ASP A 1100 -37.29 26.67 -18.62
CA ASP A 1100 -37.98 27.47 -19.64
C ASP A 1100 -37.22 28.81 -19.82
N PRO A 1101 -36.11 28.81 -20.56
CA PRO A 1101 -35.22 29.97 -20.64
C PRO A 1101 -35.74 31.03 -21.61
N ASN A 1102 -35.38 32.29 -21.35
CA ASN A 1102 -35.63 33.40 -22.26
C ASN A 1102 -34.41 33.75 -23.12
N VAL A 1103 -33.25 33.17 -22.83
CA VAL A 1103 -31.98 33.35 -23.57
C VAL A 1103 -31.35 32.01 -23.93
N ARG A 1104 -30.66 31.94 -25.08
CA ARG A 1104 -29.66 30.92 -25.36
C ARG A 1104 -28.25 31.53 -25.36
N VAL A 1105 -27.26 30.76 -24.91
CA VAL A 1105 -25.85 31.15 -24.98
C VAL A 1105 -25.27 30.68 -26.31
N ARG A 1106 -24.55 31.58 -27.00
CA ARG A 1106 -23.73 31.26 -28.17
C ARG A 1106 -22.27 31.40 -27.76
N VAL A 1107 -21.44 30.45 -28.18
CA VAL A 1107 -20.02 30.40 -27.87
C VAL A 1107 -19.19 30.63 -29.12
N ASP A 1108 -18.10 31.37 -28.97
CA ASP A 1108 -17.04 31.55 -29.96
C ASP A 1108 -15.74 31.01 -29.35
N ALA A 1109 -15.44 29.75 -29.69
CA ALA A 1109 -14.28 29.04 -29.20
C ALA A 1109 -12.96 29.62 -29.74
N MET A 1110 -12.96 30.36 -30.85
CA MET A 1110 -11.73 30.95 -31.39
C MET A 1110 -11.32 32.18 -30.59
N ASN A 1111 -12.29 33.01 -30.19
CA ASN A 1111 -12.05 34.27 -29.51
C ASN A 1111 -12.22 34.20 -27.98
N ASN A 1112 -12.40 33.01 -27.40
CA ASN A 1112 -12.68 32.78 -25.97
C ASN A 1112 -13.83 33.67 -25.48
N MET A 1113 -14.96 33.64 -26.19
CA MET A 1113 -16.07 34.57 -25.98
C MET A 1113 -17.41 33.84 -25.94
N LEU A 1114 -18.36 34.39 -25.18
CA LEU A 1114 -19.77 34.02 -25.20
C LEU A 1114 -20.66 35.23 -25.48
N GLU A 1115 -21.86 35.00 -25.99
CA GLU A 1115 -22.92 36.01 -26.14
C GLU A 1115 -24.31 35.41 -25.83
N CYS A 1116 -25.22 36.24 -25.32
CA CYS A 1116 -26.61 35.87 -25.05
C CYS A 1116 -27.51 36.25 -26.23
N GLN A 1117 -28.40 35.36 -26.67
CA GLN A 1117 -29.44 35.68 -27.65
C GLN A 1117 -30.84 35.48 -27.07
N ALA A 1118 -31.68 36.51 -27.15
CA ALA A 1118 -33.07 36.46 -26.68
C ALA A 1118 -33.92 35.47 -27.53
N LEU A 1119 -34.55 34.49 -26.87
CA LEU A 1119 -35.42 33.47 -27.47
C LEU A 1119 -36.86 33.99 -27.69
N ARG A 1120 -37.26 34.99 -26.91
CA ARG A 1120 -38.56 35.69 -26.98
C ARG A 1120 -38.37 37.15 -26.52
N PRO A 1121 -39.38 38.04 -26.63
CA PRO A 1121 -39.31 39.33 -25.99
C PRO A 1121 -39.15 39.16 -24.46
N ILE A 1122 -38.22 39.91 -23.87
CA ILE A 1122 -37.90 39.92 -22.43
C ILE A 1122 -38.27 41.30 -21.91
N LYS A 1123 -39.13 41.39 -20.89
CA LYS A 1123 -39.51 42.70 -20.33
C LYS A 1123 -38.47 43.22 -19.35
N ALA A 1124 -38.38 44.53 -19.20
CA ALA A 1124 -37.61 45.15 -18.13
C ALA A 1124 -38.01 44.56 -16.76
N GLY A 1125 -37.02 44.25 -15.94
CA GLY A 1125 -37.15 43.57 -14.64
C GLY A 1125 -37.29 42.04 -14.70
N GLU A 1126 -37.32 41.44 -15.89
CA GLU A 1126 -37.40 39.99 -16.04
C GLU A 1126 -36.02 39.32 -15.88
N LEU A 1127 -35.95 38.17 -15.20
CA LEU A 1127 -34.73 37.40 -14.97
C LEU A 1127 -34.11 36.92 -16.28
N ILE A 1128 -32.84 37.20 -16.54
CA ILE A 1128 -32.11 36.63 -17.68
C ILE A 1128 -31.68 35.21 -17.32
N ALA A 1129 -32.25 34.22 -18.01
CA ALA A 1129 -31.98 32.83 -17.72
C ALA A 1129 -31.82 31.98 -18.98
N PHE A 1130 -30.88 31.04 -18.93
CA PHE A 1130 -30.63 30.03 -19.98
C PHE A 1130 -30.64 28.62 -19.39
N ASN A 1131 -30.73 27.59 -20.24
CA ASN A 1131 -30.66 26.22 -19.76
C ASN A 1131 -29.22 25.75 -19.69
N TYR A 1132 -28.68 25.59 -18.48
CA TYR A 1132 -27.28 25.16 -18.26
C TYR A 1132 -26.95 23.81 -18.91
N ASN A 1133 -27.94 22.91 -19.04
CA ASN A 1133 -27.70 21.65 -19.74
C ASN A 1133 -27.38 21.87 -21.23
N ALA A 1134 -27.71 23.03 -21.81
CA ALA A 1134 -27.40 23.34 -23.21
C ALA A 1134 -25.95 23.84 -23.44
N THR A 1135 -25.20 24.11 -22.37
CA THR A 1135 -23.84 24.67 -22.45
C THR A 1135 -22.79 23.81 -21.76
N GLU A 1136 -23.18 22.92 -20.85
CA GLU A 1136 -22.28 22.03 -20.12
C GLU A 1136 -22.53 20.57 -20.46
N TRP A 1137 -21.46 19.82 -20.77
CA TRP A 1137 -21.55 18.40 -21.09
C TRP A 1137 -21.79 17.58 -19.83
N ASP A 1138 -20.95 17.80 -18.82
CA ASP A 1138 -21.00 17.21 -17.49
C ASP A 1138 -20.66 18.31 -16.49
N MET A 1139 -21.61 18.73 -15.65
CA MET A 1139 -21.43 19.87 -14.76
C MET A 1139 -20.50 19.55 -13.59
N SER A 1140 -19.65 20.50 -13.22
CA SER A 1140 -18.77 20.41 -12.05
C SER A 1140 -19.55 20.29 -10.73
N THR A 1141 -20.68 21.00 -10.62
CA THR A 1141 -21.54 21.06 -9.42
C THR A 1141 -23.01 20.91 -9.79
N PRO A 1142 -23.55 19.68 -9.86
CA PRO A 1142 -24.98 19.46 -10.04
C PRO A 1142 -25.84 20.07 -8.93
N PHE A 1143 -27.07 20.50 -9.25
CA PHE A 1143 -27.99 21.10 -8.28
C PHE A 1143 -29.46 20.82 -8.60
N ARG A 1144 -30.35 21.06 -7.62
CA ARG A 1144 -31.80 20.98 -7.79
C ARG A 1144 -32.35 22.31 -8.32
N CYS A 1145 -33.08 22.26 -9.43
CA CYS A 1145 -33.67 23.41 -10.09
C CYS A 1145 -34.86 23.97 -9.30
N LEU A 1146 -34.88 25.29 -9.13
CA LEU A 1146 -35.95 26.04 -8.46
C LEU A 1146 -36.75 26.93 -9.44
N CYS A 1147 -36.65 26.71 -10.76
CA CYS A 1147 -37.25 27.61 -11.76
C CYS A 1147 -38.78 27.60 -11.81
N GLY A 1148 -39.44 26.58 -11.24
CA GLY A 1148 -40.90 26.46 -11.24
C GLY A 1148 -41.56 26.14 -12.60
N SER A 1149 -40.79 25.94 -13.67
CA SER A 1149 -41.33 25.60 -15.00
C SER A 1149 -42.15 24.29 -14.95
N PRO A 1150 -43.30 24.19 -15.65
CA PRO A 1150 -44.04 22.93 -15.82
C PRO A 1150 -43.23 21.82 -16.49
N GLN A 1151 -42.14 22.16 -17.19
CA GLN A 1151 -41.21 21.23 -17.85
C GLN A 1151 -39.87 21.12 -17.11
N CYS A 1152 -39.84 21.47 -15.82
CA CYS A 1152 -38.63 21.40 -15.01
C CYS A 1152 -38.05 19.97 -14.96
N LEU A 1153 -36.74 19.84 -15.21
CA LEU A 1153 -36.01 18.58 -15.13
C LEU A 1153 -35.65 18.17 -13.70
N TYR A 1154 -35.94 19.04 -12.72
CA TYR A 1154 -35.64 18.92 -11.30
C TYR A 1154 -34.14 18.86 -10.96
N GLU A 1155 -33.35 17.96 -11.55
CA GLU A 1155 -31.91 17.84 -11.33
C GLU A 1155 -31.11 18.32 -12.55
N ILE A 1156 -30.24 19.31 -12.37
CA ILE A 1156 -29.43 19.91 -13.45
C ILE A 1156 -28.00 19.39 -13.32
N ARG A 1157 -27.52 18.67 -14.34
CA ARG A 1157 -26.26 17.90 -14.30
C ARG A 1157 -25.39 18.05 -15.55
N GLY A 1158 -25.87 18.71 -16.59
CA GLY A 1158 -25.24 18.75 -17.91
C GLY A 1158 -25.93 17.85 -18.95
N PHE A 1159 -25.67 18.11 -20.23
CA PHE A 1159 -26.34 17.47 -21.36
C PHE A 1159 -26.21 15.94 -21.39
N LYS A 1160 -25.08 15.40 -20.89
CA LYS A 1160 -24.79 13.97 -20.81
C LYS A 1160 -25.86 13.17 -20.07
N HIS A 1161 -26.48 13.75 -19.04
CA HIS A 1161 -27.43 13.06 -18.15
C HIS A 1161 -28.88 13.13 -18.63
N LEU A 1162 -29.14 13.82 -19.75
CA LEU A 1162 -30.47 13.95 -20.33
C LEU A 1162 -30.87 12.69 -21.12
N SER A 1163 -32.14 12.32 -21.04
CA SER A 1163 -32.74 11.29 -21.90
C SER A 1163 -32.75 11.73 -23.37
N GLN A 1164 -32.86 10.79 -24.30
CA GLN A 1164 -32.92 11.11 -25.73
C GLN A 1164 -34.04 12.11 -26.07
N ALA A 1165 -35.21 11.97 -25.44
CA ALA A 1165 -36.32 12.91 -25.60
C ALA A 1165 -35.97 14.32 -25.09
N GLN A 1166 -35.31 14.42 -23.93
CA GLN A 1166 -34.86 15.68 -23.35
C GLN A 1166 -33.74 16.34 -24.19
N ARG A 1167 -32.78 15.55 -24.70
CA ARG A 1167 -31.73 16.02 -25.61
C ARG A 1167 -32.32 16.60 -26.90
N ALA A 1168 -33.35 15.94 -27.46
CA ALA A 1168 -34.05 16.42 -28.65
C ALA A 1168 -34.74 17.78 -28.42
N LEU A 1169 -35.37 17.97 -27.25
CA LEU A 1169 -36.00 19.24 -26.88
C LEU A 1169 -34.99 20.39 -26.76
N LEU A 1170 -33.77 20.10 -26.29
CA LEU A 1170 -32.71 21.09 -26.09
C LEU A 1170 -31.79 21.31 -27.30
N GLN A 1171 -31.95 20.54 -28.38
CA GLN A 1171 -31.06 20.58 -29.54
C GLN A 1171 -30.95 21.97 -30.19
N ARG A 1172 -32.00 22.81 -30.13
CA ARG A 1172 -31.95 24.18 -30.68
C ARG A 1172 -31.22 25.19 -29.79
N GLN A 1173 -31.07 24.86 -28.51
CA GLN A 1173 -30.38 25.69 -27.51
C GLN A 1173 -28.93 25.23 -27.30
N ALA A 1174 -28.63 23.95 -27.53
CA ALA A 1174 -27.30 23.38 -27.34
C ALA A 1174 -26.22 24.06 -28.19
N THR A 1175 -25.07 24.35 -27.58
CA THR A 1175 -23.89 24.89 -28.27
C THR A 1175 -23.31 23.88 -29.27
N PRO A 1176 -22.49 24.31 -30.25
CA PRO A 1176 -21.85 23.40 -31.20
C PRO A 1176 -21.03 22.29 -30.50
N ALA A 1177 -20.29 22.63 -29.44
CA ALA A 1177 -19.51 21.67 -28.65
C ALA A 1177 -20.40 20.60 -27.99
N ILE A 1178 -21.51 21.01 -27.38
CA ILE A 1178 -22.46 20.07 -26.75
C ILE A 1178 -23.12 19.16 -27.78
N LYS A 1179 -23.44 19.67 -28.97
CA LYS A 1179 -23.97 18.85 -30.08
C LYS A 1179 -22.95 17.82 -30.58
N ALA A 1180 -21.68 18.21 -30.67
CA ALA A 1180 -20.60 17.30 -31.06
C ALA A 1180 -20.45 16.16 -30.02
N LEU A 1181 -20.40 16.49 -28.73
CA LEU A 1181 -20.31 15.50 -27.65
C LEU A 1181 -21.56 14.64 -27.50
N ALA A 1182 -22.76 15.20 -27.71
CA ALA A 1182 -24.02 14.46 -27.66
C ALA A 1182 -24.09 13.37 -28.72
N SER A 1183 -23.61 13.68 -29.92
CA SER A 1183 -23.45 12.70 -31.00
C SER A 1183 -22.44 11.62 -30.63
N ALA A 1184 -21.46 11.94 -29.78
CA ALA A 1184 -20.45 11.00 -29.33
C ALA A 1184 -20.91 10.08 -28.19
N TYR A 1185 -21.93 10.37 -27.34
CA TYR A 1185 -22.24 9.69 -26.04
C TYR A 1185 -23.67 9.06 -25.90
N ALA A 1186 -24.13 8.17 -26.78
CA ALA A 1186 -25.43 7.47 -26.63
C ALA A 1186 -25.27 6.07 -25.95
N ASP A 1187 -26.26 5.62 -25.15
CA ASP A 1187 -26.35 4.25 -24.56
C ASP A 1187 -25.90 3.19 -25.57
N VAL A 1188 -25.23 2.10 -25.12
CA VAL A 1188 -24.80 1.01 -26.00
C VAL A 1188 -26.04 0.28 -26.54
N GLN A 1189 -26.58 0.83 -27.63
CA GLN A 1189 -27.59 0.18 -28.44
C GLN A 1189 -26.87 -0.90 -29.22
N LEU A 1190 -27.10 -2.16 -28.84
CA LEU A 1190 -26.68 -3.26 -29.67
C LEU A 1190 -27.34 -3.09 -31.05
N PRO A 1191 -26.57 -3.04 -32.14
CA PRO A 1191 -27.14 -3.04 -33.47
C PRO A 1191 -27.82 -4.40 -33.68
N ALA A 1192 -29.13 -4.51 -33.40
CA ALA A 1192 -29.87 -5.77 -33.34
C ALA A 1192 -29.83 -6.59 -34.66
N THR A 1193 -29.51 -5.92 -35.77
CA THR A 1193 -29.27 -6.52 -37.09
C THR A 1193 -27.92 -7.21 -37.22
N LEU A 1194 -26.97 -6.89 -36.33
CA LEU A 1194 -25.57 -7.36 -36.32
C LEU A 1194 -25.23 -8.16 -35.06
N LEU A 1195 -25.80 -7.82 -33.90
CA LEU A 1195 -25.49 -8.45 -32.62
C LEU A 1195 -26.76 -8.83 -31.84
N ARG A 1196 -26.67 -9.93 -31.08
CA ARG A 1196 -27.67 -10.37 -30.10
C ARG A 1196 -26.99 -10.87 -28.84
N ALA A 1197 -27.61 -10.61 -27.68
CA ALA A 1197 -27.09 -11.03 -26.38
C ALA A 1197 -27.70 -12.38 -25.97
N ALA A 1198 -26.88 -13.29 -25.45
CA ALA A 1198 -27.32 -14.52 -24.80
C ALA A 1198 -27.87 -14.23 -23.39
N PRO A 1199 -28.62 -15.17 -22.77
CA PRO A 1199 -29.18 -14.98 -21.42
C PRO A 1199 -28.13 -14.69 -20.33
N ASP A 1200 -26.88 -15.08 -20.54
CA ASP A 1200 -25.73 -14.84 -19.66
C ASP A 1200 -25.01 -13.51 -19.96
N GLY A 1201 -25.54 -12.68 -20.86
CA GLY A 1201 -24.96 -11.39 -21.26
C GLY A 1201 -23.91 -11.48 -22.38
N ARG A 1202 -23.51 -12.68 -22.82
CA ARG A 1202 -22.48 -12.83 -23.87
C ARG A 1202 -22.99 -12.39 -25.25
N LEU A 1203 -22.21 -11.59 -25.95
CA LEU A 1203 -22.57 -11.11 -27.29
C LEU A 1203 -22.31 -12.15 -28.37
N LYS A 1204 -23.24 -12.26 -29.31
CA LYS A 1204 -23.17 -13.12 -30.51
C LYS A 1204 -23.50 -12.33 -31.75
N SER A 1205 -22.97 -12.78 -32.90
CA SER A 1205 -23.35 -12.22 -34.18
C SER A 1205 -24.79 -12.61 -34.57
N ALA A 1206 -25.58 -11.64 -35.01
CA ALA A 1206 -26.96 -11.85 -35.45
C ALA A 1206 -27.05 -12.41 -36.89
N ARG A 1207 -25.98 -12.25 -37.67
CA ARG A 1207 -25.85 -12.71 -39.07
C ARG A 1207 -24.38 -12.98 -39.39
N ALA A 1208 -24.07 -13.45 -40.59
CA ALA A 1208 -22.67 -13.47 -41.02
C ALA A 1208 -22.12 -12.03 -41.17
N VAL A 1209 -20.92 -11.77 -40.65
CA VAL A 1209 -20.23 -10.47 -40.69
C VAL A 1209 -18.87 -10.65 -41.37
N ALA A 1210 -18.50 -9.72 -42.26
CA ALA A 1210 -17.25 -9.80 -42.99
C ALA A 1210 -16.05 -9.32 -42.14
N LYS A 1211 -14.84 -9.75 -42.49
CA LYS A 1211 -13.61 -9.22 -41.89
C LYS A 1211 -13.52 -7.71 -42.13
N GLY A 1212 -13.24 -6.93 -41.08
CA GLY A 1212 -13.10 -5.47 -41.14
C GLY A 1212 -14.38 -4.68 -40.82
N ASP A 1213 -15.54 -5.36 -40.71
CA ASP A 1213 -16.79 -4.71 -40.33
C ASP A 1213 -16.78 -4.26 -38.86
N ILE A 1214 -17.35 -3.08 -38.59
CA ILE A 1214 -17.61 -2.60 -37.23
C ILE A 1214 -18.80 -3.36 -36.66
N LEU A 1215 -18.58 -4.08 -35.54
CA LEU A 1215 -19.62 -4.80 -34.80
C LEU A 1215 -20.32 -3.91 -33.78
N LEU A 1216 -19.54 -3.08 -33.06
CA LEU A 1216 -20.04 -2.23 -31.98
C LEU A 1216 -19.06 -1.09 -31.69
N GLU A 1217 -19.55 0.14 -31.54
CA GLU A 1217 -18.76 1.23 -30.96
C GLU A 1217 -18.86 1.15 -29.42
N VAL A 1218 -17.70 1.03 -28.77
CA VAL A 1218 -17.55 0.78 -27.33
C VAL A 1218 -17.33 2.11 -26.62
N MET A 1219 -18.44 2.65 -26.11
CA MET A 1219 -18.46 3.89 -25.33
C MET A 1219 -18.00 3.71 -23.87
N TYR A 1220 -18.13 2.50 -23.35
CA TYR A 1220 -17.76 2.11 -21.99
C TYR A 1220 -17.26 0.66 -22.01
N LEU A 1221 -16.02 0.46 -21.55
CA LEU A 1221 -15.34 -0.82 -21.45
C LEU A 1221 -14.88 -1.03 -20.01
N ASP A 1222 -15.35 -2.09 -19.36
CA ASP A 1222 -14.84 -2.57 -18.06
C ASP A 1222 -13.97 -3.82 -18.29
N VAL A 1223 -12.73 -3.79 -17.79
CA VAL A 1223 -11.76 -4.89 -17.96
C VAL A 1223 -11.86 -5.82 -16.76
N GLN A 1224 -12.08 -7.10 -17.01
CA GLN A 1224 -12.14 -8.15 -15.99
C GLN A 1224 -11.03 -9.20 -16.24
N PRO A 1225 -10.69 -10.06 -15.26
CA PRO A 1225 -9.56 -11.00 -15.36
C PRO A 1225 -9.49 -11.89 -16.61
N ASN A 1226 -10.63 -12.18 -17.25
CA ASN A 1226 -10.73 -13.07 -18.42
C ASN A 1226 -11.83 -12.66 -19.43
N GLN A 1227 -12.32 -11.41 -19.35
CA GLN A 1227 -13.37 -10.89 -20.22
C GLN A 1227 -13.44 -9.37 -20.17
N ILE A 1228 -14.13 -8.75 -21.13
CA ILE A 1228 -14.52 -7.34 -21.08
C ILE A 1228 -16.04 -7.21 -20.93
N CYS A 1229 -16.49 -6.22 -20.17
CA CYS A 1229 -17.88 -5.80 -20.13
C CYS A 1229 -18.07 -4.54 -20.97
N VAL A 1230 -19.00 -4.58 -21.93
CA VAL A 1230 -19.34 -3.47 -22.81
C VAL A 1230 -20.69 -2.90 -22.39
N GLY A 1231 -20.70 -1.65 -21.94
CA GLY A 1231 -21.84 -1.09 -21.21
C GLY A 1231 -21.99 -1.71 -19.81
N ARG A 1232 -23.23 -1.85 -19.32
CA ARG A 1232 -23.50 -2.37 -17.96
C ARG A 1232 -23.69 -3.88 -17.86
N HIS A 1233 -23.96 -4.56 -18.97
CA HIS A 1233 -24.52 -5.92 -18.95
C HIS A 1233 -23.94 -6.90 -19.98
N TYR A 1234 -23.25 -6.41 -21.01
CA TYR A 1234 -22.82 -7.27 -22.11
C TYR A 1234 -21.38 -7.69 -21.95
N VAL A 1235 -21.09 -8.96 -22.21
CA VAL A 1235 -19.78 -9.56 -21.94
C VAL A 1235 -19.17 -10.10 -23.23
N VAL A 1236 -17.87 -9.88 -23.42
CA VAL A 1236 -17.06 -10.47 -24.50
C VAL A 1236 -15.84 -11.15 -23.86
N PRO A 1237 -15.72 -12.48 -23.90
CA PRO A 1237 -14.63 -13.21 -23.24
C PRO A 1237 -13.28 -13.07 -23.94
N HIS A 1238 -12.22 -13.28 -23.14
CA HIS A 1238 -10.86 -13.45 -23.63
C HIS A 1238 -10.68 -14.77 -24.37
N ASP A 1239 -9.99 -14.75 -25.51
CA ASP A 1239 -9.45 -15.94 -26.17
C ASP A 1239 -8.16 -15.55 -26.90
N THR A 1240 -7.04 -16.22 -26.63
CA THR A 1240 -5.75 -15.89 -27.26
C THR A 1240 -5.66 -16.41 -28.69
N ASP A 1241 -6.30 -17.54 -29.00
CA ASP A 1241 -6.11 -18.28 -30.25
C ASP A 1241 -7.28 -18.13 -31.22
N ARG A 1242 -8.51 -18.05 -30.69
CA ARG A 1242 -9.76 -18.09 -31.48
C ARG A 1242 -10.54 -16.79 -31.46
N TYR A 1243 -9.93 -15.69 -31.01
CA TYR A 1243 -10.54 -14.36 -31.07
C TYR A 1243 -11.07 -14.05 -32.47
N ASN A 1244 -12.24 -13.44 -32.53
CA ASN A 1244 -12.87 -13.03 -33.78
C ASN A 1244 -13.12 -11.53 -33.86
N CYS A 1245 -12.82 -10.82 -32.78
CA CYS A 1245 -12.89 -9.37 -32.68
C CYS A 1245 -11.55 -8.79 -32.20
N VAL A 1246 -11.25 -7.58 -32.64
CA VAL A 1246 -10.20 -6.73 -32.08
C VAL A 1246 -10.80 -5.36 -31.73
N LEU A 1247 -10.27 -4.72 -30.69
CA LEU A 1247 -10.66 -3.37 -30.31
C LEU A 1247 -9.71 -2.39 -31.02
N VAL A 1248 -10.28 -1.46 -31.80
CA VAL A 1248 -9.51 -0.44 -32.55
C VAL A 1248 -10.13 0.93 -32.30
N GLU A 1249 -9.41 1.79 -31.58
CA GLU A 1249 -9.83 3.13 -31.14
C GLU A 1249 -11.28 3.15 -30.62
N GLY A 1250 -11.56 2.26 -29.66
CA GLY A 1250 -12.90 2.14 -29.06
C GLY A 1250 -13.96 1.46 -29.93
N ARG A 1251 -13.61 0.79 -31.04
CA ARG A 1251 -14.56 0.04 -31.88
C ARG A 1251 -14.22 -1.45 -31.93
N LEU A 1252 -15.21 -2.32 -31.69
CA LEU A 1252 -15.07 -3.76 -31.89
C LEU A 1252 -15.17 -4.07 -33.39
N ILE A 1253 -14.08 -4.54 -33.98
CA ILE A 1253 -13.96 -4.86 -35.41
C ILE A 1253 -13.81 -6.37 -35.59
N ALA A 1254 -14.51 -6.94 -36.56
CA ALA A 1254 -14.34 -8.34 -36.94
C ALA A 1254 -12.91 -8.60 -37.49
N SER A 1255 -12.09 -9.37 -36.77
CA SER A 1255 -10.72 -9.71 -37.19
C SER A 1255 -10.66 -10.77 -38.29
N ARG A 1256 -11.73 -11.56 -38.40
CA ARG A 1256 -11.99 -12.57 -39.42
C ARG A 1256 -13.50 -12.62 -39.73
N PRO A 1257 -13.94 -13.30 -40.79
CA PRO A 1257 -15.37 -13.55 -40.98
C PRO A 1257 -15.97 -14.22 -39.73
N VAL A 1258 -17.08 -13.67 -39.25
CA VAL A 1258 -17.83 -14.16 -38.07
C VAL A 1258 -19.13 -14.77 -38.55
N ALA A 1259 -19.39 -16.03 -38.22
CA ALA A 1259 -20.60 -16.72 -38.66
C ALA A 1259 -21.84 -16.22 -37.90
N SER A 1260 -23.03 -16.48 -38.45
CA SER A 1260 -24.28 -16.26 -37.71
C SER A 1260 -24.29 -17.10 -36.43
N ASP A 1261 -24.73 -16.49 -35.33
CA ASP A 1261 -24.76 -17.07 -33.97
C ASP A 1261 -23.41 -17.44 -33.36
N GLU A 1262 -22.30 -17.06 -34.01
CA GLU A 1262 -20.98 -17.18 -33.41
C GLU A 1262 -20.82 -16.17 -32.27
N GLN A 1263 -20.28 -16.62 -31.15
CA GLN A 1263 -20.01 -15.78 -29.98
C GLN A 1263 -18.82 -14.87 -30.26
N LEU A 1264 -18.91 -13.60 -29.85
CA LEU A 1264 -17.78 -12.69 -29.94
C LEU A 1264 -16.71 -13.07 -28.91
N SER A 1265 -15.44 -12.92 -29.27
CA SER A 1265 -14.28 -13.09 -28.39
C SER A 1265 -13.15 -12.16 -28.80
N VAL A 1266 -12.35 -11.73 -27.84
CA VAL A 1266 -11.23 -10.78 -28.02
C VAL A 1266 -9.94 -11.31 -27.41
N ASN A 1267 -8.78 -10.94 -27.97
CA ASN A 1267 -7.50 -11.13 -27.28
C ASN A 1267 -7.19 -9.87 -26.46
N MET A 1268 -7.38 -9.96 -25.14
CA MET A 1268 -7.20 -8.84 -24.21
C MET A 1268 -5.74 -8.37 -24.12
N ASN A 1269 -4.79 -9.23 -24.47
CA ASN A 1269 -3.37 -8.86 -24.50
C ASN A 1269 -3.06 -7.78 -25.56
N PHE A 1270 -3.95 -7.50 -26.51
CA PHE A 1270 -3.78 -6.41 -27.49
C PHE A 1270 -4.22 -5.03 -26.98
N PHE A 1271 -4.96 -4.94 -25.88
CA PHE A 1271 -5.40 -3.66 -25.32
C PHE A 1271 -5.16 -3.51 -23.81
N VAL A 1272 -4.51 -4.50 -23.18
CA VAL A 1272 -3.98 -4.42 -21.81
C VAL A 1272 -2.48 -4.73 -21.81
N TYR A 1273 -1.66 -3.81 -21.30
CA TYR A 1273 -0.20 -3.95 -21.30
C TYR A 1273 0.32 -4.94 -20.24
N ASP A 1274 -0.12 -4.79 -18.98
CA ASP A 1274 0.28 -5.63 -17.84
C ASP A 1274 -0.93 -5.92 -16.96
N MET A 1275 -1.54 -7.10 -17.13
CA MET A 1275 -2.71 -7.53 -16.35
C MET A 1275 -2.33 -7.83 -14.90
N THR A 1276 -1.08 -8.23 -14.64
CA THR A 1276 -0.59 -8.57 -13.30
C THR A 1276 -0.52 -7.36 -12.38
N ALA A 1277 -0.38 -6.16 -12.95
CA ALA A 1277 -0.48 -4.89 -12.22
C ALA A 1277 -1.93 -4.51 -11.88
N ILE A 1278 -2.91 -4.90 -12.71
CA ILE A 1278 -4.34 -4.58 -12.52
C ILE A 1278 -4.99 -5.58 -11.55
N PHE A 1279 -4.70 -6.88 -11.71
CA PHE A 1279 -5.24 -7.96 -10.90
C PHE A 1279 -4.12 -8.85 -10.36
N PRO A 1280 -3.39 -8.46 -9.30
CA PRO A 1280 -2.20 -9.20 -8.84
C PRO A 1280 -2.46 -10.62 -8.31
N HIS A 1281 -3.73 -10.99 -8.05
CA HIS A 1281 -4.11 -12.25 -7.42
C HIS A 1281 -5.17 -13.06 -8.19
N THR A 1282 -5.69 -12.54 -9.31
CA THR A 1282 -6.79 -13.16 -10.07
C THR A 1282 -6.70 -12.78 -11.54
N PHE A 1283 -6.02 -13.60 -12.34
CA PHE A 1283 -5.92 -13.50 -13.80
C PHE A 1283 -5.67 -14.89 -14.38
N ASP A 1284 -5.99 -15.07 -15.66
CA ASP A 1284 -5.65 -16.28 -16.42
C ASP A 1284 -4.18 -16.20 -16.87
N ASP A 1285 -3.43 -17.30 -16.82
CA ASP A 1285 -2.05 -17.36 -17.30
C ASP A 1285 -1.92 -16.98 -18.78
N ALA A 1286 -2.97 -17.21 -19.58
CA ALA A 1286 -3.05 -16.78 -20.99
C ALA A 1286 -3.36 -15.28 -21.15
N CYS A 1287 -3.82 -14.59 -20.10
CA CYS A 1287 -4.28 -13.20 -20.10
C CYS A 1287 -3.37 -12.26 -19.29
N LYS A 1288 -2.05 -12.46 -19.32
CA LYS A 1288 -1.09 -11.65 -18.54
C LYS A 1288 -0.89 -10.22 -19.06
N GLY A 1289 -1.36 -9.91 -20.27
CA GLY A 1289 -1.15 -8.64 -20.96
C GLY A 1289 -0.02 -8.69 -21.99
N PHE A 1290 0.04 -7.70 -22.87
CA PHE A 1290 1.02 -7.58 -23.96
C PHE A 1290 2.46 -7.84 -23.50
N LYS A 1291 2.84 -7.31 -22.34
CA LYS A 1291 4.19 -7.42 -21.75
C LYS A 1291 4.70 -8.85 -21.66
N PHE A 1292 3.83 -9.84 -21.45
CA PHE A 1292 4.21 -11.23 -21.23
C PHE A 1292 3.98 -12.13 -22.45
N MET A 1293 3.51 -11.57 -23.58
CA MET A 1293 3.39 -12.32 -24.82
C MET A 1293 4.76 -12.72 -25.39
N ASP A 1294 4.80 -13.82 -26.14
CA ASP A 1294 5.97 -14.23 -26.91
C ASP A 1294 6.43 -13.13 -27.87
N GLU A 1295 7.74 -12.92 -27.95
CA GLU A 1295 8.35 -11.84 -28.73
C GLU A 1295 7.96 -11.89 -30.22
N SER A 1296 7.87 -13.09 -30.80
CA SER A 1296 7.42 -13.25 -32.19
C SER A 1296 5.99 -12.77 -32.39
N VAL A 1297 5.09 -13.08 -31.45
CA VAL A 1297 3.67 -12.69 -31.51
C VAL A 1297 3.52 -11.18 -31.27
N LYS A 1298 4.31 -10.61 -30.34
CA LYS A 1298 4.34 -9.15 -30.13
C LYS A 1298 4.68 -8.39 -31.41
N GLN A 1299 5.74 -8.82 -32.11
CA GLN A 1299 6.19 -8.18 -33.35
C GLN A 1299 5.15 -8.36 -34.47
N GLU A 1300 4.57 -9.55 -34.61
CA GLU A 1300 3.58 -9.87 -35.64
C GLU A 1300 2.25 -9.13 -35.43
N CYS A 1301 1.77 -9.04 -34.18
CA CYS A 1301 0.43 -8.55 -33.86
C CYS A 1301 0.41 -7.12 -33.31
N LEU A 1302 1.54 -6.40 -33.27
CA LEU A 1302 1.61 -5.02 -32.77
C LEU A 1302 0.57 -4.12 -33.43
N TYR A 1303 0.34 -4.30 -34.73
CA TYR A 1303 -0.61 -3.51 -35.49
C TYR A 1303 -2.07 -3.70 -35.09
N LEU A 1304 -2.41 -4.77 -34.35
CA LEU A 1304 -3.74 -5.01 -33.80
C LEU A 1304 -3.91 -4.39 -32.39
N CYS A 1305 -2.83 -3.90 -31.79
CA CYS A 1305 -2.84 -3.38 -30.43
C CYS A 1305 -3.36 -1.94 -30.38
N GLU A 1306 -4.09 -1.62 -29.31
CA GLU A 1306 -4.55 -0.26 -29.04
C GLU A 1306 -3.37 0.70 -28.82
N PRO A 1307 -3.48 1.98 -29.25
CA PRO A 1307 -2.41 2.97 -29.12
C PRO A 1307 -1.74 3.04 -27.73
N PRO A 1308 -2.47 2.99 -26.59
CA PRO A 1308 -1.87 3.02 -25.26
C PRO A 1308 -0.97 1.83 -24.95
N VAL A 1309 -1.27 0.62 -25.45
CA VAL A 1309 -0.42 -0.56 -25.25
C VAL A 1309 0.89 -0.42 -26.00
N ARG A 1310 0.84 0.11 -27.22
CA ARG A 1310 2.04 0.40 -28.01
C ARG A 1310 2.92 1.43 -27.32
N ALA A 1311 2.33 2.55 -26.90
CA ALA A 1311 3.04 3.61 -26.19
C ALA A 1311 3.73 3.10 -24.92
N HIS A 1312 3.03 2.28 -24.12
CA HIS A 1312 3.58 1.68 -22.90
C HIS A 1312 4.74 0.71 -23.21
N ALA A 1313 4.59 -0.16 -24.23
CA ALA A 1313 5.67 -1.04 -24.66
C ALA A 1313 6.92 -0.25 -25.08
N MET A 1314 6.74 0.83 -25.82
CA MET A 1314 7.83 1.72 -26.23
C MET A 1314 8.49 2.44 -25.04
N TRP A 1315 7.70 2.86 -24.03
CA TRP A 1315 8.22 3.45 -22.79
C TRP A 1315 9.02 2.47 -21.93
N ASP A 1316 8.64 1.19 -21.93
CA ASP A 1316 9.39 0.09 -21.31
C ASP A 1316 10.61 -0.34 -22.15
N GLY A 1317 10.95 0.40 -23.19
CA GLY A 1317 12.15 0.19 -24.02
C GLY A 1317 12.02 -0.94 -25.05
N TRP A 1318 10.82 -1.50 -25.26
CA TRP A 1318 10.59 -2.53 -26.29
C TRP A 1318 10.67 -1.90 -27.69
N ILE A 1319 11.51 -2.45 -28.57
CA ILE A 1319 11.77 -1.93 -29.92
C ILE A 1319 11.08 -2.81 -30.97
N VAL A 1320 10.34 -2.17 -31.89
CA VAL A 1320 9.74 -2.86 -33.04
C VAL A 1320 10.84 -3.34 -33.99
N LYS A 1321 10.74 -4.56 -34.50
CA LYS A 1321 11.71 -5.14 -35.45
C LYS A 1321 11.06 -5.24 -36.82
N SER A 1322 11.80 -4.84 -37.84
CA SER A 1322 11.36 -4.99 -39.24
C SER A 1322 11.74 -6.35 -39.77
N SER A 1323 10.87 -6.98 -40.58
CA SER A 1323 11.25 -8.11 -41.43
C SER A 1323 12.22 -7.72 -42.57
N GLN A 1324 12.34 -6.43 -42.87
CA GLN A 1324 13.21 -5.93 -43.93
C GLN A 1324 14.64 -5.75 -43.42
N ASP A 1325 15.55 -6.60 -43.89
CA ASP A 1325 16.98 -6.53 -43.57
C ASP A 1325 17.64 -5.19 -43.94
N ALA A 1326 17.02 -4.44 -44.86
CA ALA A 1326 17.46 -3.11 -45.27
C ALA A 1326 17.16 -2.01 -44.24
N LEU A 1327 16.34 -2.28 -43.23
CA LEU A 1327 15.81 -1.29 -42.29
C LEU A 1327 16.14 -1.63 -40.84
N VAL A 1328 16.15 -0.61 -39.98
CA VAL A 1328 16.25 -0.77 -38.53
C VAL A 1328 15.44 0.32 -37.83
N VAL A 1329 14.67 -0.06 -36.82
CA VAL A 1329 13.90 0.87 -36.00
C VAL A 1329 14.70 1.26 -34.76
N ARG A 1330 14.66 2.53 -34.40
CA ARG A 1330 15.37 3.09 -33.24
C ARG A 1330 14.52 4.18 -32.56
N PRO A 1331 14.68 4.45 -31.26
CA PRO A 1331 14.11 5.63 -30.62
C PRO A 1331 14.61 6.93 -31.26
N ASN A 1332 13.73 7.93 -31.41
CA ASN A 1332 13.97 9.20 -32.08
C ASN A 1332 13.32 10.37 -31.31
N GLY A 1333 13.62 10.46 -30.01
CA GLY A 1333 13.14 11.54 -29.13
C GLY A 1333 11.63 11.67 -29.12
N ASP A 1334 11.12 12.90 -29.33
CA ASP A 1334 9.70 13.22 -29.34
C ASP A 1334 8.94 12.60 -30.54
N MET A 1335 9.64 12.04 -31.55
CA MET A 1335 9.01 11.32 -32.68
C MET A 1335 8.73 9.84 -32.37
N GLY A 1336 9.06 9.34 -31.17
CA GLY A 1336 8.83 7.94 -30.80
C GLY A 1336 9.88 7.00 -31.39
N GLN A 1337 9.46 5.94 -32.07
CA GLN A 1337 10.36 5.01 -32.77
C GLN A 1337 10.30 5.26 -34.29
N THR A 1338 11.45 5.30 -34.94
CA THR A 1338 11.55 5.64 -36.37
C THR A 1338 12.42 4.64 -37.12
N ALA A 1339 12.02 4.30 -38.35
CA ALA A 1339 12.78 3.45 -39.26
C ALA A 1339 13.93 4.22 -39.95
N TYR A 1340 15.10 3.61 -40.02
CA TYR A 1340 16.30 4.11 -40.69
C TYR A 1340 16.86 3.09 -41.67
N ALA A 1341 17.51 3.58 -42.72
CA ALA A 1341 18.22 2.74 -43.68
C ALA A 1341 19.43 2.07 -43.02
N ARG A 1342 19.55 0.74 -43.13
CA ARG A 1342 20.71 -0.03 -42.64
C ARG A 1342 21.87 -0.08 -43.65
N LYS A 1343 21.55 0.14 -44.93
CA LYS A 1343 22.43 0.17 -46.09
C LYS A 1343 21.89 1.19 -47.10
N ASP A 1344 22.67 1.54 -48.10
CA ASP A 1344 22.18 2.40 -49.19
C ASP A 1344 21.02 1.70 -49.93
N ILE A 1345 19.95 2.44 -50.19
CA ILE A 1345 18.74 1.95 -50.85
C ILE A 1345 18.55 2.76 -52.15
N PRO A 1346 18.64 2.12 -53.33
CA PRO A 1346 18.42 2.79 -54.61
C PRO A 1346 16.99 3.32 -54.77
N ALA A 1347 16.82 4.39 -55.55
CA ALA A 1347 15.52 4.86 -56.00
C ALA A 1347 14.70 3.75 -56.70
N GLY A 1348 13.40 3.69 -56.45
CA GLY A 1348 12.48 2.70 -57.02
C GLY A 1348 12.44 1.35 -56.28
N THR A 1349 13.15 1.22 -55.16
CA THR A 1349 13.13 0.00 -54.33
C THR A 1349 11.81 -0.10 -53.57
N ARG A 1350 11.11 -1.23 -53.69
CA ARG A 1350 9.95 -1.55 -52.85
C ARG A 1350 10.43 -2.03 -51.48
N LEU A 1351 10.17 -1.25 -50.44
CA LEU A 1351 10.56 -1.53 -49.06
C LEU A 1351 9.60 -2.49 -48.39
N PHE A 1352 8.30 -2.26 -48.53
CA PHE A 1352 7.26 -3.11 -47.94
C PHE A 1352 6.14 -3.38 -48.94
N HIS A 1353 5.54 -4.55 -48.80
CA HIS A 1353 4.21 -4.86 -49.30
C HIS A 1353 3.28 -5.03 -48.09
N CYS A 1354 2.46 -4.01 -47.82
CA CYS A 1354 1.67 -3.97 -46.59
C CYS A 1354 0.30 -4.63 -46.79
N THR A 1355 0.03 -5.61 -45.93
CA THR A 1355 -1.27 -6.27 -45.77
C THR A 1355 -1.72 -6.16 -44.31
N GLY A 1356 -2.98 -6.51 -44.01
CA GLY A 1356 -3.49 -6.40 -42.64
C GLY A 1356 -5.01 -6.40 -42.55
N LEU A 1357 -5.53 -5.53 -41.70
CA LEU A 1357 -6.98 -5.37 -41.46
C LEU A 1357 -7.46 -4.07 -42.10
N VAL A 1358 -8.31 -4.18 -43.13
CA VAL A 1358 -8.95 -3.01 -43.74
C VAL A 1358 -10.16 -2.63 -42.89
N ILE A 1359 -10.19 -1.39 -42.41
CA ILE A 1359 -11.24 -0.82 -41.57
C ILE A 1359 -11.87 0.40 -42.23
N PRO A 1360 -13.13 0.78 -41.89
CA PRO A 1360 -13.85 1.81 -42.64
C PRO A 1360 -13.60 3.26 -42.16
N PHE A 1361 -12.60 3.48 -41.31
CA PHE A 1361 -12.29 4.79 -40.71
C PHE A 1361 -10.77 4.98 -40.57
N PRO A 1362 -10.26 6.21 -40.64
CA PRO A 1362 -8.86 6.50 -40.37
C PRO A 1362 -8.54 6.37 -38.88
N THR A 1363 -7.34 5.90 -38.57
CA THR A 1363 -6.71 5.95 -37.24
C THR A 1363 -5.33 6.60 -37.38
N MET A 1364 -4.64 6.86 -36.28
CA MET A 1364 -3.25 7.34 -36.35
C MET A 1364 -2.27 6.31 -36.97
N TYR A 1365 -2.66 5.03 -37.10
CA TYR A 1365 -1.82 3.92 -37.57
C TYR A 1365 -2.33 3.29 -38.87
N THR A 1366 -3.16 4.00 -39.63
CA THR A 1366 -3.69 3.51 -40.90
C THR A 1366 -3.27 4.34 -42.09
N ILE A 1367 -3.35 3.73 -43.27
CA ILE A 1367 -3.23 4.41 -44.57
C ILE A 1367 -4.50 4.18 -45.38
N CYS A 1368 -5.03 5.24 -45.97
CA CYS A 1368 -6.18 5.19 -46.87
C CYS A 1368 -5.88 4.32 -48.12
N VAL A 1369 -6.60 3.21 -48.26
CA VAL A 1369 -6.51 2.26 -49.39
C VAL A 1369 -7.73 2.31 -50.32
N GLY A 1370 -8.72 3.13 -49.98
CA GLY A 1370 -9.92 3.38 -50.78
C GLY A 1370 -10.85 4.38 -50.10
N VAL A 1371 -11.92 4.79 -50.78
CA VAL A 1371 -12.94 5.66 -50.19
C VAL A 1371 -13.56 4.95 -48.97
N HIS A 1372 -13.42 5.56 -47.79
CA HIS A 1372 -13.80 4.96 -46.49
C HIS A 1372 -13.15 3.59 -46.24
N ARG A 1373 -11.92 3.36 -46.70
CA ARG A 1373 -11.17 2.12 -46.45
C ARG A 1373 -9.74 2.47 -46.07
N HIS A 1374 -9.35 2.09 -44.88
CA HIS A 1374 -8.05 2.37 -44.29
C HIS A 1374 -7.41 1.05 -43.86
N LEU A 1375 -6.18 0.80 -44.26
CA LEU A 1375 -5.46 -0.40 -43.88
C LEU A 1375 -4.74 -0.16 -42.56
N LEU A 1376 -4.98 -1.01 -41.57
CA LEU A 1376 -4.19 -1.16 -40.36
C LEU A 1376 -3.12 -2.22 -40.63
N PHE A 1377 -1.84 -1.85 -40.52
CA PHE A 1377 -0.70 -2.64 -40.97
C PHE A 1377 0.45 -2.61 -39.95
N GLY A 1378 1.35 -3.59 -40.05
CA GLY A 1378 2.50 -3.76 -39.15
C GLY A 1378 3.82 -3.96 -39.88
N ASP A 1379 4.71 -4.77 -39.29
CA ASP A 1379 6.04 -5.14 -39.81
C ASP A 1379 7.09 -4.01 -39.76
N ALA A 1380 6.98 -3.15 -38.74
CA ALA A 1380 7.74 -1.92 -38.58
C ALA A 1380 7.51 -0.86 -39.67
N ALA A 1381 6.67 -1.14 -40.67
CA ALA A 1381 6.26 -0.14 -41.66
C ALA A 1381 5.49 1.01 -40.99
N GLU A 1382 4.80 0.73 -39.88
CA GLU A 1382 4.15 1.71 -39.01
C GLU A 1382 5.14 2.65 -38.28
N CYS A 1383 6.44 2.32 -38.28
CA CYS A 1383 7.52 3.16 -37.74
C CYS A 1383 8.13 4.10 -38.79
N ILE A 1384 7.58 4.16 -40.01
CA ILE A 1384 8.01 5.14 -41.01
C ILE A 1384 7.42 6.51 -40.66
N ALA A 1385 8.29 7.45 -40.30
CA ALA A 1385 7.89 8.76 -39.81
C ALA A 1385 7.39 9.69 -40.93
N HIS A 1386 6.66 10.72 -40.52
CA HIS A 1386 6.31 11.84 -41.37
C HIS A 1386 7.54 12.72 -41.63
N HIS A 1387 7.76 13.10 -42.89
CA HIS A 1387 8.64 14.23 -43.22
C HIS A 1387 8.05 15.04 -44.39
N CYS A 1388 8.09 16.37 -44.31
CA CYS A 1388 7.55 17.24 -45.37
C CYS A 1388 8.35 17.19 -46.68
N ASP A 1389 9.61 16.73 -46.62
CA ASP A 1389 10.45 16.35 -47.76
C ASP A 1389 10.73 14.82 -47.72
N PRO A 1390 9.79 13.99 -48.21
CA PRO A 1390 9.89 12.54 -48.07
C PRO A 1390 10.98 11.94 -48.97
N ASN A 1391 11.39 10.69 -48.67
CA ASN A 1391 12.23 9.85 -49.53
C ASN A 1391 11.55 8.54 -49.97
N VAL A 1392 10.34 8.31 -49.46
CA VAL A 1392 9.47 7.18 -49.81
C VAL A 1392 8.08 7.69 -50.20
N GLU A 1393 7.46 7.04 -51.17
CA GLU A 1393 6.04 7.18 -51.53
C GLU A 1393 5.22 5.93 -51.19
N VAL A 1394 3.89 6.08 -51.16
CA VAL A 1394 2.95 5.00 -50.91
C VAL A 1394 2.11 4.75 -52.16
N ARG A 1395 2.24 3.54 -52.73
CA ARG A 1395 1.50 3.11 -53.91
C ARG A 1395 0.36 2.18 -53.52
N VAL A 1396 -0.87 2.67 -53.64
CA VAL A 1396 -2.06 1.92 -53.23
C VAL A 1396 -2.59 1.08 -54.39
N GLY A 1397 -2.84 -0.22 -54.14
CA GLY A 1397 -3.60 -1.10 -55.04
C GLY A 1397 -2.80 -1.74 -56.18
N GLU A 1398 -1.49 -1.50 -56.31
CA GLU A 1398 -0.66 -2.10 -57.37
C GLU A 1398 -0.43 -3.61 -57.17
N SER A 1399 -0.33 -4.04 -55.91
CA SER A 1399 -0.04 -5.43 -55.54
C SER A 1399 -1.26 -6.21 -55.00
N GLY A 1400 -2.46 -5.64 -55.08
CA GLY A 1400 -3.72 -6.26 -54.64
C GLY A 1400 -4.75 -5.28 -54.09
N GLU A 1401 -6.02 -5.66 -54.06
CA GLU A 1401 -7.07 -4.81 -53.50
C GLU A 1401 -6.91 -4.66 -51.98
N GLY A 1402 -6.96 -3.42 -51.48
CA GLY A 1402 -6.84 -3.13 -50.04
C GLY A 1402 -5.41 -3.22 -49.49
N THR A 1403 -4.40 -3.27 -50.36
CA THR A 1403 -2.98 -3.26 -49.99
C THR A 1403 -2.27 -2.02 -50.52
N PHE A 1404 -1.07 -1.75 -50.01
CA PHE A 1404 -0.19 -0.72 -50.55
C PHE A 1404 1.27 -1.13 -50.44
N ASP A 1405 2.12 -0.47 -51.23
CA ASP A 1405 3.56 -0.66 -51.24
C ASP A 1405 4.27 0.64 -50.83
N PHE A 1406 5.29 0.55 -49.97
CA PHE A 1406 6.23 1.65 -49.73
C PHE A 1406 7.38 1.56 -50.75
N VAL A 1407 7.61 2.62 -51.53
CA VAL A 1407 8.63 2.64 -52.60
C VAL A 1407 9.53 3.87 -52.48
N SER A 1408 10.85 3.71 -52.58
CA SER A 1408 11.78 4.84 -52.54
C SER A 1408 11.64 5.73 -53.79
N ILE A 1409 11.59 7.05 -53.61
CA ILE A 1409 11.48 8.02 -54.72
C ILE A 1409 12.83 8.63 -55.13
N ARG A 1410 13.86 8.40 -54.32
CA ARG A 1410 15.25 8.77 -54.57
C ARG A 1410 16.17 7.78 -53.85
N ASP A 1411 17.46 7.86 -54.12
CA ASP A 1411 18.46 7.14 -53.35
C ASP A 1411 18.41 7.60 -51.88
N ILE A 1412 18.49 6.63 -50.96
CA ILE A 1412 18.48 6.84 -49.50
C ILE A 1412 19.81 6.33 -48.97
N ALA A 1413 20.58 7.21 -48.32
CA ALA A 1413 21.86 6.84 -47.77
C ALA A 1413 21.69 5.95 -46.52
N ARG A 1414 22.70 5.13 -46.22
CA ARG A 1414 22.80 4.45 -44.92
C ARG A 1414 22.61 5.45 -43.77
N ASP A 1415 21.85 5.03 -42.76
CA ASP A 1415 21.49 5.79 -41.56
C ASP A 1415 20.57 7.01 -41.80
N GLU A 1416 20.14 7.23 -43.04
CA GLU A 1416 19.09 8.19 -43.34
C GLU A 1416 17.72 7.69 -42.87
N MET A 1417 16.91 8.60 -42.33
CA MET A 1417 15.54 8.31 -41.87
C MET A 1417 14.66 7.92 -43.05
N ILE A 1418 13.91 6.83 -42.92
CA ILE A 1418 12.87 6.48 -43.89
C ILE A 1418 11.64 7.31 -43.56
N ALA A 1419 11.16 8.10 -44.52
CA ALA A 1419 10.01 8.95 -44.30
C ALA A 1419 9.17 9.17 -45.56
N PHE A 1420 7.86 9.23 -45.36
CA PHE A 1420 6.89 9.66 -46.36
C PHE A 1420 6.09 10.86 -45.83
N ASN A 1421 5.34 11.53 -46.71
CA ASN A 1421 4.49 12.63 -46.29
C ASN A 1421 3.06 12.11 -46.07
N TYR A 1422 2.60 12.08 -44.83
CA TYR A 1422 1.28 11.52 -44.46
C TYR A 1422 0.10 12.18 -45.22
N THR A 1423 0.25 13.43 -45.66
CA THR A 1423 -0.79 14.10 -46.46
C THR A 1423 -0.93 13.49 -47.86
N THR A 1424 0.04 12.72 -48.36
CA THR A 1424 -0.03 12.09 -49.69
C THR A 1424 -0.87 10.82 -49.70
N THR A 1425 -1.19 10.28 -48.51
CA THR A 1425 -2.03 9.10 -48.33
C THR A 1425 -3.39 9.40 -47.73
N GLU A 1426 -3.49 10.47 -46.92
CA GLU A 1426 -4.71 10.83 -46.22
C GLU A 1426 -5.32 12.11 -46.80
N TRP A 1427 -6.59 12.06 -47.20
CA TRP A 1427 -7.33 13.25 -47.64
C TRP A 1427 -7.64 14.18 -46.46
N ASP A 1428 -8.06 13.58 -45.35
CA ASP A 1428 -8.38 14.22 -44.08
C ASP A 1428 -7.96 13.25 -42.96
N MET A 1429 -7.08 13.70 -42.07
CA MET A 1429 -6.50 12.82 -41.05
C MET A 1429 -7.38 12.74 -39.81
N ASN A 1430 -7.38 11.57 -39.14
CA ASN A 1430 -8.09 11.37 -37.88
C ASN A 1430 -7.58 12.28 -36.75
N THR A 1431 -6.26 12.46 -36.66
CA THR A 1431 -5.63 13.24 -35.60
C THR A 1431 -4.56 14.15 -36.18
N PRO A 1432 -4.83 15.46 -36.25
CA PRO A 1432 -3.83 16.48 -36.55
C PRO A 1432 -2.65 16.47 -35.58
N PHE A 1433 -1.45 16.80 -36.05
CA PHE A 1433 -0.30 17.01 -35.16
C PHE A 1433 0.64 18.12 -35.66
N VAL A 1434 1.39 18.71 -34.73
CA VAL A 1434 2.43 19.69 -35.03
C VAL A 1434 3.66 18.95 -35.58
N CYS A 1435 4.11 19.35 -36.76
CA CYS A 1435 5.22 18.70 -37.43
C CYS A 1435 6.56 19.02 -36.78
N LEU A 1436 7.34 17.98 -36.46
CA LEU A 1436 8.68 18.09 -35.87
C LEU A 1436 9.81 17.83 -36.89
N CYS A 1437 9.49 17.75 -38.19
CA CYS A 1437 10.41 17.22 -39.19
C CYS A 1437 11.63 18.12 -39.50
N GLY A 1438 11.56 19.42 -39.19
CA GLY A 1438 12.65 20.36 -39.44
C GLY A 1438 12.90 20.74 -40.91
N SER A 1439 12.05 20.27 -41.85
CA SER A 1439 12.15 20.66 -43.27
C SER A 1439 11.95 22.17 -43.46
N PRO A 1440 12.70 22.82 -44.37
CA PRO A 1440 12.47 24.22 -44.76
C PRO A 1440 11.13 24.41 -45.52
N LYS A 1441 10.47 23.32 -45.94
CA LYS A 1441 9.16 23.29 -46.59
C LYS A 1441 8.08 22.69 -45.68
N CYS A 1442 8.24 22.84 -44.37
CA CYS A 1442 7.34 22.28 -43.38
C CYS A 1442 5.97 22.98 -43.42
N ALA A 1443 4.88 22.18 -43.51
CA ALA A 1443 3.50 22.68 -43.47
C ALA A 1443 3.04 23.13 -42.06
N GLY A 1444 3.89 22.94 -41.04
CA GLY A 1444 3.63 23.32 -39.65
C GLY A 1444 2.69 22.36 -38.92
N THR A 1445 1.47 22.18 -39.40
CA THR A 1445 0.47 21.24 -38.83
C THR A 1445 -0.01 20.27 -39.91
N ILE A 1446 0.09 18.98 -39.64
CA ILE A 1446 -0.23 17.91 -40.58
C ILE A 1446 -1.67 17.46 -40.34
N GLN A 1447 -2.54 17.61 -41.34
CA GLN A 1447 -4.00 17.43 -41.20
C GLN A 1447 -4.64 16.61 -42.33
N GLY A 1448 -3.87 16.24 -43.37
CA GLY A 1448 -4.38 15.61 -44.60
C GLY A 1448 -4.29 16.53 -45.82
N PHE A 1449 -4.39 15.94 -47.01
CA PHE A 1449 -4.17 16.62 -48.29
C PHE A 1449 -5.05 17.85 -48.50
N LYS A 1450 -6.32 17.79 -48.05
CA LYS A 1450 -7.30 18.86 -48.28
C LYS A 1450 -6.95 20.18 -47.58
N HIS A 1451 -6.10 20.13 -46.55
CA HIS A 1451 -5.71 21.27 -45.73
C HIS A 1451 -4.40 21.93 -46.17
N LEU A 1452 -3.71 21.34 -47.16
CA LEU A 1452 -2.49 21.90 -47.74
C LEU A 1452 -2.81 23.12 -48.59
N GLN A 1453 -1.88 24.08 -48.63
CA GLN A 1453 -1.97 25.20 -49.57
C GLN A 1453 -1.81 24.71 -51.01
N GLU A 1454 -2.36 25.42 -51.99
CA GLU A 1454 -2.28 25.04 -53.41
C GLU A 1454 -0.85 24.76 -53.88
N ALA A 1455 0.11 25.59 -53.45
CA ALA A 1455 1.53 25.41 -53.77
C ALA A 1455 2.10 24.08 -53.22
N GLU A 1456 1.64 23.64 -52.05
CA GLU A 1456 2.06 22.38 -51.43
C GLU A 1456 1.37 21.18 -52.06
N GLN A 1457 0.08 21.30 -52.40
CA GLN A 1457 -0.66 20.29 -53.16
C GLN A 1457 0.03 20.02 -54.50
N GLN A 1458 0.42 21.08 -55.22
CA GLN A 1458 1.12 20.97 -56.50
C GLN A 1458 2.49 20.29 -56.34
N ARG A 1459 3.25 20.62 -55.28
CA ARG A 1459 4.56 20.03 -54.98
C ARG A 1459 4.46 18.52 -54.70
N LEU A 1460 3.43 18.09 -53.96
CA LEU A 1460 3.28 16.71 -53.50
C LEU A 1460 2.47 15.83 -54.47
N TRP A 1461 1.77 16.42 -55.44
CA TRP A 1461 0.94 15.70 -56.43
C TRP A 1461 1.62 14.51 -57.11
N PRO A 1462 2.89 14.56 -57.54
CA PRO A 1462 3.56 13.43 -58.20
C PRO A 1462 3.54 12.15 -57.36
N ILE A 1463 3.78 12.28 -56.05
CA ILE A 1463 3.87 11.18 -55.07
C ILE A 1463 2.57 10.96 -54.28
N THR A 1464 1.50 11.65 -54.67
CA THR A 1464 0.18 11.52 -54.04
C THR A 1464 -0.49 10.22 -54.48
N SER A 1465 -1.06 9.48 -53.51
CA SER A 1465 -1.67 8.19 -53.75
C SER A 1465 -2.86 8.30 -54.72
N LYS A 1466 -3.14 7.20 -55.43
CA LYS A 1466 -4.30 7.12 -56.33
C LYS A 1466 -5.61 7.47 -55.61
N VAL A 1467 -5.74 7.06 -54.35
CA VAL A 1467 -6.95 7.28 -53.54
C VAL A 1467 -7.17 8.76 -53.25
N VAL A 1468 -6.13 9.48 -52.82
CA VAL A 1468 -6.21 10.93 -52.58
C VAL A 1468 -6.49 11.69 -53.87
N LYS A 1469 -5.87 11.29 -55.00
CA LYS A 1469 -6.16 11.86 -56.32
C LYS A 1469 -7.62 11.67 -56.74
N ASP A 1470 -8.19 10.50 -56.46
CA ASP A 1470 -9.60 10.21 -56.77
C ASP A 1470 -10.55 10.99 -55.85
N GLN A 1471 -10.22 11.16 -54.57
CA GLN A 1471 -10.99 12.00 -53.63
C GLN A 1471 -10.91 13.50 -53.99
N TRP A 1472 -9.75 13.98 -54.45
CA TRP A 1472 -9.59 15.35 -54.95
C TRP A 1472 -10.51 15.61 -56.15
N LYS A 1473 -10.56 14.69 -57.13
CA LYS A 1473 -11.48 14.81 -58.28
C LYS A 1473 -12.94 14.90 -57.83
N LEU A 1474 -13.34 14.06 -56.87
CA LEU A 1474 -14.69 14.07 -56.30
C LEU A 1474 -14.98 15.41 -55.60
N TYR A 1475 -14.03 15.92 -54.81
CA TYR A 1475 -14.13 17.21 -54.13
C TYR A 1475 -14.29 18.37 -55.12
N THR A 1476 -13.46 18.44 -56.16
CA THR A 1476 -13.50 19.48 -57.19
C THR A 1476 -14.70 19.37 -58.14
N ALA A 1477 -15.31 18.20 -58.26
CA ALA A 1477 -16.54 18.03 -59.03
C ALA A 1477 -17.79 18.42 -58.21
N SER A 1478 -17.67 18.50 -56.88
CA SER A 1478 -18.75 18.92 -55.96
C SER A 1478 -18.75 20.42 -55.65
N ALA A 1479 -17.60 21.08 -55.86
CA ALA A 1479 -17.42 22.53 -55.80
C ALA A 1479 -17.72 23.15 -57.18
#